data_AF-A0AAV5THX7-F1
#
_entry.id   AF-A0AAV5THX7-F1
#
_cell.length_a   1.000
_cell.length_b   1.000
_cell.length_c   1.000
_cell.angle_alpha   90.00
_cell.angle_beta   90.00
_cell.angle_gamma   90.00
#
_symmetry.space_group_name_H-M   'P 1'
#
loop_
_entity.id
_entity.type
_entity.pdbx_description
1 polymer ?
#
loop_
_entity_poly.entity_id
_entity_poly.type
_entity_poly.pdbx_seq_one_letter_code
_entity_poly.pdbx_strand_id
1 'polypeptide(L)'
;RMTNWSSLTLVLLCAASAAASHCPTACRCKPAEGIVRCEEFSAALSFSLASIPANTTVLHLKGYTLNSLSELPTLPSLASLFISHGSIELIPEGFLDSFPLLRHLSLGHNELRSLHSIARNPAALQILELRHNKISFVSSSLFDRLPSLHTLDLSFNDVRSLPPAIREKASSLEHLRLHANPLHCDCRLKPFLGLISSHGSQETRCDRPKNLRDEDVTEISPSQFSCAPAEAVSSDSKTKTLRCVYGESAIWLYKEKEIDHSLTLLDNGDLEIPRGADEIDFSCATDRPQSASRSPRHVTASTQDGYAPSFTFKSQDNTFREGTPAKLHCEVTGKPRPTVEWFYRNQRLVNSRKHELSNGDQILKVFPFLETDVGSYLCRVANAHGRVEHTVRVDLLSSTPPSIVDAPVSVSVNPGEQVTLRCRANGVPRPAITWFFEGAEIPRARGRFGVSQDGTELTISHASRQDDGVFACMAANTVGSIMADARVTVKGVQAIDASFDDATLKNLVDKARMNVNRAINQTKTDLTEGGVKSVSDMRKLFRFAIPAQAAELTKAREIYEETFRLVNAHVDKGLNLRGAEISGANVSFELLLAPAHVQTIMELTGCQNGLFKNVNPCSNMCFHMKYRSYDGQCNNIDYPQWGAAQTANVRLLPAQYENGFNTPIGWNKDKLYNGFPKPNARLVSRQIVSSCEITPHHTLSSFVMQWGQVVDHDITHTPFALSRTSYTSGAVCNRTCDNVDPCFNIQLLPDDPKITSANAEIYKKFPCMEFERSGAICGSGETSLLFQRVTQREQMNILTSFLDASFLYGSTEVQALELRDLFGDHGLMRFDIVSAAQKPYLPFEKDTGMDCRRNFSSENPMPCFLAGDVRANEQVGLTAMHTVFLREHNRLASKLLTLNPLWDGEKIFQETRKIIGAVQQHITYSQWLPIVLGKTAYSELLGDYMGYNPNINSGIANVFATAAFRFAHTLINPKLARLDKNFTTIPQGDLPLHKAFFAPELILSEGGIDPLLRGLFATPLKMPKPSQLLNSELTEKLFNRNVDIALDLASLNIQRSRDHGLPGYADYRRFCNLSVPVTWTDMETIIKDADVVSKLRKLYGHPANIDVWVGGITERRHSEGLVGPLFACIIADQFKRLRDGDRFWYENPDVFTPMQLQQIKKSSLSRLLCDNGDDITRVQRNAFMYPGNSTQLYEKCENLPEMNLAVFSSCCDAGCEGSSVTEEELPVRRHRRTLGVCEDEGVKHVDGHEWTKDKCTKCKCEGGTVWCAATCK
;
A
#
# COMPACT_ATOMS: atom_id res chain seq x y z
N ARG A 1 -69.40 9.89 31.63
CA ARG A 1 -68.52 11.09 31.68
C ARG A 1 -67.17 10.60 31.16
N MET A 2 -66.74 10.85 29.91
CA MET A 2 -66.41 12.15 29.28
C MET A 2 -65.28 12.86 30.05
N THR A 3 -64.16 13.34 29.49
CA THR A 3 -63.57 13.43 28.11
C THR A 3 -62.08 13.86 28.28
N ASN A 4 -61.07 13.74 27.41
CA ASN A 4 -60.85 13.37 25.97
C ASN A 4 -59.66 12.36 25.87
N TRP A 5 -59.10 11.85 24.75
CA TRP A 5 -59.07 12.17 23.30
C TRP A 5 -58.04 13.22 22.76
N SER A 6 -56.75 12.86 22.68
CA SER A 6 -55.78 13.27 21.61
C SER A 6 -54.40 12.57 21.77
N SER A 7 -53.54 12.63 20.73
CA SER A 7 -52.13 12.18 20.68
C SER A 7 -51.77 10.73 20.28
N LEU A 8 -52.69 9.93 19.71
CA LEU A 8 -52.34 8.58 19.20
C LEU A 8 -51.57 8.59 17.85
N THR A 9 -51.36 9.76 17.25
CA THR A 9 -50.71 9.93 15.93
C THR A 9 -49.19 10.02 15.97
N LEU A 10 -48.55 10.22 17.14
CA LEU A 10 -47.11 10.49 17.22
C LEU A 10 -46.23 9.23 17.30
N VAL A 11 -46.76 8.13 17.83
CA VAL A 11 -45.99 6.89 18.08
C VAL A 11 -45.80 6.04 16.81
N LEU A 12 -46.71 6.14 15.84
CA LEU A 12 -46.66 5.39 14.58
C LEU A 12 -45.67 5.94 13.54
N LEU A 13 -44.97 7.04 13.82
CA LEU A 13 -43.95 7.62 12.93
C LEU A 13 -42.51 7.25 13.29
N CYS A 14 -42.22 6.86 14.53
CA CYS A 14 -40.85 6.51 14.98
C CYS A 14 -40.49 5.02 14.83
N ALA A 15 -41.40 4.18 14.32
CA ALA A 15 -41.21 2.74 14.18
C ALA A 15 -40.89 2.28 12.73
N ALA A 16 -40.59 3.22 11.82
CA ALA A 16 -40.46 2.97 10.38
C ALA A 16 -39.03 3.10 9.80
N SER A 17 -38.04 3.49 10.61
CA SER A 17 -36.66 3.77 10.15
C SER A 17 -35.63 2.68 10.47
N ALA A 18 -36.00 1.64 11.23
CA ALA A 18 -35.14 0.48 11.51
C ALA A 18 -35.07 -0.52 10.33
N ALA A 19 -35.02 -0.01 9.10
CA ALA A 19 -34.62 -0.81 7.94
C ALA A 19 -33.14 -1.16 8.06
N ALA A 20 -32.75 -2.37 7.62
CA ALA A 20 -31.34 -2.68 7.46
C ALA A 20 -30.73 -1.69 6.46
N SER A 21 -29.71 -0.93 6.86
CA SER A 21 -29.05 0.07 6.02
C SER A 21 -28.28 -0.63 4.90
N HIS A 22 -28.94 -0.76 3.75
CA HIS A 22 -28.33 -1.27 2.54
C HIS A 22 -27.25 -0.27 2.09
N CYS A 23 -26.13 -0.77 1.58
CA CYS A 23 -25.20 0.10 0.89
C CYS A 23 -25.91 0.76 -0.30
N PRO A 24 -25.78 2.08 -0.51
CA PRO A 24 -26.27 2.73 -1.71
C PRO A 24 -25.77 2.06 -3.00
N THR A 25 -26.63 1.94 -4.01
CA THR A 25 -26.21 1.40 -5.32
C THR A 25 -25.19 2.27 -6.06
N ALA A 26 -25.07 3.55 -5.68
CA ALA A 26 -24.06 4.48 -6.18
C ALA A 26 -22.77 4.51 -5.34
N CYS A 27 -22.65 3.69 -4.28
CA CYS A 27 -21.50 3.68 -3.38
C CYS A 27 -20.97 2.25 -3.16
N ARG A 28 -19.71 2.15 -2.74
CA ARG A 28 -19.07 0.93 -2.21
C ARG A 28 -18.96 1.08 -0.70
N CYS A 29 -19.47 0.12 0.06
CA CYS A 29 -19.44 0.14 1.53
C CYS A 29 -18.73 -1.10 2.05
N LYS A 30 -17.99 -0.94 3.16
CA LYS A 30 -17.30 -2.02 3.87
C LYS A 30 -17.87 -2.10 5.30
N PRO A 31 -19.04 -2.77 5.51
CA PRO A 31 -19.89 -2.52 6.68
C PRO A 31 -19.27 -2.90 8.04
N ALA A 32 -18.28 -3.80 8.04
CA ALA A 32 -17.54 -4.19 9.24
C ALA A 32 -16.52 -3.14 9.71
N GLU A 33 -16.04 -2.27 8.81
CA GLU A 33 -15.03 -1.24 9.08
C GLU A 33 -15.62 0.18 9.13
N GLY A 34 -16.87 0.35 8.67
CA GLY A 34 -17.55 1.64 8.60
C GLY A 34 -17.11 2.54 7.44
N ILE A 35 -16.38 1.99 6.45
CA ILE A 35 -15.91 2.77 5.29
C ILE A 35 -17.00 2.81 4.21
N VAL A 36 -17.30 3.99 3.68
CA VAL A 36 -18.21 4.22 2.55
C VAL A 36 -17.53 5.12 1.52
N ARG A 37 -17.55 4.73 0.25
CA ARG A 37 -17.06 5.51 -0.89
C ARG A 37 -18.13 5.65 -1.95
N CYS A 38 -18.50 6.88 -2.27
CA CYS A 38 -19.41 7.20 -3.37
C CYS A 38 -18.59 7.95 -4.43
N GLU A 39 -18.53 7.41 -5.64
CA GLU A 39 -17.76 7.94 -6.75
C GLU A 39 -18.59 7.84 -8.03
N GLU A 40 -18.77 8.95 -8.76
CA GLU A 40 -19.58 8.92 -9.97
C GLU A 40 -18.86 8.27 -11.16
N PHE A 41 -19.31 7.07 -11.54
CA PHE A 41 -18.90 6.39 -12.79
C PHE A 41 -19.93 6.52 -13.92
N SER A 42 -21.09 7.13 -13.67
CA SER A 42 -22.13 7.40 -14.67
C SER A 42 -23.03 8.56 -14.25
N ALA A 43 -23.02 9.65 -15.01
CA ALA A 43 -23.73 10.92 -14.76
C ALA A 43 -25.27 10.86 -14.96
N ALA A 44 -25.92 9.81 -14.43
CA ALA A 44 -27.31 9.48 -14.69
C ALA A 44 -28.11 9.00 -13.46
N LEU A 45 -27.51 8.98 -12.27
CA LEU A 45 -28.14 8.44 -11.05
C LEU A 45 -28.15 9.46 -9.90
N SER A 46 -29.27 10.18 -9.78
CA SER A 46 -29.60 10.92 -8.56
C SER A 46 -29.81 9.93 -7.41
N PHE A 47 -28.92 9.94 -6.42
CA PHE A 47 -28.96 9.09 -5.24
C PHE A 47 -29.12 9.93 -3.96
N SER A 48 -29.93 9.45 -3.01
CA SER A 48 -30.22 10.15 -1.75
C SER A 48 -29.27 9.77 -0.62
N LEU A 49 -28.39 10.71 -0.25
CA LEU A 49 -27.39 10.60 0.82
C LEU A 49 -27.95 10.10 2.16
N ALA A 50 -29.25 10.30 2.43
CA ALA A 50 -29.95 9.76 3.59
C ALA A 50 -29.89 8.22 3.73
N SER A 51 -29.45 7.50 2.70
CA SER A 51 -29.28 6.03 2.71
C SER A 51 -27.88 5.57 3.16
N ILE A 52 -26.96 6.48 3.52
CA ILE A 52 -25.62 6.13 4.03
C ILE A 52 -25.76 5.47 5.42
N PRO A 53 -25.09 4.32 5.69
CA PRO A 53 -25.17 3.64 6.99
C PRO A 53 -24.74 4.52 8.18
N ALA A 54 -25.53 4.52 9.25
CA ALA A 54 -25.27 5.35 10.44
C ALA A 54 -23.99 4.97 11.22
N ASN A 55 -23.43 3.78 10.99
CA ASN A 55 -22.14 3.33 11.55
C ASN A 55 -20.93 3.73 10.70
N THR A 56 -21.10 4.62 9.72
CA THR A 56 -19.99 5.09 8.86
C THR A 56 -18.95 5.86 9.69
N THR A 57 -17.71 5.39 9.65
CA THR A 57 -16.52 5.95 10.30
C THR A 57 -15.68 6.78 9.31
N VAL A 58 -15.68 6.39 8.04
CA VAL A 58 -14.98 7.08 6.95
C VAL A 58 -15.91 7.21 5.75
N LEU A 59 -16.15 8.44 5.30
CA LEU A 59 -16.97 8.73 4.12
C LEU A 59 -16.15 9.47 3.06
N HIS A 60 -16.12 8.95 1.83
CA HIS A 60 -15.65 9.67 0.65
C HIS A 60 -16.81 9.94 -0.30
N LEU A 61 -16.96 11.17 -0.78
CA LEU A 61 -17.90 11.58 -1.83
C LEU A 61 -17.11 12.29 -2.96
N LYS A 62 -17.26 11.84 -4.20
CA LYS A 62 -16.53 12.41 -5.35
C LYS A 62 -17.41 12.56 -6.58
N GLY A 63 -17.45 13.78 -7.13
CA GLY A 63 -18.06 14.07 -8.44
C GLY A 63 -19.58 14.20 -8.46
N TYR A 64 -20.25 14.28 -7.30
CA TYR A 64 -21.69 14.55 -7.24
C TYR A 64 -21.99 16.05 -7.31
N THR A 65 -23.19 16.40 -7.79
CA THR A 65 -23.76 17.76 -7.73
C THR A 65 -24.18 18.17 -6.31
N LEU A 66 -23.32 17.93 -5.33
CA LEU A 66 -23.50 18.30 -3.93
C LEU A 66 -23.19 19.80 -3.83
N ASN A 67 -24.24 20.61 -3.73
CA ASN A 67 -24.15 22.07 -3.79
C ASN A 67 -24.04 22.66 -2.38
N SER A 68 -24.51 21.94 -1.36
CA SER A 68 -24.39 22.31 0.05
C SER A 68 -24.06 21.11 0.95
N LEU A 69 -23.12 21.32 1.87
CA LEU A 69 -22.84 20.37 2.95
C LEU A 69 -24.05 20.08 3.87
N SER A 70 -25.10 20.92 3.81
CA SER A 70 -26.39 20.66 4.48
C SER A 70 -27.18 19.47 3.92
N GLU A 71 -26.76 18.91 2.78
CA GLU A 71 -27.38 17.71 2.16
C GLU A 71 -26.94 16.40 2.84
N LEU A 72 -25.92 16.44 3.70
CA LEU A 72 -25.38 15.27 4.40
C LEU A 72 -26.26 14.82 5.58
N PRO A 73 -26.47 13.50 5.78
CA PRO A 73 -27.08 12.99 7.00
C PRO A 73 -26.15 13.17 8.21
N THR A 74 -26.72 13.24 9.40
CA THR A 74 -25.96 13.16 10.67
C THR A 74 -25.35 11.77 10.85
N LEU A 75 -24.02 11.69 10.85
CA LEU A 75 -23.27 10.45 11.01
C LEU A 75 -22.44 10.50 12.31
N PRO A 76 -22.98 10.05 13.45
CA PRO A 76 -22.36 10.26 14.77
C PRO A 76 -21.06 9.46 14.99
N SER A 77 -20.82 8.43 14.17
CA SER A 77 -19.59 7.63 14.18
C SER A 77 -18.49 8.18 13.27
N LEU A 78 -18.74 9.24 12.49
CA LEU A 78 -17.84 9.70 11.44
C LEU A 78 -16.57 10.34 12.01
N ALA A 79 -15.42 9.74 11.71
CA ALA A 79 -14.10 10.17 12.13
C ALA A 79 -13.29 10.82 10.99
N SER A 80 -13.60 10.51 9.74
CA SER A 80 -13.00 11.15 8.56
C SER A 80 -13.99 11.36 7.42
N LEU A 81 -13.97 12.55 6.81
CA LEU A 81 -14.86 12.96 5.74
C LEU A 81 -14.06 13.60 4.61
N PHE A 82 -14.18 13.04 3.41
CA PHE A 82 -13.52 13.50 2.19
C PHE A 82 -14.59 13.84 1.14
N ILE A 83 -14.65 15.09 0.68
CA ILE A 83 -15.60 15.53 -0.36
C ILE A 83 -14.84 16.35 -1.40
N SER A 84 -14.88 15.90 -2.65
CA SER A 84 -14.17 16.58 -3.76
C SER A 84 -14.99 16.60 -5.03
N HIS A 85 -14.67 17.56 -5.90
CA HIS A 85 -15.32 17.79 -7.18
C HIS A 85 -16.83 18.06 -7.06
N GLY A 86 -17.23 18.76 -6.00
CA GLY A 86 -18.58 19.32 -5.79
C GLY A 86 -18.60 20.84 -6.00
N SER A 87 -19.79 21.42 -6.11
CA SER A 87 -19.99 22.88 -6.31
C SER A 87 -20.20 23.63 -4.99
N ILE A 88 -19.44 23.24 -3.96
CA ILE A 88 -19.63 23.74 -2.59
C ILE A 88 -18.93 25.10 -2.44
N GLU A 89 -19.70 26.19 -2.36
CA GLU A 89 -19.16 27.56 -2.21
C GLU A 89 -18.91 27.99 -0.75
N LEU A 90 -19.54 27.33 0.24
CA LEU A 90 -19.42 27.68 1.66
C LEU A 90 -19.56 26.46 2.60
N ILE A 91 -18.98 26.58 3.79
CA ILE A 91 -19.20 25.64 4.91
C ILE A 91 -20.22 26.25 5.89
N PRO A 92 -21.35 25.58 6.18
CA PRO A 92 -22.37 26.10 7.09
C PRO A 92 -21.87 26.33 8.53
N GLU A 93 -22.34 27.40 9.18
CA GLU A 93 -22.04 27.67 10.59
C GLU A 93 -22.64 26.57 11.49
N GLY A 94 -21.78 25.79 12.13
CA GLY A 94 -22.17 24.64 12.94
C GLY A 94 -22.20 23.31 12.19
N PHE A 95 -21.61 23.23 10.99
CA PHE A 95 -21.44 21.98 10.25
C PHE A 95 -20.83 20.85 11.12
N LEU A 96 -19.76 21.15 11.87
CA LEU A 96 -19.09 20.15 12.72
C LEU A 96 -19.93 19.70 13.93
N ASP A 97 -20.95 20.45 14.34
CA ASP A 97 -21.84 20.04 15.45
C ASP A 97 -22.66 18.77 15.08
N SER A 98 -22.76 18.45 13.78
CA SER A 98 -23.40 17.23 13.26
C SER A 98 -22.49 15.98 13.27
N PHE A 99 -21.17 16.17 13.45
CA PHE A 99 -20.15 15.12 13.32
C PHE A 99 -19.15 15.17 14.50
N PRO A 100 -19.58 14.86 15.74
CA PRO A 100 -18.83 15.15 16.97
C PRO A 100 -17.53 14.35 17.15
N LEU A 101 -17.30 13.30 16.33
CA LEU A 101 -16.07 12.50 16.33
C LEU A 101 -15.12 12.84 15.17
N LEU A 102 -15.47 13.81 14.31
CA LEU A 102 -14.73 14.09 13.07
C LEU A 102 -13.35 14.70 13.38
N ARG A 103 -12.29 13.94 13.04
CA ARG A 103 -10.89 14.35 13.22
C ARG A 103 -10.23 14.84 11.93
N HIS A 104 -10.66 14.32 10.79
CA HIS A 104 -10.17 14.74 9.47
C HIS A 104 -11.34 15.18 8.59
N LEU A 105 -11.30 16.43 8.12
CA LEU A 105 -12.20 16.98 7.11
C LEU A 105 -11.38 17.45 5.91
N SER A 106 -11.60 16.83 4.76
CA SER A 106 -10.98 17.22 3.49
C SER A 106 -12.07 17.63 2.50
N LEU A 107 -12.07 18.91 2.11
CA LEU A 107 -12.99 19.52 1.15
C LEU A 107 -12.22 20.04 -0.07
N GLY A 108 -11.18 19.32 -0.50
CA GLY A 108 -10.35 19.73 -1.62
C GLY A 108 -11.06 19.60 -2.98
N HIS A 109 -10.68 20.43 -3.96
CA HIS A 109 -11.31 20.51 -5.28
C HIS A 109 -12.81 20.87 -5.23
N ASN A 110 -13.16 21.99 -4.57
CA ASN A 110 -14.52 22.56 -4.56
C ASN A 110 -14.45 24.08 -4.87
N GLU A 111 -15.51 24.83 -4.57
CA GLU A 111 -15.68 26.24 -4.93
C GLU A 111 -15.63 27.20 -3.73
N LEU A 112 -15.06 26.77 -2.59
CA LEU A 112 -15.07 27.55 -1.34
C LEU A 112 -14.36 28.90 -1.51
N ARG A 113 -15.03 30.01 -1.16
CA ARG A 113 -14.50 31.38 -1.36
C ARG A 113 -13.92 32.03 -0.10
N SER A 114 -14.42 31.65 1.08
CA SER A 114 -14.01 32.23 2.36
C SER A 114 -14.22 31.25 3.53
N LEU A 115 -13.38 31.35 4.56
CA LEU A 115 -13.50 30.56 5.77
C LEU A 115 -13.94 31.39 6.97
N HIS A 116 -14.92 30.88 7.69
CA HIS A 116 -15.53 31.46 8.89
C HIS A 116 -15.67 30.37 9.97
N SER A 117 -16.38 30.62 11.08
CA SER A 117 -16.61 29.57 12.09
C SER A 117 -17.51 28.46 11.53
N ILE A 118 -17.02 27.22 11.57
CA ILE A 118 -17.70 26.01 11.08
C ILE A 118 -18.29 25.15 12.20
N ALA A 119 -18.19 25.59 13.46
CA ALA A 119 -18.67 24.90 14.66
C ALA A 119 -19.23 25.91 15.67
N ARG A 120 -20.32 25.56 16.35
CA ARG A 120 -20.85 26.36 17.47
C ARG A 120 -20.21 25.92 18.79
N ASN A 121 -19.98 24.62 18.93
CA ASN A 121 -19.30 23.98 20.06
C ASN A 121 -17.82 23.67 19.72
N PRO A 122 -16.94 23.43 20.72
CA PRO A 122 -15.57 23.00 20.47
C PRO A 122 -15.53 21.64 19.77
N ALA A 123 -14.92 21.56 18.58
CA ALA A 123 -14.85 20.35 17.77
C ALA A 123 -13.50 19.61 17.91
N ALA A 124 -13.54 18.29 17.76
CA ALA A 124 -12.36 17.41 17.85
C ALA A 124 -11.52 17.35 16.54
N LEU A 125 -11.67 18.32 15.65
CA LEU A 125 -11.03 18.33 14.34
C LEU A 125 -9.51 18.55 14.48
N GLN A 126 -8.72 17.69 13.84
CA GLN A 126 -7.26 17.66 13.90
C GLN A 126 -6.59 18.06 12.58
N ILE A 127 -7.22 17.72 11.45
CA ILE A 127 -6.76 18.01 10.10
C ILE A 127 -7.92 18.64 9.32
N LEU A 128 -7.67 19.80 8.70
CA LEU A 128 -8.57 20.48 7.79
C LEU A 128 -7.86 20.72 6.46
N GLU A 129 -8.24 19.96 5.43
CA GLU A 129 -7.68 20.10 4.08
C GLU A 129 -8.67 20.79 3.15
N LEU A 130 -8.23 21.88 2.51
CA LEU A 130 -9.05 22.75 1.68
C LEU A 130 -8.36 23.08 0.34
N ARG A 131 -7.42 22.21 -0.09
CA ARG A 131 -6.62 22.41 -1.31
C ARG A 131 -7.48 22.51 -2.58
N HIS A 132 -7.07 23.31 -3.57
CA HIS A 132 -7.85 23.53 -4.80
C HIS A 132 -9.27 24.03 -4.51
N ASN A 133 -9.36 25.22 -3.91
CA ASN A 133 -10.60 25.98 -3.79
C ASN A 133 -10.32 27.43 -4.28
N LYS A 134 -11.23 28.37 -4.01
CA LYS A 134 -11.09 29.80 -4.38
C LYS A 134 -11.00 30.69 -3.13
N ILE A 135 -10.38 30.16 -2.08
CA ILE A 135 -10.34 30.79 -0.76
C ILE A 135 -9.39 31.97 -0.82
N SER A 136 -9.95 33.18 -0.80
CA SER A 136 -9.17 34.43 -0.73
C SER A 136 -9.10 35.02 0.68
N PHE A 137 -10.01 34.60 1.58
CA PHE A 137 -10.15 35.13 2.93
C PHE A 137 -10.31 34.04 3.99
N VAL A 138 -9.52 34.13 5.06
CA VAL A 138 -9.58 33.24 6.23
C VAL A 138 -9.87 34.07 7.48
N SER A 139 -11.03 33.88 8.09
CA SER A 139 -11.41 34.58 9.32
C SER A 139 -10.65 34.03 10.53
N SER A 140 -10.17 34.92 11.41
CA SER A 140 -9.64 34.53 12.72
C SER A 140 -10.70 33.85 13.61
N SER A 141 -11.99 33.99 13.31
CA SER A 141 -13.07 33.28 14.01
C SER A 141 -13.20 31.78 13.68
N LEU A 142 -12.52 31.28 12.65
CA LEU A 142 -12.45 29.83 12.36
C LEU A 142 -11.87 29.05 13.56
N PHE A 143 -10.91 29.64 14.26
CA PHE A 143 -10.10 28.97 15.28
C PHE A 143 -10.73 29.02 16.69
N ASP A 144 -11.73 29.88 16.93
CA ASP A 144 -12.39 30.07 18.24
C ASP A 144 -13.09 28.80 18.78
N ARG A 145 -13.24 27.76 17.95
CA ARG A 145 -13.88 26.48 18.26
C ARG A 145 -13.09 25.24 17.80
N LEU A 146 -11.85 25.41 17.34
CA LEU A 146 -11.00 24.32 16.82
C LEU A 146 -9.71 24.13 17.65
N PRO A 147 -9.80 23.83 18.97
CA PRO A 147 -8.63 23.78 19.87
C PRO A 147 -7.70 22.58 19.63
N SER A 148 -8.05 21.68 18.72
CA SER A 148 -7.27 20.47 18.39
C SER A 148 -6.77 20.44 16.95
N LEU A 149 -6.88 21.55 16.19
CA LEU A 149 -6.45 21.63 14.80
C LEU A 149 -4.93 21.79 14.71
N HIS A 150 -4.23 20.73 14.29
CA HIS A 150 -2.77 20.72 14.15
C HIS A 150 -2.30 20.95 12.71
N THR A 151 -3.09 20.54 11.71
CA THR A 151 -2.80 20.72 10.28
C THR A 151 -3.92 21.48 9.57
N LEU A 152 -3.54 22.52 8.83
CA LEU A 152 -4.40 23.29 7.92
C LEU A 152 -3.75 23.35 6.53
N ASP A 153 -4.41 22.78 5.52
CA ASP A 153 -3.97 22.84 4.13
C ASP A 153 -4.83 23.82 3.31
N LEU A 154 -4.22 24.91 2.86
CA LEU A 154 -4.82 25.94 2.01
C LEU A 154 -4.13 26.01 0.64
N SER A 155 -3.38 24.98 0.24
CA SER A 155 -2.57 25.00 -0.99
C SER A 155 -3.46 25.08 -2.25
N PHE A 156 -3.00 25.67 -3.35
CA PHE A 156 -3.80 25.91 -4.56
C PHE A 156 -5.12 26.67 -4.25
N ASN A 157 -5.00 27.91 -3.77
CA ASN A 157 -6.12 28.82 -3.48
C ASN A 157 -5.74 30.27 -3.84
N ASP A 158 -6.66 31.21 -3.59
CA ASP A 158 -6.48 32.65 -3.85
C ASP A 158 -5.96 33.43 -2.61
N VAL A 159 -5.34 32.76 -1.62
CA VAL A 159 -4.94 33.40 -0.36
C VAL A 159 -3.77 34.37 -0.60
N ARG A 160 -4.04 35.67 -0.55
CA ARG A 160 -3.00 36.71 -0.61
C ARG A 160 -2.29 36.93 0.72
N SER A 161 -3.00 36.85 1.84
CA SER A 161 -2.46 37.14 3.18
C SER A 161 -3.32 36.53 4.28
N LEU A 162 -2.72 36.21 5.43
CA LEU A 162 -3.43 35.71 6.61
C LEU A 162 -3.46 36.79 7.73
N PRO A 163 -4.61 37.00 8.40
CA PRO A 163 -4.71 37.77 9.64
C PRO A 163 -3.70 37.32 10.72
N PRO A 164 -2.78 38.17 11.21
CA PRO A 164 -1.89 37.85 12.32
C PRO A 164 -2.62 37.36 13.59
N ALA A 165 -3.86 37.82 13.82
CA ALA A 165 -4.72 37.34 14.91
C ALA A 165 -5.05 35.83 14.85
N ILE A 166 -4.87 35.17 13.70
CA ILE A 166 -4.93 33.70 13.62
C ILE A 166 -3.81 33.08 14.45
N ARG A 167 -2.59 33.65 14.49
CA ARG A 167 -1.44 33.02 15.17
C ARG A 167 -1.64 32.91 16.68
N GLU A 168 -2.37 33.86 17.28
CA GLU A 168 -2.73 33.89 18.70
C GLU A 168 -3.84 32.87 19.04
N LYS A 169 -4.83 32.72 18.16
CA LYS A 169 -5.97 31.81 18.36
C LYS A 169 -5.67 30.35 18.00
N ALA A 170 -4.85 30.13 16.97
CA ALA A 170 -4.44 28.82 16.48
C ALA A 170 -3.24 28.28 17.29
N SER A 171 -3.41 28.13 18.61
CA SER A 171 -2.34 27.74 19.53
C SER A 171 -1.78 26.34 19.27
N SER A 172 -2.64 25.40 18.85
CA SER A 172 -2.28 24.00 18.53
C SER A 172 -1.85 23.77 17.07
N LEU A 173 -1.83 24.81 16.23
CA LEU A 173 -1.50 24.65 14.80
C LEU A 173 0.01 24.50 14.63
N GLU A 174 0.43 23.35 14.10
CA GLU A 174 1.84 22.97 13.88
C GLU A 174 2.22 22.98 12.39
N HIS A 175 1.25 22.74 11.50
CA HIS A 175 1.46 22.62 10.06
C HIS A 175 0.47 23.47 9.27
N LEU A 176 1.00 24.40 8.48
CA LEU A 176 0.26 25.30 7.62
C LEU A 176 0.80 25.19 6.19
N ARG A 177 0.02 24.62 5.27
CA ARG A 177 0.45 24.47 3.86
C ARG A 177 -0.20 25.59 3.03
N LEU A 178 0.62 26.33 2.28
CA LEU A 178 0.21 27.53 1.52
C LEU A 178 0.76 27.55 0.08
N HIS A 179 1.39 26.48 -0.41
CA HIS A 179 1.99 26.49 -1.75
C HIS A 179 0.95 26.69 -2.86
N ALA A 180 1.37 27.24 -3.99
CA ALA A 180 0.50 27.66 -5.10
C ALA A 180 -0.65 28.60 -4.67
N ASN A 181 -0.34 29.63 -3.86
CA ASN A 181 -1.21 30.77 -3.57
C ASN A 181 -0.54 32.08 -4.02
N PRO A 182 -1.30 33.15 -4.33
CA PRO A 182 -0.77 34.47 -4.71
C PRO A 182 -0.27 35.26 -3.48
N LEU A 183 0.70 34.70 -2.74
CA LEU A 183 1.11 35.19 -1.42
C LEU A 183 1.79 36.57 -1.45
N HIS A 184 1.35 37.46 -0.57
CA HIS A 184 2.00 38.72 -0.22
C HIS A 184 2.92 38.51 1.00
N CYS A 185 4.22 38.41 0.73
CA CYS A 185 5.28 38.22 1.71
C CYS A 185 5.67 39.52 2.41
N ASP A 186 4.70 40.11 3.11
CA ASP A 186 4.84 41.29 3.95
C ASP A 186 4.77 40.96 5.44
N CYS A 187 4.76 41.98 6.30
CA CYS A 187 4.76 41.84 7.76
C CYS A 187 3.61 40.96 8.32
N ARG A 188 2.53 40.74 7.56
CA ARG A 188 1.37 39.95 7.98
C ARG A 188 1.58 38.44 7.83
N LEU A 189 2.42 37.99 6.89
CA LEU A 189 2.78 36.57 6.75
C LEU A 189 3.89 36.14 7.72
N LYS A 190 4.69 37.11 8.19
CA LYS A 190 5.80 36.93 9.15
C LYS A 190 5.49 36.11 10.42
N PRO A 191 4.31 36.17 11.08
CA PRO A 191 4.01 35.35 12.26
C PRO A 191 3.90 33.85 11.96
N PHE A 192 3.76 33.47 10.69
CA PHE A 192 3.49 32.10 10.25
C PHE A 192 4.73 31.36 9.74
N LEU A 193 5.87 32.02 9.57
CA LEU A 193 7.09 31.43 8.99
C LEU A 193 7.60 30.17 9.72
N GLY A 194 7.33 30.05 11.02
CA GLY A 194 7.66 28.85 11.82
C GLY A 194 6.60 27.73 11.80
N LEU A 195 5.50 27.90 11.07
CA LEU A 195 4.43 26.92 10.88
C LEU A 195 4.28 26.46 9.42
N ILE A 196 4.85 27.22 8.47
CA ILE A 196 4.76 26.90 7.05
C ILE A 196 5.55 25.61 6.77
N SER A 197 4.87 24.59 6.26
CA SER A 197 5.46 23.28 5.99
C SER A 197 5.15 22.80 4.56
N SER A 198 6.17 22.25 3.90
CA SER A 198 6.09 21.67 2.56
C SER A 198 5.56 20.25 2.60
N HIS A 199 4.67 19.88 1.67
CA HIS A 199 4.27 18.48 1.48
C HIS A 199 5.04 17.88 0.29
N GLY A 200 5.87 16.87 0.55
CA GLY A 200 6.77 16.32 -0.46
C GLY A 200 7.85 17.32 -0.88
N SER A 201 7.95 17.59 -2.19
CA SER A 201 9.02 18.44 -2.78
C SER A 201 8.49 19.75 -3.39
N GLN A 202 7.42 20.33 -2.84
CA GLN A 202 6.88 21.62 -3.28
C GLN A 202 7.17 22.75 -2.28
N GLU A 203 7.91 23.74 -2.79
CA GLU A 203 8.30 25.00 -2.15
C GLU A 203 7.11 25.98 -2.06
N THR A 204 7.07 26.80 -1.01
CA THR A 204 6.03 27.82 -0.82
C THR A 204 6.55 29.18 -1.27
N ARG A 205 6.17 29.63 -2.47
CA ARG A 205 6.71 30.84 -3.11
C ARG A 205 5.82 32.08 -2.92
N CYS A 206 6.45 33.26 -2.95
CA CYS A 206 5.77 34.57 -2.95
C CYS A 206 5.34 35.01 -4.36
N ASP A 207 4.16 35.66 -4.52
CA ASP A 207 3.88 36.49 -5.71
C ASP A 207 4.34 37.94 -5.50
N ARG A 208 4.13 38.47 -4.28
CA ARG A 208 4.41 39.86 -3.89
C ARG A 208 5.24 39.95 -2.61
N PRO A 209 5.94 41.07 -2.35
CA PRO A 209 6.24 42.17 -3.26
C PRO A 209 7.18 41.74 -4.40
N LYS A 210 7.28 42.54 -5.47
CA LYS A 210 8.03 42.16 -6.70
C LYS A 210 9.50 41.79 -6.47
N ASN A 211 10.12 42.30 -5.39
CA ASN A 211 11.51 42.00 -5.01
C ASN A 211 11.68 40.73 -4.14
N LEU A 212 10.60 39.99 -3.88
CA LEU A 212 10.59 38.66 -3.25
C LEU A 212 9.85 37.63 -4.12
N ARG A 213 9.41 38.00 -5.33
CA ARG A 213 8.60 37.16 -6.19
C ARG A 213 9.37 35.89 -6.59
N ASP A 214 8.68 34.75 -6.54
CA ASP A 214 9.16 33.40 -6.84
C ASP A 214 10.23 32.83 -5.85
N GLU A 215 10.66 33.62 -4.85
CA GLU A 215 11.50 33.17 -3.71
C GLU A 215 10.69 32.27 -2.76
N ASP A 216 11.33 31.28 -2.11
CA ASP A 216 10.68 30.45 -1.07
C ASP A 216 10.56 31.19 0.27
N VAL A 217 9.35 31.25 0.80
CA VAL A 217 8.96 31.91 2.06
C VAL A 217 9.78 31.47 3.26
N THR A 218 10.26 30.22 3.28
CA THR A 218 11.06 29.64 4.36
C THR A 218 12.55 30.03 4.30
N GLU A 219 13.06 30.45 3.15
CA GLU A 219 14.45 30.91 2.98
C GLU A 219 14.59 32.44 3.11
N ILE A 220 13.51 33.21 2.89
CA ILE A 220 13.51 34.67 3.01
C ILE A 220 13.74 35.13 4.46
N SER A 221 14.58 36.15 4.67
CA SER A 221 14.83 36.69 6.01
C SER A 221 13.56 37.31 6.61
N PRO A 222 13.21 37.04 7.88
CA PRO A 222 12.13 37.73 8.60
C PRO A 222 12.28 39.26 8.68
N SER A 223 13.41 39.83 8.25
CA SER A 223 13.62 41.28 8.11
C SER A 223 13.05 41.87 6.80
N GLN A 224 12.87 41.06 5.75
CA GLN A 224 12.37 41.49 4.43
C GLN A 224 10.83 41.57 4.39
N PHE A 225 10.15 40.82 5.25
CA PHE A 225 8.70 40.89 5.48
C PHE A 225 8.32 42.19 6.21
N SER A 226 8.01 43.25 5.45
CA SER A 226 7.76 44.61 5.95
C SER A 226 6.49 45.23 5.38
N CYS A 227 5.84 46.12 6.14
CA CYS A 227 4.70 46.95 5.73
C CYS A 227 4.99 48.42 6.07
N ALA A 228 4.36 49.36 5.38
CA ALA A 228 4.38 50.77 5.76
C ALA A 228 3.21 51.12 6.70
N PRO A 229 3.41 51.97 7.72
CA PRO A 229 2.30 52.57 8.45
C PRO A 229 1.57 53.58 7.56
N ALA A 230 0.29 53.80 7.86
CA ALA A 230 -0.47 54.93 7.34
C ALA A 230 -0.22 56.16 8.22
N GLU A 231 0.01 57.33 7.61
CA GLU A 231 0.19 58.61 8.32
C GLU A 231 -1.02 59.51 8.10
N ALA A 232 -1.64 60.03 9.17
CA ALA A 232 -2.73 60.99 9.04
C ALA A 232 -2.21 62.38 8.63
N VAL A 233 -2.70 62.91 7.50
CA VAL A 233 -2.18 64.15 6.88
C VAL A 233 -3.11 65.35 7.04
N SER A 234 -4.43 65.14 7.07
CA SER A 234 -5.41 66.21 7.26
C SER A 234 -6.71 65.71 7.88
N SER A 235 -7.50 66.61 8.51
CA SER A 235 -8.87 66.32 8.91
C SER A 235 -9.77 67.53 8.68
N ASP A 236 -10.90 67.32 8.01
CA ASP A 236 -12.01 68.28 7.98
C ASP A 236 -12.94 68.07 9.20
N SER A 237 -13.96 68.91 9.33
CA SER A 237 -15.14 68.71 10.16
C SER A 237 -15.72 67.28 10.11
N LYS A 238 -15.73 66.60 8.95
CA LYS A 238 -16.38 65.29 8.74
C LYS A 238 -15.45 64.09 8.50
N THR A 239 -14.26 64.31 7.94
CA THR A 239 -13.36 63.23 7.47
C THR A 239 -11.92 63.41 7.96
N LYS A 240 -11.13 62.34 7.88
CA LYS A 240 -9.66 62.33 8.01
C LYS A 240 -9.06 61.78 6.73
N THR A 241 -7.85 62.21 6.39
CA THR A 241 -7.10 61.72 5.24
C THR A 241 -5.85 60.97 5.71
N LEU A 242 -5.75 59.70 5.35
CA LEU A 242 -4.58 58.86 5.57
C LEU A 242 -3.71 58.84 4.32
N ARG A 243 -2.39 58.95 4.49
CA ARG A 243 -1.38 58.84 3.44
C ARG A 243 -0.56 57.57 3.60
N CYS A 244 -0.21 56.97 2.47
CA CYS A 244 0.72 55.87 2.42
C CYS A 244 2.09 56.34 1.90
N VAL A 245 3.17 55.77 2.44
CA VAL A 245 4.56 55.97 1.98
C VAL A 245 4.76 55.60 0.49
N TYR A 246 3.81 54.88 -0.11
CA TYR A 246 3.84 54.42 -1.51
C TYR A 246 2.99 55.26 -2.50
N GLY A 247 2.34 56.34 -2.03
CA GLY A 247 1.61 57.32 -2.86
C GLY A 247 0.52 56.71 -3.75
N GLU A 248 0.39 57.21 -4.98
CA GLU A 248 -0.52 56.70 -6.04
C GLU A 248 -0.43 55.18 -6.31
N SER A 249 0.66 54.53 -5.89
CA SER A 249 0.86 53.08 -6.01
C SER A 249 0.57 52.31 -4.71
N ALA A 250 -0.17 52.90 -3.77
CA ALA A 250 -0.61 52.26 -2.53
C ALA A 250 -1.89 51.42 -2.73
N ILE A 251 -1.84 50.17 -2.28
CA ILE A 251 -3.02 49.32 -2.07
C ILE A 251 -3.44 49.51 -0.60
N TRP A 252 -4.66 50.01 -0.38
CA TRP A 252 -5.20 50.28 0.95
C TRP A 252 -6.08 49.13 1.46
N LEU A 253 -5.94 48.83 2.75
CA LEU A 253 -6.63 47.75 3.44
C LEU A 253 -7.35 48.28 4.69
N TYR A 254 -8.59 47.85 4.94
CA TYR A 254 -9.34 48.09 6.18
C TYR A 254 -9.68 46.76 6.84
N LYS A 255 -9.31 46.58 8.12
CA LYS A 255 -9.51 45.33 8.88
C LYS A 255 -9.13 44.08 8.08
N GLU A 256 -7.92 44.15 7.50
CA GLU A 256 -7.27 43.07 6.75
C GLU A 256 -7.99 42.65 5.46
N LYS A 257 -8.97 43.45 4.99
CA LYS A 257 -9.59 43.33 3.66
C LYS A 257 -9.19 44.49 2.76
N GLU A 258 -9.11 44.21 1.45
CA GLU A 258 -9.00 45.24 0.41
C GLU A 258 -10.29 46.11 0.42
N ILE A 259 -10.15 47.43 0.24
CA ILE A 259 -11.26 48.37 0.47
C ILE A 259 -12.27 48.32 -0.68
N ASP A 260 -13.38 47.62 -0.44
CA ASP A 260 -14.53 47.53 -1.35
C ASP A 260 -15.35 48.84 -1.34
N HIS A 261 -15.10 49.68 -2.35
CA HIS A 261 -15.94 50.77 -2.93
C HIS A 261 -16.72 51.75 -2.01
N SER A 262 -16.48 51.74 -0.70
CA SER A 262 -17.27 52.44 0.33
C SER A 262 -16.53 53.59 1.02
N LEU A 263 -15.28 53.84 0.63
CA LEU A 263 -14.42 54.93 1.10
C LEU A 263 -13.77 55.62 -0.11
N THR A 264 -13.52 56.93 -0.02
CA THR A 264 -12.96 57.71 -1.12
C THR A 264 -11.44 57.48 -1.20
N LEU A 265 -10.95 56.91 -2.30
CA LEU A 265 -9.55 57.11 -2.70
C LEU A 265 -9.44 58.47 -3.40
N LEU A 266 -8.39 59.23 -3.06
CA LEU A 266 -8.05 60.48 -3.73
C LEU A 266 -7.06 60.20 -4.88
N ASP A 267 -7.06 61.04 -5.91
CA ASP A 267 -6.26 60.84 -7.14
C ASP A 267 -4.74 60.70 -6.89
N ASN A 268 -4.25 61.18 -5.74
CA ASN A 268 -2.85 61.10 -5.31
C ASN A 268 -2.48 59.82 -4.52
N GLY A 269 -3.43 58.90 -4.34
CA GLY A 269 -3.26 57.67 -3.56
C GLY A 269 -3.46 57.80 -2.05
N ASP A 270 -3.93 58.95 -1.55
CA ASP A 270 -4.39 59.07 -0.15
C ASP A 270 -5.81 58.50 0.01
N LEU A 271 -6.14 58.01 1.22
CA LEU A 271 -7.44 57.43 1.57
C LEU A 271 -8.22 58.38 2.49
N GLU A 272 -9.46 58.70 2.15
CA GLU A 272 -10.36 59.49 3.01
C GLU A 272 -11.27 58.57 3.84
N ILE A 273 -11.26 58.76 5.16
CA ILE A 273 -12.01 57.96 6.14
C ILE A 273 -12.94 58.83 7.00
N PRO A 274 -14.07 58.31 7.51
CA PRO A 274 -14.93 59.02 8.46
C PRO A 274 -14.17 59.37 9.74
N ARG A 275 -14.41 60.56 10.31
CA ARG A 275 -13.62 61.08 11.46
C ARG A 275 -13.67 60.22 12.74
N GLY A 276 -14.65 59.33 12.84
CA GLY A 276 -14.81 58.37 13.94
C GLY A 276 -14.31 56.95 13.66
N ALA A 277 -13.68 56.70 12.50
CA ALA A 277 -12.95 55.46 12.25
C ALA A 277 -11.56 55.51 12.94
N ASP A 278 -11.09 54.35 13.42
CA ASP A 278 -9.76 54.25 14.04
C ASP A 278 -8.69 54.15 12.96
N GLU A 279 -7.58 54.86 13.15
CA GLU A 279 -6.49 54.93 12.17
C GLU A 279 -5.69 53.62 12.14
N ILE A 280 -5.68 52.87 13.24
CA ILE A 280 -5.02 51.55 13.35
C ILE A 280 -5.70 50.45 12.53
N ASP A 281 -6.97 50.65 12.15
CA ASP A 281 -7.72 49.70 11.34
C ASP A 281 -7.26 49.68 9.86
N PHE A 282 -6.41 50.64 9.46
CA PHE A 282 -5.98 50.86 8.08
C PHE A 282 -4.47 50.62 7.89
N SER A 283 -4.12 49.96 6.78
CA SER A 283 -2.72 49.71 6.40
C SER A 283 -2.53 49.74 4.89
N CYS A 284 -1.29 49.85 4.41
CA CYS A 284 -1.00 49.94 2.98
C CYS A 284 0.23 49.13 2.51
N ALA A 285 0.16 48.67 1.27
CA ALA A 285 1.19 47.91 0.55
C ALA A 285 1.44 48.50 -0.85
N THR A 286 2.43 48.00 -1.61
CA THR A 286 2.66 48.44 -2.99
C THR A 286 3.24 47.36 -3.90
N ASP A 287 2.93 47.51 -5.20
CA ASP A 287 3.37 46.65 -6.30
C ASP A 287 4.71 47.06 -6.92
N ARG A 288 5.22 48.26 -6.64
CA ARG A 288 6.41 48.83 -7.29
C ARG A 288 7.65 48.80 -6.38
N PRO A 289 8.78 48.20 -6.81
CA PRO A 289 10.03 48.27 -6.07
C PRO A 289 10.66 49.68 -6.17
N GLN A 290 11.04 50.27 -5.05
CA GLN A 290 11.72 51.57 -5.02
C GLN A 290 13.20 51.44 -5.44
N SER A 291 13.66 52.28 -6.35
CA SER A 291 15.06 52.35 -6.79
C SER A 291 15.89 53.27 -5.89
N ALA A 292 16.99 52.77 -5.33
CA ALA A 292 17.90 53.56 -4.51
C ALA A 292 18.71 54.60 -5.33
N SER A 293 18.96 55.77 -4.75
CA SER A 293 19.89 56.79 -5.27
C SER A 293 20.61 57.53 -4.13
N ARG A 294 21.71 58.25 -4.43
CA ARG A 294 22.67 58.80 -3.46
C ARG A 294 22.72 60.35 -3.48
N SER A 295 22.68 60.96 -2.28
CA SER A 295 23.57 62.01 -1.68
C SER A 295 24.26 63.09 -2.56
N PRO A 296 24.71 64.28 -2.04
CA PRO A 296 24.90 64.64 -0.60
C PRO A 296 24.61 66.12 -0.17
N ARG A 297 24.85 66.44 1.12
CA ARG A 297 24.99 67.80 1.77
C ARG A 297 23.68 68.62 1.90
N HIS A 298 23.48 69.53 2.87
CA HIS A 298 24.19 69.91 4.12
C HIS A 298 23.21 70.69 5.05
N VAL A 299 23.06 70.32 6.34
CA VAL A 299 22.60 71.22 7.44
C VAL A 299 23.32 70.80 8.75
N THR A 300 23.41 71.70 9.72
CA THR A 300 24.20 71.64 10.98
C THR A 300 23.62 70.74 12.09
N ALA A 301 24.43 70.52 13.12
CA ALA A 301 24.17 69.57 14.21
C ALA A 301 23.13 70.03 15.24
N SER A 302 22.47 69.03 15.85
CA SER A 302 21.99 69.05 17.23
C SER A 302 22.58 67.84 17.96
N THR A 303 22.77 67.95 19.28
CA THR A 303 23.45 66.93 20.09
C THR A 303 22.64 65.64 20.18
N GLN A 304 23.26 64.50 19.87
CA GLN A 304 22.65 63.20 20.14
C GLN A 304 23.11 62.66 21.50
N ASP A 305 22.15 62.40 22.39
CA ASP A 305 22.40 61.56 23.55
C ASP A 305 22.77 60.14 23.10
N GLY A 306 23.90 59.67 23.61
CA GLY A 306 24.35 58.28 23.57
C GLY A 306 24.12 57.63 24.93
N TYR A 307 23.83 56.34 24.94
CA TYR A 307 23.56 55.58 26.16
C TYR A 307 24.29 54.23 26.17
N ALA A 308 24.67 53.82 27.37
CA ALA A 308 25.35 52.55 27.66
C ALA A 308 24.50 51.35 27.20
N PRO A 309 25.12 50.22 26.83
CA PRO A 309 24.39 49.07 26.33
C PRO A 309 23.60 48.37 27.44
N SER A 310 22.43 47.84 27.09
CA SER A 310 21.60 47.02 27.98
C SER A 310 20.99 45.84 27.21
N PHE A 311 20.75 44.73 27.91
CA PHE A 311 20.12 43.54 27.34
C PHE A 311 18.62 43.76 27.11
N THR A 312 18.18 43.62 25.87
CA THR A 312 16.74 43.53 25.53
C THR A 312 16.23 42.11 25.74
N PHE A 313 17.04 41.12 25.38
CA PHE A 313 16.77 39.71 25.65
C PHE A 313 18.09 38.94 25.85
N LYS A 314 18.12 38.03 26.82
CA LYS A 314 19.30 37.23 27.14
C LYS A 314 18.89 35.81 27.50
N SER A 315 19.57 34.81 26.94
CA SER A 315 19.32 33.42 27.31
C SER A 315 19.60 33.20 28.80
N GLN A 316 18.62 32.65 29.49
CA GLN A 316 18.82 32.05 30.80
C GLN A 316 19.51 30.69 30.65
N ASP A 317 19.99 30.12 31.75
CA ASP A 317 20.66 28.82 31.77
C ASP A 317 19.75 27.75 31.15
N ASN A 318 20.29 26.98 30.19
CA ASN A 318 19.48 26.19 29.27
C ASN A 318 20.10 24.82 28.98
N THR A 319 19.28 23.89 28.48
CA THR A 319 19.69 22.52 28.17
C THR A 319 19.37 22.15 26.73
N PHE A 320 20.33 21.55 26.02
CA PHE A 320 20.14 21.13 24.62
C PHE A 320 20.48 19.65 24.44
N ARG A 321 19.74 18.96 23.56
CA ARG A 321 19.99 17.55 23.24
C ARG A 321 21.25 17.42 22.39
N GLU A 322 22.06 16.38 22.66
CA GLU A 322 23.23 16.08 21.84
C GLU A 322 22.87 15.90 20.35
N GLY A 323 23.75 16.36 19.47
CA GLY A 323 23.56 16.37 18.02
C GLY A 323 22.68 17.50 17.49
N THR A 324 21.92 18.21 18.32
CA THR A 324 21.01 19.30 17.89
C THR A 324 21.71 20.68 17.89
N PRO A 325 21.18 21.71 17.20
CA PRO A 325 21.76 23.05 17.21
C PRO A 325 21.35 23.85 18.45
N ALA A 326 22.26 24.00 19.41
CA ALA A 326 22.06 24.85 20.58
C ALA A 326 22.09 26.34 20.18
N LYS A 327 21.06 27.12 20.53
CA LYS A 327 20.96 28.56 20.21
C LYS A 327 20.95 29.40 21.48
N LEU A 328 21.87 30.36 21.58
CA LEU A 328 22.04 31.29 22.69
C LEU A 328 21.84 32.73 22.20
N HIS A 329 21.06 33.50 22.94
CA HIS A 329 20.68 34.87 22.63
C HIS A 329 21.32 35.85 23.60
N CYS A 330 21.83 36.95 23.05
CA CYS A 330 22.40 38.09 23.76
C CYS A 330 22.07 39.36 22.98
N GLU A 331 20.79 39.71 22.98
CA GLU A 331 20.23 40.81 22.21
C GLU A 331 20.28 42.09 23.04
N VAL A 332 20.70 43.18 22.39
CA VAL A 332 21.13 44.39 23.10
C VAL A 332 20.73 45.68 22.38
N THR A 333 20.33 46.65 23.18
CA THR A 333 20.17 48.05 22.78
C THR A 333 21.34 48.87 23.34
N GLY A 334 21.66 50.00 22.70
CA GLY A 334 22.77 50.85 23.07
C GLY A 334 23.11 51.81 21.94
N LYS A 335 23.57 53.03 22.26
CA LYS A 335 23.85 54.07 21.27
C LYS A 335 25.17 54.79 21.58
N PRO A 336 26.20 54.72 20.73
CA PRO A 336 26.28 53.99 19.46
C PRO A 336 26.03 52.48 19.60
N ARG A 337 25.66 51.81 18.50
CA ARG A 337 25.35 50.36 18.49
C ARG A 337 26.53 49.58 19.12
N PRO A 338 26.30 48.76 20.15
CA PRO A 338 27.38 48.06 20.81
C PRO A 338 27.91 46.89 19.99
N THR A 339 29.19 46.58 20.18
CA THR A 339 29.82 45.35 19.70
C THR A 339 29.51 44.20 20.67
N VAL A 340 29.13 43.05 20.12
CA VAL A 340 28.86 41.81 20.87
C VAL A 340 29.99 40.81 20.62
N GLU A 341 30.51 40.22 21.70
CA GLU A 341 31.51 39.16 21.64
C GLU A 341 31.06 37.97 22.52
N TRP A 342 31.13 36.75 21.98
CA TRP A 342 30.91 35.53 22.75
C TRP A 342 32.23 34.88 23.14
N PHE A 343 32.28 34.31 24.35
CA PHE A 343 33.42 33.57 24.87
C PHE A 343 32.97 32.23 25.44
N TYR A 344 33.76 31.18 25.22
CA TYR A 344 33.62 29.88 25.86
C TYR A 344 35.00 29.42 26.35
N ARG A 345 35.08 28.92 27.59
CA ARG A 345 36.35 28.57 28.27
C ARG A 345 37.43 29.68 28.14
N ASN A 346 37.01 30.95 28.29
CA ASN A 346 37.79 32.18 28.11
C ASN A 346 38.37 32.44 26.70
N GLN A 347 38.08 31.63 25.68
CA GLN A 347 38.44 31.91 24.29
C GLN A 347 37.30 32.64 23.58
N ARG A 348 37.63 33.66 22.76
CA ARG A 348 36.63 34.37 21.94
C ARG A 348 36.15 33.45 20.81
N LEU A 349 34.84 33.27 20.71
CA LEU A 349 34.20 32.54 19.62
C LEU A 349 34.07 33.41 18.37
N VAL A 350 34.19 32.76 17.21
CA VAL A 350 34.09 33.36 15.88
C VAL A 350 33.37 32.40 14.93
N ASN A 351 32.85 32.94 13.82
CA ASN A 351 32.14 32.16 12.81
C ASN A 351 33.00 31.00 12.27
N SER A 352 32.46 29.78 12.31
CA SER A 352 33.17 28.53 12.03
C SER A 352 32.19 27.40 11.70
N ARG A 353 32.67 26.22 11.28
CA ARG A 353 31.81 25.04 11.05
C ARG A 353 31.10 24.49 12.29
N LYS A 354 31.43 25.00 13.49
CA LYS A 354 30.92 24.56 14.80
C LYS A 354 30.10 25.65 15.51
N HIS A 355 30.48 26.91 15.31
CA HIS A 355 29.88 28.09 15.93
C HIS A 355 29.43 29.06 14.84
N GLU A 356 28.14 29.31 14.76
CA GLU A 356 27.49 30.21 13.80
C GLU A 356 26.98 31.45 14.54
N LEU A 357 27.56 32.61 14.22
CA LEU A 357 27.18 33.92 14.77
C LEU A 357 26.26 34.63 13.77
N SER A 358 25.09 35.06 14.26
CA SER A 358 24.01 35.64 13.46
C SER A 358 23.33 36.81 14.19
N ASN A 359 22.44 37.53 13.49
CA ASN A 359 21.77 38.76 13.97
C ASN A 359 22.76 39.87 14.42
N GLY A 360 23.91 39.98 13.75
CA GLY A 360 24.99 40.89 14.15
C GLY A 360 25.64 40.45 15.47
N ASP A 361 26.09 39.20 15.50
CA ASP A 361 26.74 38.49 16.62
C ASP A 361 25.91 38.37 17.93
N GLN A 362 24.65 38.83 17.93
CA GLN A 362 23.72 38.73 19.06
C GLN A 362 23.18 37.31 19.29
N ILE A 363 23.23 36.43 18.29
CA ILE A 363 22.78 35.03 18.41
C ILE A 363 23.95 34.11 18.05
N LEU A 364 24.33 33.26 19.01
CA LEU A 364 25.31 32.19 18.85
C LEU A 364 24.59 30.84 18.72
N LYS A 365 24.84 30.14 17.61
CA LYS A 365 24.38 28.77 17.37
C LYS A 365 25.57 27.82 17.40
N VAL A 366 25.51 26.76 18.22
CA VAL A 366 26.53 25.71 18.31
C VAL A 366 25.97 24.43 17.70
N PHE A 367 26.61 23.88 16.67
CA PHE A 367 26.14 22.70 15.96
C PHE A 367 27.27 21.81 15.42
N PRO A 368 27.17 20.47 15.53
CA PRO A 368 26.31 19.75 16.47
C PRO A 368 26.69 20.11 17.91
N PHE A 369 25.71 20.27 18.81
CA PHE A 369 26.00 20.42 20.24
C PHE A 369 26.36 19.05 20.83
N LEU A 370 27.48 18.96 21.55
CA LEU A 370 28.06 17.73 22.11
C LEU A 370 28.41 17.92 23.59
N GLU A 371 28.66 16.84 24.33
CA GLU A 371 29.13 16.91 25.72
C GLU A 371 30.36 17.83 25.90
N THR A 372 31.26 17.89 24.92
CA THR A 372 32.44 18.79 24.92
C THR A 372 32.11 20.27 24.99
N ASP A 373 30.89 20.66 24.63
CA ASP A 373 30.44 22.04 24.51
C ASP A 373 29.66 22.51 25.76
N VAL A 374 29.39 21.61 26.69
CA VAL A 374 28.73 21.90 27.98
C VAL A 374 29.57 22.88 28.82
N GLY A 375 28.92 23.79 29.52
CA GLY A 375 29.54 24.78 30.40
C GLY A 375 29.04 26.21 30.18
N SER A 376 29.78 27.19 30.72
CA SER A 376 29.39 28.60 30.70
C SER A 376 29.88 29.33 29.45
N TYR A 377 28.94 29.96 28.74
CA TYR A 377 29.19 30.88 27.64
C TYR A 377 29.00 32.31 28.16
N LEU A 378 30.01 33.15 27.99
CA LEU A 378 30.00 34.55 28.39
C LEU A 378 29.72 35.41 27.15
N CYS A 379 28.59 36.10 27.14
CA CYS A 379 28.37 37.20 26.22
C CYS A 379 28.88 38.51 26.82
N ARG A 380 29.65 39.26 26.04
CA ARG A 380 30.24 40.56 26.38
C ARG A 380 29.78 41.61 25.39
N VAL A 381 29.26 42.73 25.89
CA VAL A 381 28.69 43.78 25.04
C VAL A 381 29.22 45.14 25.48
N ALA A 382 29.73 45.93 24.52
CA ALA A 382 30.34 47.23 24.81
C ALA A 382 30.04 48.30 23.75
N ASN A 383 29.90 49.55 24.17
CA ASN A 383 30.03 50.74 23.32
C ASN A 383 30.85 51.83 24.04
N ALA A 384 30.97 53.02 23.44
CA ALA A 384 31.74 54.14 24.00
C ALA A 384 31.20 54.69 25.36
N HIS A 385 29.98 54.33 25.76
CA HIS A 385 29.33 54.79 26.99
C HIS A 385 29.21 53.71 28.08
N GLY A 386 29.57 52.45 27.81
CA GLY A 386 29.56 51.40 28.82
C GLY A 386 29.76 49.99 28.28
N ARG A 387 29.88 49.03 29.21
CA ARG A 387 30.00 47.59 28.93
C ARG A 387 29.14 46.80 29.91
N VAL A 388 28.42 45.82 29.39
CA VAL A 388 27.62 44.86 30.15
C VAL A 388 27.97 43.45 29.72
N GLU A 389 27.89 42.50 30.65
CA GLU A 389 28.19 41.09 30.40
C GLU A 389 27.09 40.20 30.97
N HIS A 390 26.84 39.08 30.32
CA HIS A 390 25.92 38.06 30.80
C HIS A 390 26.49 36.67 30.51
N THR A 391 26.63 35.87 31.55
CA THR A 391 27.01 34.46 31.45
C THR A 391 25.74 33.62 31.40
N VAL A 392 25.66 32.72 30.44
CA VAL A 392 24.65 31.66 30.37
C VAL A 392 25.34 30.30 30.53
N ARG A 393 24.88 29.47 31.46
CA ARG A 393 25.29 28.07 31.57
C ARG A 393 24.49 27.23 30.58
N VAL A 394 25.17 26.32 29.92
CA VAL A 394 24.57 25.38 28.97
C VAL A 394 24.91 23.95 29.38
N ASP A 395 23.88 23.15 29.61
CA ASP A 395 23.98 21.73 29.98
C ASP A 395 23.32 20.82 28.93
N LEU A 396 23.43 19.50 29.10
CA LEU A 396 22.81 18.53 28.20
C LEU A 396 21.35 18.25 28.59
N LEU A 397 20.42 18.27 27.63
CA LEU A 397 19.02 17.95 27.86
C LEU A 397 18.82 16.43 27.96
N SER A 398 18.82 15.91 29.19
CA SER A 398 18.43 14.53 29.49
C SER A 398 16.91 14.34 29.38
N SER A 399 16.41 14.32 28.14
CA SER A 399 15.02 13.96 27.82
C SER A 399 14.88 12.44 27.78
N THR A 400 14.28 11.83 28.80
CA THR A 400 14.08 10.37 28.83
C THR A 400 12.75 9.97 28.18
N PRO A 401 12.74 8.99 27.25
CA PRO A 401 11.50 8.36 26.80
C PRO A 401 10.81 7.66 27.99
N PRO A 402 9.51 7.34 27.88
CA PRO A 402 8.80 6.65 28.95
C PRO A 402 9.46 5.30 29.23
N SER A 403 9.82 5.07 30.49
CA SER A 403 10.20 3.76 31.01
C SER A 403 9.17 3.36 32.05
N ILE A 404 8.46 2.25 31.80
CA ILE A 404 7.55 1.69 32.79
C ILE A 404 8.41 1.10 33.93
N VAL A 405 8.26 1.67 35.13
CA VAL A 405 9.01 1.33 36.34
C VAL A 405 8.20 0.49 37.33
N ASP A 406 6.89 0.44 37.12
CA ASP A 406 5.97 -0.51 37.76
C ASP A 406 5.06 -1.00 36.62
N ALA A 407 5.37 -2.17 36.06
CA ALA A 407 4.60 -2.74 34.97
C ALA A 407 3.34 -3.43 35.49
N PRO A 408 2.25 -3.48 34.71
CA PRO A 408 1.11 -4.30 35.04
C PRO A 408 1.57 -5.75 35.10
N VAL A 409 1.49 -6.34 36.29
CA VAL A 409 1.86 -7.74 36.50
C VAL A 409 0.71 -8.62 36.03
N SER A 410 1.01 -9.68 35.26
CA SER A 410 0.02 -10.69 34.91
C SER A 410 -0.50 -11.37 36.17
N VAL A 411 -1.78 -11.18 36.47
CA VAL A 411 -2.45 -11.67 37.69
C VAL A 411 -3.45 -12.75 37.36
N SER A 412 -3.67 -13.66 38.31
CA SER A 412 -4.60 -14.76 38.12
C SER A 412 -5.52 -14.92 39.34
N VAL A 413 -6.82 -14.77 39.10
CA VAL A 413 -7.88 -14.60 40.11
C VAL A 413 -9.05 -15.55 39.83
N ASN A 414 -9.85 -15.89 40.83
CA ASN A 414 -11.04 -16.71 40.64
C ASN A 414 -12.21 -15.89 40.05
N PRO A 415 -13.18 -16.53 39.35
CA PRO A 415 -14.37 -15.83 38.87
C PRO A 415 -15.13 -15.13 40.02
N GLY A 416 -15.39 -13.84 39.84
CA GLY A 416 -16.04 -12.97 40.82
C GLY A 416 -15.09 -12.11 41.67
N GLU A 417 -13.79 -12.40 41.71
CA GLU A 417 -12.81 -11.61 42.46
C GLU A 417 -12.52 -10.25 41.80
N GLN A 418 -12.12 -9.27 42.60
CA GLN A 418 -11.70 -7.96 42.13
C GLN A 418 -10.23 -7.98 41.68
N VAL A 419 -9.92 -7.35 40.55
CA VAL A 419 -8.55 -7.20 40.04
C VAL A 419 -8.17 -5.73 40.06
N THR A 420 -6.95 -5.40 40.49
CA THR A 420 -6.34 -4.09 40.23
C THR A 420 -4.98 -4.29 39.59
N LEU A 421 -4.83 -3.81 38.36
CA LEU A 421 -3.55 -3.70 37.66
C LEU A 421 -2.96 -2.33 37.95
N ARG A 422 -1.63 -2.28 38.09
CA ARG A 422 -0.86 -1.05 38.32
C ARG A 422 0.08 -0.79 37.16
N CYS A 423 0.20 0.46 36.75
CA CYS A 423 1.15 0.89 35.75
C CYS A 423 1.71 2.25 36.17
N ARG A 424 3.02 2.35 36.36
CA ARG A 424 3.70 3.62 36.64
C ARG A 424 4.92 3.74 35.75
N ALA A 425 5.08 4.90 35.11
CA ALA A 425 6.18 5.18 34.22
C ALA A 425 6.95 6.43 34.65
N ASN A 426 8.27 6.32 34.60
CA ASN A 426 9.17 7.46 34.65
C ASN A 426 9.44 7.94 33.22
N GLY A 427 9.90 9.18 33.10
CA GLY A 427 10.13 9.85 31.82
C GLY A 427 10.16 11.36 32.03
N VAL A 428 10.82 12.08 31.13
CA VAL A 428 10.91 13.55 31.18
C VAL A 428 10.57 14.09 29.79
N PRO A 429 9.34 14.64 29.58
CA PRO A 429 8.28 14.92 30.57
C PRO A 429 7.63 13.67 31.20
N ARG A 430 6.91 13.85 32.32
CA ARG A 430 6.18 12.74 32.99
C ARG A 430 5.19 12.09 32.00
N PRO A 431 5.22 10.77 31.79
CA PRO A 431 4.28 10.10 30.88
C PRO A 431 2.83 10.13 31.38
N ALA A 432 1.89 10.28 30.45
CA ALA A 432 0.47 10.00 30.66
C ALA A 432 0.20 8.51 30.43
N ILE A 433 -0.73 7.92 31.19
CA ILE A 433 -1.03 6.48 31.12
C ILE A 433 -2.47 6.25 30.67
N THR A 434 -2.62 5.38 29.66
CA THR A 434 -3.89 4.93 29.06
C THR A 434 -3.93 3.41 29.07
N TRP A 435 -5.12 2.82 29.34
CA TRP A 435 -5.30 1.38 29.42
C TRP A 435 -6.12 0.82 28.25
N PHE A 436 -5.81 -0.41 27.85
CA PHE A 436 -6.43 -1.14 26.76
C PHE A 436 -6.79 -2.56 27.20
N PHE A 437 -7.79 -3.17 26.57
CA PHE A 437 -8.11 -4.59 26.68
C PHE A 437 -8.29 -5.17 25.27
N GLU A 438 -7.50 -6.20 24.91
CA GLU A 438 -7.51 -6.83 23.57
C GLU A 438 -7.46 -5.77 22.43
N GLY A 439 -6.59 -4.77 22.60
CA GLY A 439 -6.37 -3.66 21.65
C GLY A 439 -7.37 -2.50 21.71
N ALA A 440 -8.50 -2.62 22.41
CA ALA A 440 -9.49 -1.55 22.56
C ALA A 440 -9.20 -0.67 23.79
N GLU A 441 -9.23 0.66 23.64
CA GLU A 441 -9.03 1.60 24.75
C GLU A 441 -10.16 1.49 25.79
N ILE A 442 -9.79 1.46 27.08
CA ILE A 442 -10.71 1.41 28.22
C ILE A 442 -10.99 2.86 28.69
N PRO A 443 -12.20 3.42 28.49
CA PRO A 443 -12.51 4.76 28.94
C PRO A 443 -12.47 4.84 30.48
N ARG A 444 -11.90 5.93 31.03
CA ARG A 444 -11.57 6.07 32.47
C ARG A 444 -12.70 5.74 33.45
N ALA A 445 -13.96 5.90 33.04
CA ALA A 445 -15.13 5.45 33.78
C ALA A 445 -16.20 4.89 32.83
N ARG A 446 -16.24 3.56 32.61
CA ARG A 446 -17.34 2.91 31.89
C ARG A 446 -17.62 1.49 32.39
N GLY A 447 -18.76 1.32 33.06
CA GLY A 447 -19.25 0.02 33.50
C GLY A 447 -18.42 -0.57 34.67
N ARG A 448 -17.85 -1.76 34.46
CA ARG A 448 -17.17 -2.58 35.48
C ARG A 448 -15.65 -2.39 35.55
N PHE A 449 -15.13 -1.43 34.79
CA PHE A 449 -13.74 -0.97 34.81
C PHE A 449 -13.68 0.46 35.36
N GLY A 450 -12.80 0.68 36.34
CA GLY A 450 -12.51 2.00 36.90
C GLY A 450 -11.01 2.30 36.84
N VAL A 451 -10.64 3.45 36.27
CA VAL A 451 -9.24 3.91 36.17
C VAL A 451 -9.00 5.04 37.18
N SER A 452 -7.83 5.07 37.82
CA SER A 452 -7.44 6.14 38.74
C SER A 452 -7.34 7.51 38.02
N GLN A 453 -7.42 8.61 38.79
CA GLN A 453 -7.38 9.97 38.23
C GLN A 453 -6.06 10.28 37.50
N ASP A 454 -4.95 9.67 37.92
CA ASP A 454 -3.62 9.79 37.32
C ASP A 454 -3.33 8.72 36.25
N GLY A 455 -4.26 7.80 36.00
CA GLY A 455 -4.12 6.68 35.06
C GLY A 455 -3.27 5.52 35.56
N THR A 456 -2.70 5.58 36.78
CA THR A 456 -1.75 4.57 37.27
C THR A 456 -2.37 3.24 37.73
N GLU A 457 -3.68 3.18 37.97
CA GLU A 457 -4.38 1.95 38.34
C GLU A 457 -5.60 1.69 37.46
N LEU A 458 -5.80 0.43 37.05
CA LEU A 458 -7.02 -0.07 36.42
C LEU A 458 -7.62 -1.15 37.32
N THR A 459 -8.88 -0.96 37.73
CA THR A 459 -9.61 -1.90 38.58
C THR A 459 -10.80 -2.53 37.85
N ILE A 460 -10.87 -3.86 37.87
CA ILE A 460 -11.99 -4.69 37.39
C ILE A 460 -12.81 -5.10 38.62
N SER A 461 -14.05 -4.61 38.75
CA SER A 461 -14.84 -4.79 39.99
C SER A 461 -15.22 -6.25 40.29
N HIS A 462 -15.47 -7.04 39.24
CA HIS A 462 -15.79 -8.47 39.31
C HIS A 462 -15.21 -9.14 38.05
N ALA A 463 -14.19 -9.97 38.21
CA ALA A 463 -13.53 -10.66 37.11
C ALA A 463 -14.35 -11.85 36.59
N SER A 464 -14.39 -12.02 35.28
CA SER A 464 -15.20 -13.02 34.57
C SER A 464 -14.38 -13.67 33.45
N ARG A 465 -14.89 -14.72 32.81
CA ARG A 465 -14.22 -15.27 31.60
C ARG A 465 -14.20 -14.32 30.40
N GLN A 466 -14.89 -13.17 30.47
CA GLN A 466 -14.79 -12.09 29.47
C GLN A 466 -13.66 -11.09 29.79
N ASP A 467 -12.91 -11.33 30.87
CA ASP A 467 -11.68 -10.63 31.25
C ASP A 467 -10.42 -11.46 31.04
N ASP A 468 -10.54 -12.70 30.54
CA ASP A 468 -9.35 -13.53 30.25
C ASP A 468 -8.69 -13.07 28.96
N GLY A 469 -7.74 -12.14 29.11
CA GLY A 469 -7.18 -11.39 28.01
C GLY A 469 -6.03 -10.48 28.43
N VAL A 470 -5.47 -9.80 27.45
CA VAL A 470 -4.32 -8.90 27.58
C VAL A 470 -4.82 -7.49 27.89
N PHE A 471 -4.49 -7.02 29.09
CA PHE A 471 -4.67 -5.63 29.52
C PHE A 471 -3.35 -4.89 29.39
N ALA A 472 -3.24 -3.99 28.42
CA ALA A 472 -2.04 -3.19 28.20
C ALA A 472 -2.19 -1.81 28.83
N CYS A 473 -1.12 -1.30 29.45
CA CYS A 473 -0.97 0.13 29.70
C CYS A 473 0.04 0.73 28.72
N MET A 474 -0.35 1.82 28.07
CA MET A 474 0.56 2.66 27.28
C MET A 474 0.94 3.87 28.12
N ALA A 475 2.24 4.08 28.32
CA ALA A 475 2.80 5.27 28.94
C ALA A 475 3.47 6.13 27.85
N ALA A 476 2.95 7.34 27.61
CA ALA A 476 3.39 8.22 26.53
C ALA A 476 3.81 9.61 27.04
N ASN A 477 4.92 10.14 26.52
CA ASN A 477 5.34 11.53 26.66
C ASN A 477 5.80 12.08 25.28
N THR A 478 6.26 13.33 25.22
CA THR A 478 6.73 13.96 23.96
C THR A 478 8.05 13.41 23.40
N VAL A 479 8.67 12.44 24.07
CA VAL A 479 9.92 11.77 23.68
C VAL A 479 9.65 10.37 23.12
N GLY A 480 8.47 9.79 23.38
CA GLY A 480 8.03 8.52 22.82
C GLY A 480 6.86 7.90 23.61
N SER A 481 6.49 6.67 23.23
CA SER A 481 5.51 5.85 23.95
C SER A 481 6.07 4.46 24.19
N ILE A 482 5.93 3.95 25.41
CA ILE A 482 6.18 2.54 25.73
C ILE A 482 4.87 1.88 26.17
N MET A 483 4.72 0.60 25.89
CA MET A 483 3.57 -0.18 26.33
C MET A 483 4.08 -1.40 27.12
N ALA A 484 3.37 -1.76 28.19
CA ALA A 484 3.58 -3.01 28.91
C ALA A 484 2.22 -3.61 29.26
N ASP A 485 2.12 -4.93 29.21
CA ASP A 485 0.86 -5.64 29.35
C ASP A 485 0.86 -6.70 30.46
N ALA A 486 -0.33 -6.91 31.00
CA ALA A 486 -0.66 -8.00 31.90
C ALA A 486 -1.75 -8.85 31.26
N ARG A 487 -1.54 -10.17 31.21
CA ARG A 487 -2.67 -11.09 31.09
C ARG A 487 -3.37 -11.17 32.44
N VAL A 488 -4.66 -10.83 32.47
CA VAL A 488 -5.54 -11.23 33.57
C VAL A 488 -6.04 -12.64 33.24
N THR A 489 -5.59 -13.64 34.00
CA THR A 489 -5.98 -15.04 33.77
C THR A 489 -7.03 -15.46 34.79
N VAL A 490 -8.30 -15.55 34.41
CA VAL A 490 -9.39 -15.87 35.35
C VAL A 490 -9.45 -17.38 35.55
N LYS A 491 -8.95 -17.83 36.71
CA LYS A 491 -8.58 -19.21 37.05
C LYS A 491 -9.63 -20.24 36.66
N GLY A 492 -9.33 -20.97 35.59
CA GLY A 492 -9.35 -22.43 35.68
C GLY A 492 -8.25 -22.91 36.64
N VAL A 493 -8.40 -24.11 37.20
CA VAL A 493 -7.51 -24.62 38.26
C VAL A 493 -6.08 -24.85 37.75
N GLN A 494 -5.14 -24.10 38.35
CA GLN A 494 -3.69 -24.30 38.50
C GLN A 494 -2.84 -24.99 37.39
N ALA A 495 -1.98 -24.16 36.79
CA ALA A 495 -0.50 -24.22 36.84
C ALA A 495 0.33 -25.26 36.05
N ILE A 496 0.95 -24.75 34.97
CA ILE A 496 2.36 -24.88 34.50
C ILE A 496 3.09 -26.25 34.60
N ASP A 497 3.44 -26.82 33.43
CA ASP A 497 4.80 -27.21 32.96
C ASP A 497 4.86 -28.52 32.13
N ALA A 498 5.90 -28.64 31.30
CA ALA A 498 6.53 -29.88 30.84
C ALA A 498 5.72 -30.92 30.03
N SER A 499 4.66 -30.56 29.28
CA SER A 499 4.27 -31.36 28.09
C SER A 499 3.51 -30.58 27.01
N PHE A 500 3.95 -30.73 25.75
CA PHE A 500 3.16 -30.42 24.56
C PHE A 500 2.36 -31.67 24.19
N ASP A 501 1.26 -31.91 24.90
CA ASP A 501 0.56 -33.19 24.85
C ASP A 501 -0.39 -33.34 23.64
N ASP A 502 -0.66 -34.58 23.22
CA ASP A 502 -1.56 -34.85 22.10
C ASP A 502 -3.01 -34.38 22.42
N ALA A 503 -3.43 -34.24 23.70
CA ALA A 503 -4.76 -33.72 24.06
C ALA A 503 -4.91 -32.20 23.82
N THR A 504 -3.85 -31.40 23.94
CA THR A 504 -3.88 -29.95 23.71
C THR A 504 -3.98 -29.62 22.22
N LEU A 505 -3.18 -30.30 21.38
CA LEU A 505 -3.31 -30.22 19.92
C LEU A 505 -4.69 -30.72 19.47
N LYS A 506 -5.14 -31.84 20.05
CA LYS A 506 -6.49 -32.37 19.85
C LYS A 506 -7.56 -31.36 20.27
N ASN A 507 -7.40 -30.60 21.35
CA ASN A 507 -8.38 -29.59 21.77
C ASN A 507 -8.51 -28.45 20.75
N LEU A 508 -7.43 -28.05 20.08
CA LEU A 508 -7.47 -27.04 19.01
C LEU A 508 -8.12 -27.60 17.73
N VAL A 509 -7.74 -28.82 17.33
CA VAL A 509 -8.38 -29.53 16.20
C VAL A 509 -9.87 -29.77 16.48
N ASP A 510 -10.20 -30.26 17.68
CA ASP A 510 -11.58 -30.49 18.13
C ASP A 510 -12.35 -29.16 18.24
N LYS A 511 -11.73 -28.02 18.57
CA LYS A 511 -12.40 -26.70 18.56
C LYS A 511 -12.70 -26.20 17.14
N ALA A 512 -11.78 -26.38 16.19
CA ALA A 512 -12.02 -26.04 14.79
C ALA A 512 -13.09 -26.97 14.17
N ARG A 513 -12.92 -28.27 14.35
CA ARG A 513 -13.89 -29.34 14.05
C ARG A 513 -15.24 -29.07 14.70
N MET A 514 -15.30 -28.63 15.96
CA MET A 514 -16.54 -28.27 16.67
C MET A 514 -17.21 -27.06 16.04
N ASN A 515 -16.48 -26.08 15.51
CA ASN A 515 -17.10 -24.91 14.88
C ASN A 515 -17.70 -25.28 13.51
N VAL A 516 -16.99 -26.06 12.69
CA VAL A 516 -17.50 -26.57 11.42
C VAL A 516 -18.64 -27.56 11.65
N ASN A 517 -18.50 -28.50 12.59
CA ASN A 517 -19.57 -29.37 13.05
C ASN A 517 -20.75 -28.58 13.61
N ARG A 518 -20.55 -27.43 14.27
CA ARG A 518 -21.67 -26.60 14.77
C ARG A 518 -22.42 -25.96 13.61
N ALA A 519 -21.75 -25.44 12.59
CA ALA A 519 -22.42 -24.93 11.39
C ALA A 519 -23.20 -26.04 10.66
N ILE A 520 -22.57 -27.19 10.43
CA ILE A 520 -23.17 -28.35 9.75
C ILE A 520 -24.30 -28.98 10.58
N ASN A 521 -24.14 -29.13 11.89
CA ASN A 521 -25.16 -29.71 12.75
C ASN A 521 -26.27 -28.72 13.10
N GLN A 522 -26.01 -27.42 13.18
CA GLN A 522 -27.06 -26.40 13.23
C GLN A 522 -27.90 -26.47 11.95
N THR A 523 -27.27 -26.55 10.78
CA THR A 523 -27.96 -26.75 9.49
C THR A 523 -28.82 -28.02 9.51
N LYS A 524 -28.31 -29.14 10.06
CA LYS A 524 -29.08 -30.38 10.23
C LYS A 524 -30.27 -30.19 11.18
N THR A 525 -30.06 -29.62 12.36
CA THR A 525 -31.09 -29.32 13.37
C THR A 525 -32.16 -28.37 12.83
N ASP A 526 -31.78 -27.33 12.08
CA ASP A 526 -32.72 -26.41 11.45
C ASP A 526 -33.61 -27.14 10.43
N LEU A 527 -33.04 -28.09 9.67
CA LEU A 527 -33.78 -28.97 8.75
C LEU A 527 -34.64 -30.04 9.47
N THR A 528 -34.19 -30.61 10.60
CA THR A 528 -34.87 -31.76 11.24
C THR A 528 -35.83 -31.40 12.37
N GLU A 529 -35.54 -30.34 13.14
CA GLU A 529 -36.26 -29.98 14.37
C GLU A 529 -37.23 -28.81 14.17
N GLY A 530 -37.36 -28.32 12.93
CA GLY A 530 -38.38 -27.35 12.52
C GLY A 530 -37.93 -25.89 12.57
N GLY A 531 -36.63 -25.61 12.41
CA GLY A 531 -36.12 -24.27 12.12
C GLY A 531 -36.55 -23.78 10.74
N VAL A 532 -36.55 -24.67 9.75
CA VAL A 532 -37.09 -24.43 8.40
C VAL A 532 -38.62 -24.50 8.42
N LYS A 533 -39.27 -23.34 8.31
CA LYS A 533 -40.74 -23.20 8.23
C LYS A 533 -41.21 -22.55 6.92
N SER A 534 -40.28 -22.00 6.14
CA SER A 534 -40.54 -21.37 4.84
C SER A 534 -39.35 -21.53 3.89
N VAL A 535 -39.59 -21.28 2.60
CA VAL A 535 -38.53 -21.12 1.59
C VAL A 535 -37.56 -19.99 1.96
N SER A 536 -38.02 -18.97 2.69
CA SER A 536 -37.16 -17.89 3.21
C SER A 536 -36.18 -18.39 4.26
N ASP A 537 -36.55 -19.41 5.07
CA ASP A 537 -35.67 -19.97 6.10
C ASP A 537 -34.57 -20.84 5.49
N MET A 538 -34.88 -21.66 4.49
CA MET A 538 -33.84 -22.37 3.73
C MET A 538 -32.85 -21.39 3.06
N ARG A 539 -33.34 -20.25 2.56
CA ARG A 539 -32.48 -19.19 1.99
C ARG A 539 -31.59 -18.48 3.02
N LYS A 540 -31.81 -18.65 4.33
CA LYS A 540 -30.93 -18.13 5.40
C LYS A 540 -29.74 -19.05 5.69
N LEU A 541 -29.91 -20.37 5.56
CA LEU A 541 -28.83 -21.37 5.77
C LEU A 541 -27.59 -21.11 4.88
N PHE A 542 -27.80 -20.46 3.75
CA PHE A 542 -26.79 -20.13 2.74
C PHE A 542 -26.06 -18.78 2.96
N ARG A 543 -26.33 -18.05 4.04
CA ARG A 543 -25.76 -16.71 4.30
C ARG A 543 -24.52 -16.77 5.19
N PHE A 544 -23.33 -16.81 4.59
CA PHE A 544 -22.06 -16.65 5.28
C PHE A 544 -21.48 -15.24 5.10
N ALA A 545 -20.73 -14.76 6.09
CA ALA A 545 -19.90 -13.56 5.95
C ALA A 545 -18.64 -13.89 5.14
N ILE A 546 -18.24 -12.98 4.24
CA ILE A 546 -17.16 -13.19 3.28
C ILE A 546 -15.80 -13.01 3.97
N PRO A 547 -14.91 -14.02 4.00
CA PRO A 547 -13.58 -13.88 4.59
C PRO A 547 -12.58 -13.25 3.60
N ALA A 548 -11.58 -12.53 4.13
CA ALA A 548 -10.59 -11.80 3.32
C ALA A 548 -9.36 -12.64 2.87
N GLN A 549 -9.23 -13.89 3.32
CA GLN A 549 -8.01 -14.70 3.17
C GLN A 549 -8.27 -15.98 2.36
N ALA A 550 -7.33 -16.37 1.48
CA ALA A 550 -7.46 -17.56 0.63
C ALA A 550 -7.72 -18.87 1.42
N ALA A 551 -7.14 -18.98 2.62
CA ALA A 551 -7.34 -20.13 3.52
C ALA A 551 -8.73 -20.14 4.21
N GLU A 552 -9.47 -19.03 4.18
CA GLU A 552 -10.84 -18.95 4.68
C GLU A 552 -11.88 -18.95 3.53
N LEU A 553 -11.49 -18.55 2.30
CA LEU A 553 -12.33 -18.67 1.11
C LEU A 553 -12.61 -20.15 0.75
N THR A 554 -11.58 -21.01 0.75
CA THR A 554 -11.76 -22.46 0.55
C THR A 554 -12.62 -23.10 1.65
N LYS A 555 -12.62 -22.54 2.87
CA LYS A 555 -13.41 -22.99 4.03
C LYS A 555 -14.88 -22.59 3.91
N ALA A 556 -15.13 -21.36 3.44
CA ALA A 556 -16.47 -20.90 3.10
C ALA A 556 -17.09 -21.78 2.00
N ARG A 557 -16.29 -22.18 0.99
CA ARG A 557 -16.70 -23.16 -0.04
C ARG A 557 -17.07 -24.52 0.56
N GLU A 558 -16.20 -25.13 1.35
CA GLU A 558 -16.42 -26.46 1.95
C GLU A 558 -17.69 -26.52 2.82
N ILE A 559 -17.91 -25.50 3.66
CA ILE A 559 -19.13 -25.40 4.48
C ILE A 559 -20.37 -25.20 3.60
N TYR A 560 -20.26 -24.42 2.52
CA TYR A 560 -21.35 -24.19 1.60
C TYR A 560 -21.75 -25.47 0.84
N GLU A 561 -20.79 -26.24 0.33
CA GLU A 561 -21.04 -27.47 -0.44
C GLU A 561 -21.75 -28.57 0.39
N GLU A 562 -21.45 -28.71 1.69
CA GLU A 562 -22.21 -29.61 2.59
C GLU A 562 -23.59 -29.06 2.93
N THR A 563 -23.75 -27.77 3.24
CA THR A 563 -25.07 -27.16 3.47
C THR A 563 -25.97 -27.34 2.24
N PHE A 564 -25.41 -27.17 1.03
CA PHE A 564 -26.06 -27.43 -0.25
C PHE A 564 -26.51 -28.89 -0.39
N ARG A 565 -25.61 -29.84 -0.11
CA ARG A 565 -25.90 -31.29 -0.14
C ARG A 565 -26.98 -31.70 0.86
N LEU A 566 -26.97 -31.11 2.07
CA LEU A 566 -27.95 -31.37 3.12
C LEU A 566 -29.33 -30.82 2.78
N VAL A 567 -29.41 -29.61 2.20
CA VAL A 567 -30.68 -29.03 1.74
C VAL A 567 -31.25 -29.84 0.57
N ASN A 568 -30.45 -30.22 -0.43
CA ASN A 568 -30.94 -31.08 -1.53
C ASN A 568 -31.51 -32.40 -0.99
N ALA A 569 -30.74 -33.11 -0.16
CA ALA A 569 -31.15 -34.38 0.45
C ALA A 569 -32.30 -34.27 1.49
N HIS A 570 -32.80 -33.06 1.74
CA HIS A 570 -34.01 -32.78 2.52
C HIS A 570 -35.20 -32.41 1.59
N VAL A 571 -34.95 -31.68 0.50
CA VAL A 571 -35.94 -31.44 -0.57
C VAL A 571 -36.36 -32.76 -1.25
N ASP A 572 -35.39 -33.62 -1.60
CA ASP A 572 -35.60 -34.94 -2.22
C ASP A 572 -36.52 -35.86 -1.40
N LYS A 573 -36.65 -35.61 -0.08
CA LYS A 573 -37.45 -36.40 0.86
C LYS A 573 -38.88 -35.88 1.04
N GLY A 574 -39.29 -34.91 0.23
CA GLY A 574 -40.61 -34.28 0.30
C GLY A 574 -40.67 -33.22 1.38
N LEU A 575 -40.20 -32.01 1.05
CA LEU A 575 -40.16 -30.84 1.93
C LEU A 575 -41.54 -30.50 2.53
N ASN A 576 -41.82 -30.97 3.75
CA ASN A 576 -43.12 -30.80 4.41
C ASN A 576 -43.06 -29.70 5.48
N LEU A 577 -43.30 -28.46 5.06
CA LEU A 577 -43.32 -27.27 5.92
C LEU A 577 -44.56 -27.30 6.83
N ARG A 578 -44.35 -27.61 8.12
CA ARG A 578 -45.43 -27.82 9.11
C ARG A 578 -46.43 -26.66 9.16
N GLY A 579 -47.60 -26.84 8.54
CA GLY A 579 -48.71 -25.89 8.55
C GLY A 579 -48.78 -24.90 7.39
N ALA A 580 -47.90 -25.01 6.39
CA ALA A 580 -47.96 -24.21 5.16
C ALA A 580 -48.15 -25.12 3.94
N GLU A 581 -49.39 -25.23 3.43
CA GLU A 581 -49.65 -25.83 2.13
C GLU A 581 -49.05 -24.95 1.02
N ILE A 582 -47.80 -25.23 0.64
CA ILE A 582 -47.33 -24.91 -0.70
C ILE A 582 -47.94 -25.97 -1.63
N SER A 583 -49.22 -25.77 -1.96
CA SER A 583 -50.05 -26.66 -2.78
C SER A 583 -49.69 -26.56 -4.27
N GLY A 584 -48.45 -26.91 -4.58
CA GLY A 584 -47.93 -27.04 -5.94
C GLY A 584 -46.75 -28.00 -5.95
N ALA A 585 -46.73 -28.95 -6.90
CA ALA A 585 -45.69 -29.98 -7.04
C ALA A 585 -44.31 -29.46 -7.52
N ASN A 586 -44.06 -28.15 -7.33
CA ASN A 586 -42.96 -27.38 -7.91
C ASN A 586 -42.15 -26.63 -6.84
N VAL A 587 -41.75 -27.31 -5.76
CA VAL A 587 -40.60 -26.85 -4.94
C VAL A 587 -39.42 -27.74 -5.26
N SER A 588 -38.88 -27.58 -6.47
CA SER A 588 -37.61 -28.18 -6.83
C SER A 588 -36.44 -27.42 -6.17
N PHE A 589 -35.29 -28.08 -6.06
CA PHE A 589 -34.12 -27.51 -5.39
C PHE A 589 -33.60 -26.25 -6.11
N GLU A 590 -33.72 -26.18 -7.44
CA GLU A 590 -33.35 -25.04 -8.28
C GLU A 590 -34.13 -23.76 -7.94
N LEU A 591 -35.37 -23.86 -7.43
CA LEU A 591 -36.20 -22.71 -7.05
C LEU A 591 -35.81 -22.08 -5.69
N LEU A 592 -35.07 -22.81 -4.86
CA LEU A 592 -34.60 -22.29 -3.57
C LEU A 592 -33.45 -21.31 -3.74
N LEU A 593 -32.60 -21.54 -4.73
CA LEU A 593 -31.39 -20.78 -5.02
C LEU A 593 -31.74 -19.52 -5.84
N ALA A 594 -31.64 -18.35 -5.21
CA ALA A 594 -31.73 -17.09 -5.96
C ALA A 594 -30.48 -16.94 -6.86
N PRO A 595 -30.61 -16.64 -8.17
CA PRO A 595 -29.48 -16.49 -9.09
C PRO A 595 -28.36 -15.60 -8.57
N ALA A 596 -28.70 -14.48 -7.92
CA ALA A 596 -27.74 -13.56 -7.32
C ALA A 596 -26.87 -14.20 -6.23
N HIS A 597 -27.43 -15.09 -5.39
CA HIS A 597 -26.62 -15.79 -4.38
C HIS A 597 -25.65 -16.77 -5.04
N VAL A 598 -26.11 -17.57 -6.01
CA VAL A 598 -25.23 -18.53 -6.72
C VAL A 598 -24.14 -17.80 -7.49
N GLN A 599 -24.48 -16.66 -8.11
CA GLN A 599 -23.51 -15.76 -8.74
C GLN A 599 -22.45 -15.28 -7.75
N THR A 600 -22.83 -14.72 -6.58
CA THR A 600 -21.88 -14.32 -5.53
C THR A 600 -20.99 -15.47 -5.05
N ILE A 601 -21.51 -16.70 -4.96
CA ILE A 601 -20.71 -17.87 -4.57
C ILE A 601 -19.70 -18.23 -5.67
N MET A 602 -20.13 -18.27 -6.94
CA MET A 602 -19.25 -18.54 -8.08
C MET A 602 -18.16 -17.46 -8.24
N GLU A 603 -18.46 -16.20 -7.90
CA GLU A 603 -17.52 -15.08 -7.87
C GLU A 603 -16.50 -15.23 -6.72
N LEU A 604 -16.94 -15.61 -5.52
CA LEU A 604 -16.07 -15.75 -4.34
C LEU A 604 -15.25 -17.05 -4.28
N THR A 605 -15.50 -18.00 -5.17
CA THR A 605 -14.83 -19.33 -5.16
C THR A 605 -14.35 -19.79 -6.54
N GLY A 606 -14.54 -18.96 -7.57
CA GLY A 606 -14.04 -19.18 -8.93
C GLY A 606 -14.86 -20.12 -9.82
N CYS A 607 -16.00 -20.67 -9.36
CA CYS A 607 -16.82 -21.62 -10.15
C CYS A 607 -17.62 -20.99 -11.32
N GLN A 608 -17.13 -19.92 -11.96
CA GLN A 608 -17.90 -19.04 -12.86
C GLN A 608 -18.30 -19.65 -14.23
N ASN A 609 -18.37 -20.98 -14.33
CA ASN A 609 -18.78 -21.72 -15.52
C ASN A 609 -20.31 -21.77 -15.71
N GLY A 610 -20.85 -20.64 -16.19
CA GLY A 610 -21.78 -20.68 -17.32
C GLY A 610 -23.29 -20.63 -17.09
N LEU A 611 -23.80 -20.71 -15.85
CA LEU A 611 -25.26 -20.82 -15.61
C LEU A 611 -25.99 -19.56 -15.08
N PHE A 612 -25.29 -18.60 -14.45
CA PHE A 612 -25.94 -17.41 -13.85
C PHE A 612 -25.39 -16.06 -14.32
N LYS A 613 -24.82 -16.01 -15.54
CA LYS A 613 -24.38 -14.75 -16.20
C LYS A 613 -25.54 -13.74 -16.28
N ASN A 614 -25.56 -12.75 -15.39
CA ASN A 614 -26.49 -11.61 -15.45
C ASN A 614 -25.88 -10.27 -14.97
N VAL A 615 -24.57 -10.24 -14.73
CA VAL A 615 -23.79 -9.00 -14.58
C VAL A 615 -22.69 -9.02 -15.64
N ASN A 616 -22.57 -7.94 -16.41
CA ASN A 616 -21.37 -7.71 -17.20
C ASN A 616 -20.31 -7.09 -16.27
N PRO A 617 -19.21 -7.78 -15.94
CA PRO A 617 -18.19 -7.22 -15.04
C PRO A 617 -17.53 -5.98 -15.65
N CYS A 618 -17.56 -5.82 -16.97
CA CYS A 618 -16.93 -4.72 -17.71
C CYS A 618 -17.85 -3.49 -17.85
N SER A 619 -18.83 -3.34 -16.95
CA SER A 619 -19.81 -2.24 -16.96
C SER A 619 -19.15 -0.86 -16.90
N ASN A 620 -18.07 -0.72 -16.13
CA ASN A 620 -17.27 0.50 -16.05
C ASN A 620 -16.26 0.60 -17.21
N MET A 621 -16.77 0.69 -18.43
CA MET A 621 -15.92 0.73 -19.64
C MET A 621 -14.95 1.93 -19.63
N CYS A 622 -15.30 3.05 -18.98
CA CYS A 622 -14.43 4.21 -18.80
C CYS A 622 -13.14 3.88 -18.03
N PHE A 623 -13.24 3.07 -16.97
CA PHE A 623 -12.07 2.53 -16.25
C PHE A 623 -11.37 1.44 -17.08
N HIS A 624 -12.11 0.45 -17.58
CA HIS A 624 -11.53 -0.71 -18.28
C HIS A 624 -10.93 -0.39 -19.66
N MET A 625 -11.17 0.80 -20.24
CA MET A 625 -10.40 1.28 -21.38
C MET A 625 -8.99 1.74 -21.00
N LYS A 626 -8.76 2.21 -19.76
CA LYS A 626 -7.52 2.89 -19.35
C LYS A 626 -6.66 2.10 -18.37
N TYR A 627 -7.27 1.29 -17.49
CA TYR A 627 -6.58 0.56 -16.42
C TYR A 627 -7.09 -0.88 -16.26
N ARG A 628 -6.19 -1.74 -15.77
CA ARG A 628 -6.49 -3.12 -15.34
C ARG A 628 -7.32 -3.08 -14.05
N SER A 629 -8.28 -3.98 -13.89
CA SER A 629 -8.82 -4.28 -12.55
C SER A 629 -7.73 -4.88 -11.65
N TYR A 630 -8.02 -5.08 -10.36
CA TYR A 630 -7.07 -5.73 -9.43
C TYR A 630 -7.01 -7.25 -9.60
N ASP A 631 -8.07 -7.86 -10.11
CA ASP A 631 -8.22 -9.30 -10.33
C ASP A 631 -7.94 -9.73 -11.79
N GLY A 632 -7.52 -8.80 -12.66
CA GLY A 632 -7.30 -9.07 -14.10
C GLY A 632 -8.57 -9.26 -14.94
N GLN A 633 -9.78 -9.20 -14.36
CA GLN A 633 -11.03 -9.23 -15.13
C GLN A 633 -11.10 -8.13 -16.19
N CYS A 634 -11.85 -8.41 -17.27
CA CYS A 634 -12.08 -7.49 -18.38
C CYS A 634 -10.82 -7.03 -19.12
N ASN A 635 -9.69 -7.71 -18.97
CA ASN A 635 -8.56 -7.56 -19.89
C ASN A 635 -9.01 -7.96 -21.30
N ASN A 636 -9.53 -9.19 -21.44
CA ASN A 636 -10.31 -9.59 -22.60
C ASN A 636 -11.78 -9.16 -22.41
N ILE A 637 -12.41 -8.57 -23.44
CA ILE A 637 -13.78 -8.04 -23.36
C ILE A 637 -14.84 -9.11 -23.66
N ASP A 638 -14.56 -10.00 -24.63
CA ASP A 638 -15.48 -11.08 -25.02
C ASP A 638 -15.43 -12.25 -24.03
N TYR A 639 -14.27 -12.45 -23.40
CA TYR A 639 -14.02 -13.48 -22.38
C TYR A 639 -13.43 -12.86 -21.08
N PRO A 640 -14.22 -12.12 -20.27
CA PRO A 640 -13.71 -11.35 -19.12
C PRO A 640 -12.91 -12.09 -18.04
N GLN A 641 -12.92 -13.43 -18.05
CA GLN A 641 -12.17 -14.27 -17.09
C GLN A 641 -10.86 -14.84 -17.65
N TRP A 642 -10.53 -14.61 -18.92
CA TRP A 642 -9.27 -15.07 -19.48
C TRP A 642 -8.12 -14.29 -18.84
N GLY A 643 -7.35 -15.00 -18.01
CA GLY A 643 -6.26 -14.45 -17.22
C GLY A 643 -6.65 -13.79 -15.90
N ALA A 644 -7.91 -13.88 -15.48
CA ALA A 644 -8.36 -13.34 -14.20
C ALA A 644 -7.94 -14.22 -13.01
N ALA A 645 -7.86 -13.62 -11.83
CA ALA A 645 -7.54 -14.27 -10.58
C ALA A 645 -8.65 -15.24 -10.12
N GLN A 646 -8.27 -16.23 -9.31
CA GLN A 646 -9.12 -17.30 -8.79
C GLN A 646 -9.74 -18.21 -9.87
N THR A 647 -9.22 -18.18 -11.10
CA THR A 647 -9.67 -19.04 -12.21
C THR A 647 -8.90 -20.37 -12.27
N ALA A 648 -9.43 -21.34 -13.03
CA ALA A 648 -8.75 -22.62 -13.26
C ALA A 648 -7.54 -22.46 -14.19
N ASN A 649 -6.44 -23.16 -13.89
CA ASN A 649 -5.27 -23.21 -14.77
C ASN A 649 -5.62 -23.85 -16.12
N VAL A 650 -5.09 -23.30 -17.22
CA VAL A 650 -5.30 -23.78 -18.58
C VAL A 650 -4.64 -25.15 -18.80
N ARG A 651 -5.34 -26.07 -19.47
CA ARG A 651 -4.81 -27.38 -19.87
C ARG A 651 -4.30 -27.35 -21.31
N LEU A 652 -2.99 -27.43 -21.50
CA LEU A 652 -2.37 -27.68 -22.81
C LEU A 652 -2.58 -29.13 -23.29
N LEU A 653 -2.70 -30.06 -22.34
CA LEU A 653 -3.08 -31.45 -22.52
C LEU A 653 -4.09 -31.83 -21.42
N PRO A 654 -5.06 -32.75 -21.68
CA PRO A 654 -6.02 -33.21 -20.68
C PRO A 654 -5.37 -33.79 -19.41
N ALA A 655 -6.08 -33.72 -18.28
CA ALA A 655 -5.56 -34.22 -17.01
C ALA A 655 -5.45 -35.76 -17.01
N GLN A 656 -4.30 -36.28 -16.60
CA GLN A 656 -4.08 -37.71 -16.35
C GLN A 656 -4.15 -37.97 -14.84
N TYR A 657 -5.28 -38.51 -14.39
CA TYR A 657 -5.49 -38.98 -13.02
C TYR A 657 -5.58 -40.50 -12.97
N GLU A 658 -5.23 -41.09 -11.82
CA GLU A 658 -5.12 -42.53 -11.64
C GLU A 658 -6.46 -43.26 -11.80
N ASN A 659 -7.57 -42.60 -11.44
CA ASN A 659 -8.94 -43.03 -11.70
C ASN A 659 -9.59 -42.27 -12.89
N GLY A 660 -8.79 -41.56 -13.70
CA GLY A 660 -9.27 -40.70 -14.78
C GLY A 660 -9.93 -39.38 -14.33
N PHE A 661 -10.08 -39.13 -13.02
CA PHE A 661 -10.96 -38.08 -12.49
C PHE A 661 -10.28 -37.13 -11.50
N ASN A 662 -9.75 -37.65 -10.39
CA ASN A 662 -9.24 -36.83 -9.29
C ASN A 662 -8.10 -37.47 -8.44
N THR A 663 -7.89 -38.78 -8.52
CA THR A 663 -6.88 -39.50 -7.71
C THR A 663 -5.47 -39.27 -8.30
N PRO A 664 -4.50 -38.72 -7.56
CA PRO A 664 -3.14 -38.47 -8.05
C PRO A 664 -2.45 -39.71 -8.63
N ILE A 665 -1.56 -39.50 -9.61
CA ILE A 665 -0.74 -40.58 -10.17
C ILE A 665 0.24 -41.12 -9.11
N GLY A 666 0.17 -42.42 -8.82
CA GLY A 666 0.97 -43.07 -7.78
C GLY A 666 0.33 -43.00 -6.39
N TRP A 667 -0.99 -42.86 -6.32
CA TRP A 667 -1.76 -42.95 -5.08
C TRP A 667 -1.84 -44.40 -4.60
N ASN A 668 -2.19 -45.34 -5.49
CA ASN A 668 -2.02 -46.75 -5.26
C ASN A 668 -0.56 -47.18 -5.51
N LYS A 669 0.11 -47.66 -4.46
CA LYS A 669 1.52 -48.10 -4.47
C LYS A 669 1.74 -49.34 -5.36
N ASP A 670 0.71 -50.16 -5.54
CA ASP A 670 0.76 -51.42 -6.31
C ASP A 670 0.40 -51.23 -7.80
N LYS A 671 -0.04 -50.04 -8.21
CA LYS A 671 -0.44 -49.79 -9.59
C LYS A 671 0.77 -49.64 -10.51
N LEU A 672 0.81 -50.48 -11.54
CA LEU A 672 1.82 -50.44 -12.59
C LEU A 672 1.43 -49.46 -13.71
N TYR A 673 2.43 -48.71 -14.17
CA TYR A 673 2.41 -47.76 -15.27
C TYR A 673 3.41 -48.25 -16.33
N ASN A 674 2.95 -48.55 -17.55
CA ASN A 674 3.77 -49.20 -18.59
C ASN A 674 4.56 -50.43 -18.09
N GLY A 675 3.98 -51.21 -17.16
CA GLY A 675 4.60 -52.39 -16.54
C GLY A 675 5.43 -52.16 -15.28
N PHE A 676 5.62 -50.90 -14.83
CA PHE A 676 6.48 -50.57 -13.68
C PHE A 676 5.75 -49.68 -12.64
N PRO A 677 6.02 -49.81 -11.33
CA PRO A 677 5.47 -48.90 -10.34
C PRO A 677 6.04 -47.48 -10.51
N LYS A 678 5.28 -46.44 -10.14
CA LYS A 678 5.79 -45.05 -10.11
C LYS A 678 6.81 -44.90 -8.96
N PRO A 679 8.02 -44.36 -9.20
CA PRO A 679 9.02 -44.24 -8.16
C PRO A 679 8.64 -43.22 -7.08
N ASN A 680 9.09 -43.47 -5.85
CA ASN A 680 9.03 -42.54 -4.74
C ASN A 680 9.76 -41.21 -5.09
N ALA A 681 9.10 -40.07 -4.88
CA ALA A 681 9.64 -38.75 -5.20
C ALA A 681 10.97 -38.44 -4.49
N ARG A 682 11.11 -38.85 -3.22
CA ARG A 682 12.33 -38.72 -2.41
C ARG A 682 13.46 -39.62 -2.90
N LEU A 683 13.15 -40.80 -3.43
CA LEU A 683 14.14 -41.67 -4.06
C LEU A 683 14.69 -41.04 -5.36
N VAL A 684 13.81 -40.44 -6.18
CA VAL A 684 14.23 -39.70 -7.39
C VAL A 684 15.07 -38.47 -7.01
N SER A 685 14.64 -37.70 -6.01
CA SER A 685 15.39 -36.57 -5.46
C SER A 685 16.81 -36.97 -5.05
N ARG A 686 16.95 -37.97 -4.16
CA ARG A 686 18.25 -38.42 -3.63
C ARG A 686 19.19 -39.04 -4.67
N GLN A 687 18.69 -39.61 -5.78
CA GLN A 687 19.54 -40.28 -6.77
C GLN A 687 19.87 -39.44 -8.02
N ILE A 688 18.98 -38.51 -8.41
CA ILE A 688 19.13 -37.71 -9.64
C ILE A 688 19.30 -36.22 -9.36
N VAL A 689 18.59 -35.67 -8.36
CA VAL A 689 18.36 -34.22 -8.29
C VAL A 689 19.21 -33.51 -7.22
N SER A 690 19.37 -34.13 -6.06
CA SER A 690 20.10 -33.56 -4.92
C SER A 690 21.62 -33.58 -5.14
N SER A 691 22.29 -32.47 -4.84
CA SER A 691 23.74 -32.35 -4.92
C SER A 691 24.32 -31.45 -3.82
N CYS A 692 25.47 -31.86 -3.29
CA CYS A 692 26.33 -31.01 -2.46
C CYS A 692 27.36 -30.24 -3.30
N GLU A 693 27.59 -30.63 -4.56
CA GLU A 693 28.50 -29.92 -5.47
C GLU A 693 27.79 -28.75 -6.16
N ILE A 694 28.47 -27.61 -6.26
CA ILE A 694 27.92 -26.37 -6.81
C ILE A 694 28.91 -25.77 -7.82
N THR A 695 28.59 -25.86 -9.11
CA THR A 695 29.31 -25.13 -10.17
C THR A 695 28.71 -23.72 -10.34
N PRO A 696 29.48 -22.63 -10.20
CA PRO A 696 29.00 -21.28 -10.50
C PRO A 696 28.88 -21.02 -12.01
N HIS A 697 27.97 -20.13 -12.40
CA HIS A 697 27.90 -19.61 -13.77
C HIS A 697 28.98 -18.54 -14.00
N HIS A 698 29.57 -18.50 -15.19
CA HIS A 698 30.71 -17.63 -15.50
C HIS A 698 30.30 -16.22 -15.96
N THR A 699 29.04 -16.03 -16.38
CA THR A 699 28.54 -14.79 -17.02
C THR A 699 27.22 -14.27 -16.47
N LEU A 700 26.51 -15.01 -15.60
CA LEU A 700 25.17 -14.65 -15.13
C LEU A 700 25.16 -14.53 -13.62
N SER A 701 24.47 -13.52 -13.10
CA SER A 701 24.39 -13.22 -11.66
C SER A 701 23.26 -13.99 -10.97
N SER A 702 23.32 -14.12 -9.65
CA SER A 702 22.22 -14.70 -8.84
C SER A 702 20.87 -13.98 -9.06
N PHE A 703 20.88 -12.73 -9.52
CA PHE A 703 19.68 -11.97 -9.85
C PHE A 703 18.80 -12.61 -10.94
N VAL A 704 19.38 -13.42 -11.85
CA VAL A 704 18.59 -14.16 -12.85
C VAL A 704 17.61 -15.13 -12.19
N MET A 705 18.00 -15.75 -11.07
CA MET A 705 17.09 -16.57 -10.27
C MET A 705 16.07 -15.69 -9.52
N GLN A 706 16.53 -14.63 -8.85
CA GLN A 706 15.65 -13.80 -8.02
C GLN A 706 14.53 -13.12 -8.80
N TRP A 707 14.83 -12.62 -10.01
CA TRP A 707 13.79 -12.04 -10.89
C TRP A 707 12.82 -13.11 -11.41
N GLY A 708 13.29 -14.34 -11.65
CA GLY A 708 12.41 -15.46 -11.97
C GLY A 708 11.40 -15.75 -10.86
N GLN A 709 11.81 -15.64 -9.59
CA GLN A 709 10.90 -15.76 -8.45
C GLN A 709 9.91 -14.59 -8.37
N VAL A 710 10.35 -13.35 -8.56
CA VAL A 710 9.44 -12.18 -8.60
C VAL A 710 8.41 -12.31 -9.73
N VAL A 711 8.82 -12.81 -10.90
CA VAL A 711 7.92 -13.07 -12.02
C VAL A 711 6.94 -14.21 -11.69
N ASP A 712 7.38 -15.34 -11.13
CA ASP A 712 6.46 -16.42 -10.72
C ASP A 712 5.44 -15.93 -9.69
N HIS A 713 5.88 -15.12 -8.73
CA HIS A 713 5.03 -14.59 -7.67
C HIS A 713 4.06 -13.49 -8.13
N ASP A 714 4.19 -13.00 -9.37
CA ASP A 714 3.22 -12.10 -9.97
C ASP A 714 2.09 -12.84 -10.69
N ILE A 715 2.40 -14.01 -11.30
CA ILE A 715 1.49 -14.69 -12.22
C ILE A 715 1.03 -16.08 -11.77
N THR A 716 1.73 -16.77 -10.86
CA THR A 716 1.31 -18.11 -10.38
C THR A 716 1.27 -18.20 -8.84
N HIS A 717 0.11 -18.60 -8.33
CA HIS A 717 -0.06 -19.16 -6.99
C HIS A 717 -1.23 -20.15 -7.01
N THR A 718 -0.95 -21.43 -6.77
CA THR A 718 -1.99 -22.40 -6.41
C THR A 718 -2.02 -22.55 -4.88
N PRO A 719 -3.17 -22.39 -4.21
CA PRO A 719 -3.30 -22.62 -2.78
C PRO A 719 -3.30 -24.12 -2.45
N PHE A 720 -3.09 -24.45 -1.18
CA PHE A 720 -3.39 -25.77 -0.65
C PHE A 720 -4.91 -25.99 -0.53
N ALA A 721 -5.34 -27.24 -0.37
CA ALA A 721 -6.64 -27.55 0.24
C ALA A 721 -6.62 -27.19 1.75
N LEU A 722 -7.67 -27.53 2.51
CA LEU A 722 -7.75 -27.22 3.95
C LEU A 722 -7.81 -28.46 4.86
N SER A 723 -6.78 -29.32 4.81
CA SER A 723 -6.56 -30.35 5.84
C SER A 723 -6.40 -29.72 7.22
N ARG A 724 -5.63 -28.62 7.32
CA ARG A 724 -5.00 -28.22 8.58
C ARG A 724 -5.97 -27.84 9.71
N THR A 725 -7.22 -27.47 9.42
CA THR A 725 -8.25 -27.18 10.45
C THR A 725 -9.72 -27.42 10.06
N SER A 726 -10.08 -27.57 8.77
CA SER A 726 -11.44 -27.19 8.32
C SER A 726 -12.50 -28.28 8.23
N TYR A 727 -12.24 -29.57 8.46
CA TYR A 727 -13.30 -30.58 8.34
C TYR A 727 -13.28 -31.76 9.31
N THR A 728 -14.46 -32.38 9.50
CA THR A 728 -14.66 -33.55 10.38
C THR A 728 -14.01 -34.83 9.87
N SER A 729 -13.75 -34.92 8.57
CA SER A 729 -13.39 -36.14 7.84
C SER A 729 -12.05 -36.09 7.08
N GLY A 730 -11.36 -34.95 7.08
CA GLY A 730 -10.03 -34.81 6.48
C GLY A 730 -8.93 -35.34 7.41
N ALA A 731 -7.85 -35.88 6.84
CA ALA A 731 -6.67 -36.25 7.59
C ALA A 731 -5.77 -35.05 7.89
N VAL A 732 -4.97 -35.11 8.96
CA VAL A 732 -3.98 -34.08 9.31
C VAL A 732 -2.61 -34.50 8.78
N CYS A 733 -2.07 -33.75 7.81
CA CYS A 733 -0.99 -34.27 6.96
C CYS A 733 0.38 -34.41 7.64
N ASN A 734 0.63 -33.81 8.82
CA ASN A 734 1.83 -34.11 9.63
C ASN A 734 1.60 -35.22 10.70
N ARG A 735 0.43 -35.88 10.71
CA ARG A 735 0.07 -36.97 11.66
C ARG A 735 -0.42 -38.24 10.95
N THR A 736 -0.09 -38.42 9.68
CA THR A 736 -0.32 -39.65 8.92
C THR A 736 0.77 -39.85 7.88
N CYS A 737 0.98 -41.08 7.42
CA CYS A 737 1.73 -41.36 6.18
C CYS A 737 0.88 -42.14 5.16
N ASP A 738 -0.43 -42.28 5.38
CA ASP A 738 -1.33 -42.87 4.41
C ASP A 738 -1.79 -41.84 3.37
N ASN A 739 -2.12 -42.33 2.18
CA ASN A 739 -2.72 -41.52 1.13
C ASN A 739 -4.24 -41.44 1.41
N VAL A 740 -4.67 -40.34 2.01
CA VAL A 740 -6.05 -40.08 2.45
C VAL A 740 -6.30 -38.58 2.33
N ASP A 741 -7.38 -38.17 1.64
CA ASP A 741 -7.54 -36.78 1.22
C ASP A 741 -7.63 -35.79 2.42
N PRO A 742 -7.05 -34.58 2.28
CA PRO A 742 -6.28 -34.08 1.14
C PRO A 742 -4.75 -34.31 1.30
N CYS A 743 -4.32 -35.35 2.02
CA CYS A 743 -2.91 -35.69 2.22
C CYS A 743 -2.40 -36.69 1.17
N PHE A 744 -1.24 -36.38 0.57
CA PHE A 744 -0.56 -37.25 -0.41
C PHE A 744 0.94 -37.31 -0.09
N ASN A 745 1.24 -37.73 1.14
CA ASN A 745 2.54 -37.59 1.79
C ASN A 745 3.68 -38.37 1.12
N ILE A 746 4.88 -37.80 1.14
CA ILE A 746 6.06 -38.35 0.48
C ILE A 746 6.79 -39.26 1.47
N GLN A 747 6.64 -40.58 1.31
CA GLN A 747 7.29 -41.58 2.16
C GLN A 747 8.81 -41.38 2.19
N LEU A 748 9.41 -41.40 3.38
CA LEU A 748 10.87 -41.47 3.53
C LEU A 748 11.34 -42.91 3.29
N LEU A 749 12.64 -43.04 3.01
CA LEU A 749 13.29 -44.33 2.82
C LEU A 749 13.90 -44.79 4.16
N PRO A 750 14.01 -46.10 4.45
CA PRO A 750 14.56 -46.57 5.73
C PRO A 750 16.01 -46.13 6.02
N ASP A 751 16.75 -45.72 4.99
CA ASP A 751 18.12 -45.21 5.04
C ASP A 751 18.21 -43.67 4.97
N ASP A 752 17.07 -42.94 5.02
CA ASP A 752 17.05 -41.51 4.75
C ASP A 752 17.68 -40.70 5.90
N PRO A 753 18.67 -39.83 5.62
CA PRO A 753 19.38 -39.08 6.67
C PRO A 753 18.49 -38.15 7.50
N LYS A 754 17.29 -37.81 6.99
CA LYS A 754 16.27 -37.09 7.77
C LYS A 754 15.81 -37.90 8.99
N ILE A 755 15.68 -39.22 8.90
CA ILE A 755 15.23 -40.10 10.00
C ILE A 755 16.25 -40.14 11.14
N THR A 756 17.54 -40.04 10.85
CA THR A 756 18.64 -40.03 11.83
C THR A 756 18.95 -38.64 12.41
N SER A 757 18.20 -37.60 12.05
CA SER A 757 18.40 -36.23 12.53
C SER A 757 17.86 -36.00 13.95
N ALA A 758 18.07 -34.80 14.52
CA ALA A 758 17.65 -34.47 15.89
C ALA A 758 16.14 -34.67 16.15
N ASN A 759 15.29 -34.61 15.13
CA ASN A 759 13.84 -34.78 15.25
C ASN A 759 13.40 -36.26 15.10
N ALA A 760 14.32 -37.22 15.28
CA ALA A 760 14.14 -38.65 15.01
C ALA A 760 12.88 -39.29 15.62
N GLU A 761 12.36 -38.79 16.75
CA GLU A 761 11.16 -39.36 17.37
C GLU A 761 9.90 -39.15 16.52
N ILE A 762 9.76 -38.00 15.87
CA ILE A 762 8.62 -37.74 14.98
C ILE A 762 8.75 -38.56 13.69
N TYR A 763 9.97 -38.71 13.16
CA TYR A 763 10.25 -39.56 11.99
C TYR A 763 10.04 -41.06 12.26
N LYS A 764 10.27 -41.53 13.50
CA LYS A 764 9.94 -42.91 13.92
C LYS A 764 8.43 -43.16 13.98
N LYS A 765 7.63 -42.15 14.36
CA LYS A 765 6.15 -42.25 14.44
C LYS A 765 5.50 -42.06 13.06
N PHE A 766 6.05 -41.18 12.22
CA PHE A 766 5.55 -40.84 10.88
C PHE A 766 6.74 -40.71 9.88
N PRO A 767 7.14 -41.80 9.20
CA PRO A 767 8.30 -41.82 8.29
C PRO A 767 7.96 -41.24 6.91
N CYS A 768 7.47 -40.00 6.85
CA CYS A 768 7.13 -39.29 5.62
C CYS A 768 7.30 -37.78 5.76
N MET A 769 7.45 -37.08 4.62
CA MET A 769 7.34 -35.62 4.56
C MET A 769 5.89 -35.23 4.26
N GLU A 770 5.40 -34.21 4.96
CA GLU A 770 4.07 -33.63 4.77
C GLU A 770 3.90 -33.12 3.33
N PHE A 771 2.81 -33.50 2.69
CA PHE A 771 2.37 -32.97 1.40
C PHE A 771 0.85 -32.87 1.38
N GLU A 772 0.35 -31.63 1.44
CA GLU A 772 -1.06 -31.30 1.27
C GLU A 772 -1.37 -31.06 -0.22
N ARG A 773 -2.45 -31.66 -0.71
CA ARG A 773 -2.91 -31.52 -2.09
C ARG A 773 -3.39 -30.10 -2.38
N SER A 774 -3.33 -29.69 -3.64
CA SER A 774 -3.69 -28.35 -4.07
C SER A 774 -5.21 -28.14 -4.11
N GLY A 775 -5.61 -26.90 -3.82
CA GLY A 775 -6.98 -26.44 -3.91
C GLY A 775 -7.49 -26.56 -5.35
N ALA A 776 -8.64 -27.20 -5.52
CA ALA A 776 -9.31 -27.35 -6.80
C ALA A 776 -10.35 -26.23 -7.00
N ILE A 777 -10.63 -25.89 -8.26
CA ILE A 777 -11.79 -25.07 -8.61
C ILE A 777 -13.07 -25.85 -8.28
N CYS A 778 -14.11 -25.17 -7.80
CA CYS A 778 -15.39 -25.82 -7.46
C CYS A 778 -16.08 -26.42 -8.69
N GLY A 779 -16.83 -27.51 -8.46
CA GLY A 779 -17.38 -28.34 -9.53
C GLY A 779 -16.40 -29.35 -10.14
N SER A 780 -15.10 -29.28 -9.80
CA SER A 780 -14.04 -30.12 -10.38
C SER A 780 -13.50 -31.16 -9.38
N GLY A 781 -13.26 -32.38 -9.88
CA GLY A 781 -12.72 -33.48 -9.11
C GLY A 781 -13.67 -34.12 -8.10
N GLU A 782 -14.93 -33.68 -8.05
CA GLU A 782 -16.01 -34.19 -7.18
C GLU A 782 -17.34 -34.19 -7.94
N THR A 783 -18.31 -35.03 -7.52
CA THR A 783 -19.65 -35.09 -8.13
C THR A 783 -20.51 -33.94 -7.64
N SER A 784 -20.27 -32.73 -8.17
CA SER A 784 -20.93 -31.52 -7.70
C SER A 784 -22.40 -31.44 -8.14
N LEU A 785 -23.30 -31.35 -7.15
CA LEU A 785 -24.74 -31.18 -7.33
C LEU A 785 -25.09 -29.87 -8.06
N LEU A 786 -24.25 -28.83 -7.98
CA LEU A 786 -24.43 -27.55 -8.68
C LEU A 786 -24.42 -27.68 -10.21
N PHE A 787 -23.61 -28.60 -10.75
CA PHE A 787 -23.31 -28.66 -12.18
C PHE A 787 -23.89 -29.90 -12.87
N GLN A 788 -24.39 -30.89 -12.11
CA GLN A 788 -24.93 -32.17 -12.59
C GLN A 788 -23.99 -32.91 -13.57
N ARG A 789 -22.68 -32.62 -13.53
CA ARG A 789 -21.67 -33.09 -14.47
C ARG A 789 -20.38 -33.45 -13.74
N VAL A 790 -19.77 -34.56 -14.17
CA VAL A 790 -18.47 -35.03 -13.70
C VAL A 790 -17.38 -34.29 -14.47
N THR A 791 -16.56 -33.47 -13.80
CA THR A 791 -15.42 -32.77 -14.43
C THR A 791 -14.11 -33.09 -13.70
N GLN A 792 -13.02 -33.33 -14.45
CA GLN A 792 -11.71 -33.71 -13.87
C GLN A 792 -11.21 -32.63 -12.90
N ARG A 793 -10.43 -33.01 -11.87
CA ARG A 793 -9.93 -32.06 -10.85
C ARG A 793 -9.01 -31.01 -11.47
N GLU A 794 -9.44 -29.75 -11.46
CA GLU A 794 -8.63 -28.64 -11.94
C GLU A 794 -8.19 -27.73 -10.79
N GLN A 795 -6.92 -27.31 -10.83
CA GLN A 795 -6.34 -26.46 -9.79
C GLN A 795 -6.48 -24.99 -10.17
N MET A 796 -6.74 -24.14 -9.19
CA MET A 796 -6.88 -22.69 -9.41
C MET A 796 -5.52 -21.97 -9.42
N ASN A 797 -5.51 -20.80 -10.06
CA ASN A 797 -4.52 -19.76 -9.85
C ASN A 797 -5.20 -18.62 -9.07
N ILE A 798 -4.72 -18.26 -7.87
CA ILE A 798 -5.32 -17.15 -7.09
C ILE A 798 -4.75 -15.77 -7.41
N LEU A 799 -3.77 -15.69 -8.31
CA LEU A 799 -3.25 -14.44 -8.86
C LEU A 799 -3.82 -14.15 -10.25
N THR A 800 -3.72 -12.90 -10.71
CA THR A 800 -3.90 -12.59 -12.14
C THR A 800 -2.86 -13.37 -12.96
N SER A 801 -3.12 -13.60 -14.25
CA SER A 801 -2.12 -14.21 -15.15
C SER A 801 -1.08 -13.22 -15.68
N PHE A 802 -1.34 -11.92 -15.57
CA PHE A 802 -0.64 -10.88 -16.31
C PHE A 802 0.59 -10.41 -15.55
N LEU A 803 1.63 -9.98 -16.27
CA LEU A 803 2.69 -9.19 -15.64
C LEU A 803 2.14 -7.78 -15.39
N ASP A 804 1.52 -7.58 -14.23
CA ASP A 804 0.90 -6.32 -13.81
C ASP A 804 1.22 -5.88 -12.37
N ALA A 805 2.24 -6.52 -11.77
CA ALA A 805 2.71 -6.28 -10.42
C ALA A 805 1.66 -6.51 -9.33
N SER A 806 0.77 -7.48 -9.53
CA SER A 806 -0.10 -8.04 -8.50
C SER A 806 0.69 -8.54 -7.27
N PHE A 807 1.97 -8.94 -7.42
CA PHE A 807 2.85 -9.24 -6.27
C PHE A 807 3.08 -8.04 -5.32
N LEU A 808 2.91 -6.81 -5.82
CA LEU A 808 2.93 -5.56 -5.05
C LEU A 808 1.51 -5.09 -4.71
N TYR A 809 0.57 -5.11 -5.67
CA TYR A 809 -0.75 -4.49 -5.56
C TYR A 809 -1.87 -5.39 -5.02
N GLY A 810 -1.63 -6.70 -4.91
CA GLY A 810 -2.66 -7.71 -4.64
C GLY A 810 -3.43 -8.10 -5.91
N SER A 811 -4.09 -9.27 -5.85
CA SER A 811 -4.96 -9.79 -6.91
C SER A 811 -6.46 -9.61 -6.61
N THR A 812 -6.80 -8.72 -5.68
CA THR A 812 -8.18 -8.37 -5.29
C THR A 812 -8.28 -6.90 -4.89
N GLU A 813 -9.44 -6.28 -5.06
CA GLU A 813 -9.67 -4.88 -4.64
C GLU A 813 -9.48 -4.70 -3.11
N VAL A 814 -9.84 -5.71 -2.31
CA VAL A 814 -9.70 -5.64 -0.84
C VAL A 814 -8.23 -5.57 -0.41
N GLN A 815 -7.38 -6.44 -0.97
CA GLN A 815 -5.93 -6.39 -0.73
C GLN A 815 -5.33 -5.08 -1.23
N ALA A 816 -5.71 -4.64 -2.44
CA ALA A 816 -5.19 -3.41 -3.02
C ALA A 816 -5.53 -2.16 -2.20
N LEU A 817 -6.73 -2.09 -1.62
CA LEU A 817 -7.12 -1.02 -0.72
C LEU A 817 -6.39 -1.07 0.62
N GLU A 818 -6.09 -2.26 1.15
CA GLU A 818 -5.32 -2.41 2.38
C GLU A 818 -3.83 -2.03 2.21
N LEU A 819 -3.27 -2.37 1.05
CA LEU A 819 -1.86 -2.12 0.70
C LEU A 819 -1.58 -0.66 0.32
N ARG A 820 -2.62 0.15 0.13
CA ARG A 820 -2.51 1.58 -0.20
C ARG A 820 -2.51 2.46 1.04
N ASP A 821 -1.83 3.59 0.94
CA ASP A 821 -2.13 4.70 1.83
C ASP A 821 -3.39 5.39 1.32
N LEU A 822 -4.42 5.40 2.18
CA LEU A 822 -5.75 5.94 1.91
C LEU A 822 -6.02 7.22 2.72
N PHE A 823 -5.05 7.70 3.50
CA PHE A 823 -5.24 8.84 4.41
C PHE A 823 -4.95 10.20 3.77
N GLY A 824 -4.22 10.24 2.64
CA GLY A 824 -3.95 11.44 1.87
C GLY A 824 -4.17 11.26 0.36
N ASP A 825 -4.59 12.34 -0.31
CA ASP A 825 -4.89 12.35 -1.74
C ASP A 825 -3.62 12.50 -2.60
N HIS A 826 -2.76 11.49 -2.51
CA HIS A 826 -1.42 11.43 -3.15
C HIS A 826 -1.12 10.07 -3.81
N GLY A 827 -1.99 9.07 -3.67
CA GLY A 827 -1.89 7.80 -4.42
C GLY A 827 -0.66 6.96 -4.13
N LEU A 828 -0.28 6.83 -2.85
CA LEU A 828 0.88 6.05 -2.40
C LEU A 828 0.48 4.64 -1.95
N MET A 829 1.47 3.74 -1.91
CA MET A 829 1.39 2.46 -1.18
C MET A 829 1.74 2.66 0.28
N ARG A 830 1.08 1.91 1.17
CA ARG A 830 1.32 1.89 2.63
C ARG A 830 2.75 1.40 2.91
N PHE A 831 3.42 1.99 3.88
CA PHE A 831 4.80 1.65 4.27
C PHE A 831 5.01 1.84 5.77
N ASP A 832 6.05 1.22 6.33
CA ASP A 832 6.50 1.47 7.70
C ASP A 832 7.92 2.06 7.71
N ILE A 833 8.19 2.98 8.64
CA ILE A 833 9.52 3.57 8.88
C ILE A 833 10.09 2.97 10.16
N VAL A 834 11.04 2.05 10.01
CA VAL A 834 11.74 1.38 11.13
C VAL A 834 12.92 2.22 11.65
N SER A 835 13.49 3.09 10.82
CA SER A 835 14.61 3.97 11.17
C SER A 835 14.59 5.24 10.31
N ALA A 836 14.84 6.39 10.92
CA ALA A 836 14.96 7.67 10.22
C ALA A 836 16.20 7.76 9.30
N ALA A 837 17.11 6.78 9.36
CA ALA A 837 18.32 6.70 8.54
C ALA A 837 18.20 5.74 7.33
N GLN A 838 17.01 5.17 7.07
CA GLN A 838 16.75 4.24 5.96
C GLN A 838 15.48 4.63 5.21
N LYS A 839 15.42 4.33 3.90
CA LYS A 839 14.19 4.45 3.11
C LYS A 839 13.11 3.48 3.64
N PRO A 840 11.81 3.76 3.45
CA PRO A 840 10.73 2.95 4.01
C PRO A 840 10.76 1.47 3.62
N TYR A 841 10.14 0.64 4.47
CA TYR A 841 9.92 -0.79 4.24
C TYR A 841 8.46 -1.07 3.89
N LEU A 842 8.20 -2.31 3.44
CA LEU A 842 6.84 -2.87 3.40
C LEU A 842 6.17 -2.69 4.77
N PRO A 843 4.84 -2.48 4.81
CA PRO A 843 4.13 -2.39 6.06
C PRO A 843 4.14 -3.76 6.76
N PHE A 844 4.09 -3.78 8.09
CA PHE A 844 3.93 -5.04 8.81
C PHE A 844 2.51 -5.58 8.69
N GLU A 845 2.43 -6.91 8.69
CA GLU A 845 1.20 -7.67 8.88
C GLU A 845 0.81 -7.64 10.35
N LYS A 846 -0.45 -7.28 10.64
CA LYS A 846 -0.99 -7.14 12.00
C LYS A 846 -1.66 -8.40 12.51
N ASP A 847 -2.13 -9.27 11.61
CA ASP A 847 -2.92 -10.45 11.96
C ASP A 847 -2.50 -11.65 11.10
N THR A 848 -1.86 -12.68 11.69
CA THR A 848 -1.28 -13.77 10.90
C THR A 848 -1.28 -15.15 11.54
N GLY A 849 -1.72 -16.13 10.74
CA GLY A 849 -1.34 -17.54 10.84
C GLY A 849 -0.07 -17.91 10.05
N MET A 850 0.63 -16.93 9.44
CA MET A 850 1.96 -17.12 8.85
C MET A 850 3.03 -16.94 9.92
N ASP A 851 4.06 -17.81 9.90
CA ASP A 851 4.88 -18.05 11.08
C ASP A 851 6.34 -17.60 10.92
N CYS A 852 6.53 -16.30 10.63
CA CYS A 852 7.84 -15.63 10.73
C CYS A 852 8.36 -15.52 12.17
N ARG A 853 7.61 -16.01 13.17
CA ARG A 853 7.83 -15.78 14.61
C ARG A 853 8.63 -16.90 15.31
N ARG A 854 9.16 -17.88 14.58
CA ARG A 854 9.85 -19.05 15.17
C ARG A 854 11.35 -18.84 15.43
N ASN A 855 11.67 -18.56 16.70
CA ASN A 855 12.98 -18.63 17.39
C ASN A 855 14.14 -17.79 16.79
N PHE A 856 14.90 -17.04 17.60
CA PHE A 856 15.65 -17.60 18.75
C PHE A 856 15.81 -16.70 20.00
N SER A 857 14.87 -15.79 20.29
CA SER A 857 14.81 -15.09 21.58
C SER A 857 13.36 -14.74 21.96
N SER A 858 12.97 -14.97 23.21
CA SER A 858 11.61 -14.74 23.73
C SER A 858 11.29 -13.27 24.06
N GLU A 859 12.08 -12.32 23.53
CA GLU A 859 12.08 -10.92 23.99
C GLU A 859 11.50 -9.92 22.98
N ASN A 860 11.35 -10.30 21.69
CA ASN A 860 10.59 -9.52 20.70
C ASN A 860 10.30 -10.35 19.42
N PRO A 861 9.07 -10.89 19.22
CA PRO A 861 8.71 -11.60 17.99
C PRO A 861 8.29 -10.63 16.87
N MET A 862 9.10 -10.54 15.82
CA MET A 862 8.79 -9.72 14.63
C MET A 862 7.61 -10.30 13.82
N PRO A 863 6.62 -9.48 13.41
CA PRO A 863 5.63 -9.90 12.41
C PRO A 863 6.25 -10.05 11.00
N CYS A 864 5.55 -10.75 10.11
CA CYS A 864 5.87 -10.76 8.69
C CYS A 864 5.58 -9.39 8.05
N PHE A 865 6.21 -9.08 6.90
CA PHE A 865 5.79 -7.96 6.05
C PHE A 865 4.53 -8.31 5.24
N LEU A 866 3.67 -7.32 5.00
CA LEU A 866 2.50 -7.42 4.13
C LEU A 866 2.83 -6.92 2.71
N ALA A 867 2.36 -7.64 1.69
CA ALA A 867 2.52 -7.31 0.28
C ALA A 867 1.37 -7.92 -0.56
N GLY A 868 1.33 -7.63 -1.87
CA GLY A 868 0.32 -8.16 -2.78
C GLY A 868 0.31 -9.68 -2.94
N ASP A 869 1.49 -10.30 -3.01
CA ASP A 869 1.64 -11.75 -2.88
C ASP A 869 2.08 -12.13 -1.46
N VAL A 870 1.37 -13.09 -0.87
CA VAL A 870 1.56 -13.52 0.53
C VAL A 870 2.92 -14.17 0.79
N ARG A 871 3.62 -14.64 -0.25
CA ARG A 871 4.93 -15.30 -0.14
C ARG A 871 6.09 -14.30 -0.16
N ALA A 872 5.86 -12.99 -0.08
CA ALA A 872 6.90 -11.96 -0.03
C ALA A 872 7.96 -12.16 1.07
N ASN A 873 7.63 -12.91 2.13
CA ASN A 873 8.53 -13.27 3.24
C ASN A 873 9.21 -14.63 3.05
N GLU A 874 8.97 -15.36 1.95
CA GLU A 874 9.47 -16.73 1.77
C GLU A 874 10.98 -16.79 1.95
N GLN A 875 11.74 -15.83 1.41
CA GLN A 875 13.15 -15.59 1.74
C GLN A 875 13.54 -14.10 1.58
N VAL A 876 14.51 -13.63 2.38
CA VAL A 876 14.82 -12.20 2.52
C VAL A 876 15.25 -11.46 1.23
N GLY A 877 15.80 -12.16 0.23
CA GLY A 877 16.13 -11.59 -1.08
C GLY A 877 14.89 -11.28 -1.93
N LEU A 878 13.81 -12.05 -1.75
CA LEU A 878 12.50 -11.74 -2.33
C LEU A 878 11.87 -10.54 -1.61
N THR A 879 11.91 -10.53 -0.28
CA THR A 879 11.42 -9.40 0.54
C THR A 879 12.12 -8.08 0.16
N ALA A 880 13.43 -8.14 -0.10
CA ALA A 880 14.20 -7.02 -0.63
C ALA A 880 13.67 -6.51 -1.98
N MET A 881 13.27 -7.41 -2.88
CA MET A 881 12.67 -7.03 -4.17
C MET A 881 11.27 -6.43 -4.04
N HIS A 882 10.38 -7.00 -3.22
CA HIS A 882 9.08 -6.37 -2.94
C HIS A 882 9.27 -4.96 -2.33
N THR A 883 10.26 -4.79 -1.45
CA THR A 883 10.61 -3.47 -0.88
C THR A 883 11.14 -2.49 -1.94
N VAL A 884 11.97 -2.94 -2.89
CA VAL A 884 12.43 -2.11 -4.02
C VAL A 884 11.27 -1.62 -4.88
N PHE A 885 10.29 -2.48 -5.17
CA PHE A 885 9.12 -2.12 -5.98
C PHE A 885 8.14 -1.19 -5.25
N LEU A 886 7.96 -1.38 -3.94
CA LEU A 886 7.22 -0.43 -3.08
C LEU A 886 7.84 0.97 -3.13
N ARG A 887 9.16 1.05 -2.92
CA ARG A 887 9.92 2.30 -2.97
C ARG A 887 9.81 2.97 -4.35
N GLU A 888 9.86 2.19 -5.45
CA GLU A 888 9.71 2.75 -6.79
C GLU A 888 8.30 3.29 -7.04
N HIS A 889 7.24 2.60 -6.62
CA HIS A 889 5.88 3.13 -6.75
C HIS A 889 5.76 4.47 -6.02
N ASN A 890 6.19 4.55 -4.75
CA ASN A 890 6.08 5.79 -3.98
C ASN A 890 6.94 6.93 -4.56
N ARG A 891 8.13 6.61 -5.10
CA ARG A 891 9.00 7.55 -5.84
C ARG A 891 8.31 8.11 -7.10
N LEU A 892 7.71 7.23 -7.91
CA LEU A 892 7.03 7.60 -9.15
C LEU A 892 5.74 8.38 -8.88
N ALA A 893 4.90 7.93 -7.93
CA ALA A 893 3.66 8.61 -7.54
C ALA A 893 3.93 10.04 -7.05
N SER A 894 4.95 10.24 -6.21
CA SER A 894 5.34 11.57 -5.71
C SER A 894 5.81 12.50 -6.85
N LYS A 895 6.62 11.99 -7.79
CA LYS A 895 7.02 12.74 -8.99
C LYS A 895 5.82 13.06 -9.90
N LEU A 896 4.90 12.11 -10.09
CA LEU A 896 3.69 12.30 -10.91
C LEU A 896 2.72 13.31 -10.30
N LEU A 897 2.57 13.34 -8.97
CA LEU A 897 1.73 14.31 -8.26
C LEU A 897 2.30 15.74 -8.41
N THR A 898 3.63 15.86 -8.42
CA THR A 898 4.31 17.13 -8.67
C THR A 898 4.17 17.60 -10.13
N LEU A 899 4.14 16.66 -11.08
CA LEU A 899 3.91 16.96 -12.51
C LEU A 899 2.42 17.15 -12.86
N ASN A 900 1.50 16.66 -12.03
CA ASN A 900 0.06 16.66 -12.27
C ASN A 900 -0.71 17.00 -10.98
N PRO A 901 -0.64 18.24 -10.46
CA PRO A 901 -1.31 18.63 -9.22
C PRO A 901 -2.84 18.53 -9.30
N LEU A 902 -3.41 18.53 -10.52
CA LEU A 902 -4.85 18.32 -10.76
C LEU A 902 -5.27 16.83 -10.78
N TRP A 903 -4.35 15.88 -10.60
CA TRP A 903 -4.71 14.47 -10.48
C TRP A 903 -4.94 14.11 -9.02
N ASP A 904 -6.09 13.50 -8.74
CA ASP A 904 -6.39 12.89 -7.45
C ASP A 904 -5.56 11.61 -7.20
N GLY A 905 -5.57 11.14 -5.96
CA GLY A 905 -4.81 9.98 -5.51
C GLY A 905 -5.20 8.65 -6.18
N GLU A 906 -6.41 8.48 -6.70
CA GLU A 906 -6.76 7.29 -7.49
C GLU A 906 -6.13 7.37 -8.88
N LYS A 907 -6.20 8.54 -9.52
CA LYS A 907 -5.56 8.79 -10.82
C LYS A 907 -4.03 8.66 -10.74
N ILE A 908 -3.41 9.20 -9.70
CA ILE A 908 -1.96 9.04 -9.43
C ILE A 908 -1.62 7.56 -9.20
N PHE A 909 -2.37 6.87 -8.33
CA PHE A 909 -2.13 5.46 -8.03
C PHE A 909 -2.21 4.59 -9.29
N GLN A 910 -3.26 4.73 -10.12
CA GLN A 910 -3.46 3.87 -11.28
C GLN A 910 -2.43 4.13 -12.39
N GLU A 911 -2.06 5.38 -12.69
CA GLU A 911 -0.99 5.64 -13.67
C GLU A 911 0.36 5.17 -13.16
N THR A 912 0.64 5.29 -11.85
CA THR A 912 1.87 4.75 -11.24
C THR A 912 1.90 3.22 -11.34
N ARG A 913 0.81 2.54 -10.97
CA ARG A 913 0.64 1.08 -11.11
C ARG A 913 0.82 0.62 -12.55
N LYS A 914 0.25 1.34 -13.51
CA LYS A 914 0.38 1.08 -14.94
C LYS A 914 1.83 1.21 -15.43
N ILE A 915 2.56 2.22 -14.98
CA ILE A 915 4.00 2.39 -15.29
C ILE A 915 4.85 1.29 -14.65
N ILE A 916 4.58 0.92 -13.39
CA ILE A 916 5.31 -0.17 -12.69
C ILE A 916 5.14 -1.50 -13.42
N GLY A 917 3.92 -1.86 -13.81
CA GLY A 917 3.67 -3.05 -14.64
C GLY A 917 4.41 -2.98 -15.98
N ALA A 918 4.42 -1.82 -16.64
CA ALA A 918 5.15 -1.62 -17.90
C ALA A 918 6.67 -1.78 -17.75
N VAL A 919 7.26 -1.28 -16.65
CA VAL A 919 8.68 -1.47 -16.31
C VAL A 919 9.01 -2.95 -16.09
N GLN A 920 8.15 -3.67 -15.36
CA GLN A 920 8.31 -5.11 -15.12
C GLN A 920 8.17 -5.92 -16.41
N GLN A 921 7.18 -5.60 -17.27
CA GLN A 921 7.02 -6.20 -18.60
C GLN A 921 8.27 -5.95 -19.46
N HIS A 922 8.74 -4.70 -19.53
CA HIS A 922 9.92 -4.35 -20.30
C HIS A 922 11.17 -5.12 -19.84
N ILE A 923 11.50 -5.12 -18.55
CA ILE A 923 12.66 -5.84 -18.00
C ILE A 923 12.52 -7.36 -18.25
N THR A 924 11.33 -7.92 -18.01
CA THR A 924 11.11 -9.37 -18.15
C THR A 924 11.29 -9.83 -19.59
N TYR A 925 10.69 -9.15 -20.57
CA TYR A 925 10.76 -9.60 -21.98
C TYR A 925 12.03 -9.17 -22.71
N SER A 926 12.64 -8.02 -22.38
CA SER A 926 13.82 -7.52 -23.11
C SER A 926 15.16 -7.92 -22.48
N GLN A 927 15.22 -8.10 -21.15
CA GLN A 927 16.47 -8.34 -20.41
C GLN A 927 16.56 -9.76 -19.83
N TRP A 928 15.46 -10.31 -19.31
CA TRP A 928 15.48 -11.60 -18.59
C TRP A 928 15.11 -12.83 -19.44
N LEU A 929 13.96 -12.82 -20.11
CA LEU A 929 13.46 -13.98 -20.88
C LEU A 929 14.40 -14.43 -22.03
N PRO A 930 15.15 -13.55 -22.74
CA PRO A 930 16.18 -13.96 -23.68
C PRO A 930 17.36 -14.72 -23.05
N ILE A 931 17.64 -14.52 -21.75
CA ILE A 931 18.66 -15.28 -21.01
C ILE A 931 18.13 -16.68 -20.64
N VAL A 932 16.85 -16.78 -20.30
CA VAL A 932 16.20 -18.06 -19.94
C VAL A 932 16.10 -18.98 -21.15
N LEU A 933 15.49 -18.52 -22.24
CA LEU A 933 15.30 -19.31 -23.46
C LEU A 933 16.60 -19.45 -24.27
N GLY A 934 17.47 -18.45 -24.22
CA GLY A 934 18.50 -18.21 -25.22
C GLY A 934 17.95 -17.42 -26.42
N LYS A 935 18.79 -16.60 -27.06
CA LYS A 935 18.36 -15.64 -28.09
C LYS A 935 17.69 -16.31 -29.28
N THR A 936 18.26 -17.40 -29.76
CA THR A 936 17.74 -18.19 -30.89
C THR A 936 16.31 -18.69 -30.59
N ALA A 937 16.14 -19.42 -29.49
CA ALA A 937 14.83 -19.98 -29.12
C ALA A 937 13.80 -18.90 -28.72
N TYR A 938 14.23 -17.77 -28.15
CA TYR A 938 13.36 -16.61 -27.94
C TYR A 938 12.80 -16.09 -29.29
N SER A 939 13.67 -15.89 -30.28
CA SER A 939 13.26 -15.38 -31.59
C SER A 939 12.39 -16.36 -32.36
N GLU A 940 12.71 -17.66 -32.31
CA GLU A 940 11.98 -18.71 -33.04
C GLU A 940 10.60 -19.04 -32.42
N LEU A 941 10.50 -19.07 -31.08
CA LEU A 941 9.27 -19.52 -30.39
C LEU A 941 8.35 -18.34 -30.01
N LEU A 942 8.92 -17.25 -29.47
CA LEU A 942 8.14 -16.08 -29.06
C LEU A 942 7.86 -15.16 -30.26
N GLY A 943 8.85 -14.92 -31.11
CA GLY A 943 8.78 -13.98 -32.23
C GLY A 943 8.54 -12.53 -31.80
N ASP A 944 8.40 -11.63 -32.78
CA ASP A 944 8.07 -10.22 -32.53
C ASP A 944 6.63 -10.05 -32.00
N TYR A 945 6.32 -8.88 -31.43
CA TYR A 945 4.98 -8.53 -30.99
C TYR A 945 4.15 -7.99 -32.16
N MET A 946 3.00 -8.61 -32.42
CA MET A 946 2.14 -8.31 -33.58
C MET A 946 0.85 -7.55 -33.22
N GLY A 947 0.75 -7.03 -31.99
CA GLY A 947 -0.46 -6.43 -31.44
C GLY A 947 -1.29 -7.40 -30.59
N TYR A 948 -2.24 -6.85 -29.82
CA TYR A 948 -3.16 -7.63 -28.98
C TYR A 948 -4.14 -8.46 -29.83
N ASN A 949 -4.36 -9.71 -29.43
CA ASN A 949 -5.29 -10.64 -30.07
C ASN A 949 -6.34 -11.17 -29.06
N PRO A 950 -7.62 -10.76 -29.15
CA PRO A 950 -8.67 -11.18 -28.22
C PRO A 950 -9.04 -12.66 -28.31
N ASN A 951 -8.51 -13.41 -29.29
CA ASN A 951 -8.73 -14.86 -29.40
C ASN A 951 -7.72 -15.68 -28.58
N ILE A 952 -6.78 -15.03 -27.89
CA ILE A 952 -5.77 -15.68 -27.04
C ILE A 952 -6.21 -15.63 -25.57
N ASN A 953 -6.32 -16.80 -24.94
CA ASN A 953 -6.53 -16.94 -23.50
C ASN A 953 -5.19 -16.79 -22.76
N SER A 954 -4.98 -15.67 -22.08
CA SER A 954 -3.78 -15.40 -21.28
C SER A 954 -3.61 -16.31 -20.06
N GLY A 955 -4.63 -17.08 -19.67
CA GLY A 955 -4.61 -17.94 -18.49
C GLY A 955 -3.36 -18.84 -18.38
N ILE A 956 -2.91 -19.05 -17.14
CA ILE A 956 -1.69 -19.79 -16.83
C ILE A 956 -1.88 -21.27 -17.12
N ALA A 957 -1.00 -21.85 -17.96
CA ALA A 957 -0.98 -23.28 -18.19
C ALA A 957 -0.60 -24.05 -16.91
N ASN A 958 -1.38 -25.08 -16.57
CA ASN A 958 -1.18 -25.86 -15.35
C ASN A 958 0.25 -26.44 -15.30
N VAL A 959 0.75 -26.98 -16.43
CA VAL A 959 2.13 -27.48 -16.60
C VAL A 959 3.23 -26.40 -16.48
N PHE A 960 2.91 -25.14 -16.77
CA PHE A 960 3.87 -24.04 -16.62
C PHE A 960 4.13 -23.76 -15.14
N ALA A 961 3.07 -23.50 -14.36
CA ALA A 961 3.15 -23.18 -12.92
C ALA A 961 3.61 -24.35 -12.05
N THR A 962 3.38 -25.60 -12.48
CA THR A 962 3.72 -26.81 -11.71
C THR A 962 5.07 -27.43 -12.06
N ALA A 963 5.54 -27.25 -13.30
CA ALA A 963 6.73 -27.93 -13.78
C ALA A 963 7.67 -27.00 -14.56
N ALA A 964 7.25 -26.43 -15.69
CA ALA A 964 8.18 -25.79 -16.62
C ALA A 964 8.86 -24.55 -16.01
N PHE A 965 8.11 -23.66 -15.35
CA PHE A 965 8.70 -22.46 -14.73
C PHE A 965 9.51 -22.80 -13.46
N ARG A 966 9.23 -23.95 -12.85
CA ARG A 966 9.99 -24.52 -11.71
C ARG A 966 11.35 -25.09 -12.11
N PHE A 967 11.82 -24.87 -13.33
CA PHE A 967 13.24 -25.04 -13.69
C PHE A 967 14.14 -24.12 -12.85
N ALA A 968 13.65 -22.93 -12.45
CA ALA A 968 14.41 -21.91 -11.75
C ALA A 968 15.02 -22.40 -10.41
N HIS A 969 14.41 -23.42 -9.78
CA HIS A 969 14.97 -24.08 -8.59
C HIS A 969 16.38 -24.66 -8.81
N THR A 970 16.73 -25.02 -10.05
CA THR A 970 18.07 -25.50 -10.41
C THR A 970 19.14 -24.39 -10.40
N LEU A 971 18.72 -23.12 -10.35
CA LEU A 971 19.58 -21.93 -10.40
C LEU A 971 19.88 -21.34 -9.00
N ILE A 972 19.27 -21.89 -7.95
CA ILE A 972 19.36 -21.35 -6.59
C ILE A 972 20.71 -21.74 -5.95
N ASN A 973 21.43 -20.73 -5.46
CA ASN A 973 22.65 -20.89 -4.66
C ASN A 973 22.32 -21.35 -3.21
N PRO A 974 23.19 -22.14 -2.55
CA PRO A 974 22.97 -22.61 -1.18
C PRO A 974 23.13 -21.52 -0.10
N LYS A 975 23.59 -20.33 -0.48
CA LYS A 975 23.73 -19.18 0.40
C LYS A 975 23.41 -17.89 -0.35
N LEU A 976 22.83 -16.93 0.34
CA LEU A 976 22.73 -15.54 -0.11
C LEU A 976 24.00 -14.82 0.38
N ALA A 977 24.79 -14.28 -0.54
CA ALA A 977 25.90 -13.42 -0.13
C ALA A 977 25.38 -12.08 0.38
N ARG A 978 26.12 -11.45 1.29
CA ARG A 978 25.73 -10.17 1.90
C ARG A 978 26.89 -9.20 1.87
N LEU A 979 26.82 -8.20 1.01
CA LEU A 979 27.98 -7.37 0.63
C LEU A 979 27.81 -5.89 0.99
N ASP A 980 28.82 -5.32 1.61
CA ASP A 980 28.92 -3.88 1.84
C ASP A 980 29.14 -3.10 0.53
N LYS A 981 29.23 -1.77 0.62
CA LYS A 981 29.44 -0.86 -0.51
C LYS A 981 30.79 -0.99 -1.22
N ASN A 982 31.76 -1.67 -0.64
CA ASN A 982 33.05 -2.02 -1.26
C ASN A 982 33.01 -3.41 -1.93
N PHE A 983 31.86 -4.09 -1.90
CA PHE A 983 31.66 -5.48 -2.32
C PHE A 983 32.40 -6.52 -1.45
N THR A 984 32.77 -6.16 -0.22
CA THR A 984 33.25 -7.12 0.80
C THR A 984 32.09 -7.69 1.62
N THR A 985 32.21 -8.94 2.08
CA THR A 985 31.17 -9.58 2.90
C THR A 985 31.03 -8.86 4.24
N ILE A 986 29.78 -8.57 4.64
CA ILE A 986 29.48 -7.89 5.92
C ILE A 986 29.96 -8.72 7.13
N PRO A 987 30.18 -8.11 8.32
CA PRO A 987 30.69 -8.81 9.50
C PRO A 987 29.88 -10.05 9.93
N GLN A 988 28.58 -10.06 9.64
CA GLN A 988 27.64 -11.16 9.90
C GLN A 988 27.76 -12.33 8.90
N GLY A 989 28.65 -12.25 7.91
CA GLY A 989 28.90 -13.28 6.91
C GLY A 989 27.78 -13.46 5.86
N ASP A 990 28.00 -14.39 4.94
CA ASP A 990 26.97 -14.85 4.00
C ASP A 990 25.92 -15.72 4.72
N LEU A 991 24.67 -15.64 4.29
CA LEU A 991 23.52 -16.29 4.93
C LEU A 991 23.20 -17.64 4.26
N PRO A 992 23.33 -18.80 4.94
CA PRO A 992 22.88 -20.10 4.42
C PRO A 992 21.37 -20.07 4.14
N LEU A 993 20.94 -20.63 3.01
CA LEU A 993 19.57 -20.45 2.53
C LEU A 993 18.50 -20.92 3.52
N HIS A 994 18.75 -22.01 4.26
CA HIS A 994 17.81 -22.49 5.28
C HIS A 994 17.54 -21.49 6.41
N LYS A 995 18.47 -20.54 6.67
CA LYS A 995 18.29 -19.46 7.66
C LYS A 995 17.57 -18.24 7.08
N ALA A 996 17.63 -18.06 5.77
CA ALA A 996 17.05 -16.94 5.04
C ALA A 996 15.53 -17.05 4.86
N PHE A 997 14.96 -18.25 5.03
CA PHE A 997 13.53 -18.47 4.89
C PHE A 997 12.73 -17.84 6.05
N PHE A 998 11.65 -17.12 5.73
CA PHE A 998 10.73 -16.49 6.70
C PHE A 998 11.44 -15.68 7.80
N ALA A 999 12.45 -14.90 7.38
CA ALA A 999 13.45 -14.27 8.26
C ALA A 999 13.51 -12.72 8.18
N PRO A 1000 12.38 -11.98 8.23
CA PRO A 1000 12.37 -10.52 8.05
C PRO A 1000 13.22 -9.77 9.10
N GLU A 1001 13.46 -10.36 10.27
CA GLU A 1001 14.30 -9.81 11.33
C GLU A 1001 15.74 -9.55 10.89
N LEU A 1002 16.26 -10.35 9.95
CA LEU A 1002 17.64 -10.22 9.46
C LEU A 1002 17.81 -8.99 8.55
N ILE A 1003 16.75 -8.56 7.86
CA ILE A 1003 16.77 -7.32 7.05
C ILE A 1003 16.93 -6.11 7.97
N LEU A 1004 16.15 -6.05 9.05
CA LEU A 1004 16.12 -4.89 9.95
C LEU A 1004 17.33 -4.83 10.90
N SER A 1005 17.89 -5.99 11.29
CA SER A 1005 19.02 -6.06 12.22
C SER A 1005 20.42 -6.18 11.57
N GLU A 1006 20.53 -6.69 10.33
CA GLU A 1006 21.83 -6.98 9.68
C GLU A 1006 22.12 -6.12 8.43
N GLY A 1007 21.57 -4.90 8.37
CA GLY A 1007 22.02 -3.85 7.45
C GLY A 1007 21.07 -3.43 6.33
N GLY A 1008 19.78 -3.77 6.41
CA GLY A 1008 18.76 -3.43 5.41
C GLY A 1008 18.76 -4.36 4.20
N ILE A 1009 18.09 -3.92 3.13
CA ILE A 1009 18.00 -4.70 1.87
C ILE A 1009 19.30 -4.63 1.05
N ASP A 1010 20.08 -3.57 1.23
CA ASP A 1010 21.26 -3.23 0.44
C ASP A 1010 22.32 -4.35 0.35
N PRO A 1011 22.72 -5.01 1.45
CA PRO A 1011 23.70 -6.10 1.39
C PRO A 1011 23.21 -7.31 0.60
N LEU A 1012 21.92 -7.62 0.66
CA LEU A 1012 21.29 -8.70 -0.11
C LEU A 1012 21.23 -8.34 -1.59
N LEU A 1013 20.82 -7.11 -1.93
CA LEU A 1013 20.78 -6.63 -3.31
C LEU A 1013 22.16 -6.66 -3.97
N ARG A 1014 23.20 -6.12 -3.31
CA ARG A 1014 24.59 -6.24 -3.80
C ARG A 1014 25.01 -7.69 -3.95
N GLY A 1015 24.69 -8.54 -2.97
CA GLY A 1015 24.94 -9.99 -3.04
C GLY A 1015 24.32 -10.65 -4.27
N LEU A 1016 23.08 -10.28 -4.63
CA LEU A 1016 22.37 -10.84 -5.78
C LEU A 1016 22.98 -10.45 -7.14
N PHE A 1017 23.40 -9.19 -7.33
CA PHE A 1017 24.02 -8.78 -8.61
C PHE A 1017 25.53 -9.04 -8.69
N ALA A 1018 26.25 -9.11 -7.57
CA ALA A 1018 27.70 -9.32 -7.53
C ALA A 1018 28.14 -10.77 -7.28
N THR A 1019 27.22 -11.75 -7.22
CA THR A 1019 27.56 -13.18 -7.16
C THR A 1019 27.13 -13.93 -8.44
N PRO A 1020 27.85 -15.00 -8.82
CA PRO A 1020 27.43 -15.84 -9.94
C PRO A 1020 26.22 -16.70 -9.59
N LEU A 1021 25.30 -16.85 -10.56
CA LEU A 1021 24.20 -17.80 -10.54
C LEU A 1021 24.71 -19.24 -10.32
N LYS A 1022 23.93 -20.13 -9.69
CA LYS A 1022 24.26 -21.56 -9.74
C LYS A 1022 24.03 -22.07 -11.17
N MET A 1023 24.97 -22.85 -11.71
CA MET A 1023 24.79 -23.48 -13.02
C MET A 1023 23.76 -24.64 -12.95
N PRO A 1024 22.78 -24.69 -13.88
CA PRO A 1024 21.88 -25.84 -14.03
C PRO A 1024 22.60 -26.95 -14.81
N LYS A 1025 23.40 -27.76 -14.12
CA LYS A 1025 24.14 -28.88 -14.69
C LYS A 1025 23.36 -30.18 -14.41
N PRO A 1026 23.13 -31.09 -15.37
CA PRO A 1026 22.33 -32.32 -15.15
C PRO A 1026 22.85 -33.21 -14.00
N SER A 1027 24.15 -33.18 -13.71
CA SER A 1027 24.77 -33.90 -12.59
C SER A 1027 24.74 -33.16 -11.24
N GLN A 1028 24.20 -31.93 -11.19
CA GLN A 1028 24.18 -31.04 -10.02
C GLN A 1028 22.91 -30.17 -10.07
N LEU A 1029 21.71 -30.77 -9.99
CA LEU A 1029 20.46 -30.05 -10.28
C LEU A 1029 20.02 -29.10 -9.16
N LEU A 1030 19.64 -29.59 -7.98
CA LEU A 1030 19.32 -28.76 -6.80
C LEU A 1030 20.40 -28.91 -5.72
N ASN A 1031 20.58 -27.86 -4.93
CA ASN A 1031 21.52 -27.86 -3.80
C ASN A 1031 20.90 -28.51 -2.55
N SER A 1032 21.73 -29.01 -1.64
CA SER A 1032 21.29 -29.72 -0.43
C SER A 1032 20.52 -28.87 0.59
N GLU A 1033 20.57 -27.54 0.55
CA GLU A 1033 19.73 -26.70 1.40
C GLU A 1033 18.24 -26.82 1.00
N LEU A 1034 17.97 -27.01 -0.29
CA LEU A 1034 16.61 -27.16 -0.84
C LEU A 1034 16.07 -28.58 -0.74
N THR A 1035 16.92 -29.61 -0.79
CA THR A 1035 16.47 -31.02 -0.69
C THR A 1035 16.50 -31.54 0.74
N GLU A 1036 17.39 -31.03 1.60
CA GLU A 1036 17.55 -31.52 2.97
C GLU A 1036 16.98 -30.58 4.05
N LYS A 1037 16.99 -29.26 3.82
CA LYS A 1037 16.77 -28.24 4.87
C LYS A 1037 15.64 -27.23 4.57
N LEU A 1038 14.81 -27.48 3.56
CA LEU A 1038 13.76 -26.52 3.16
C LEU A 1038 12.82 -26.20 4.34
N PHE A 1039 12.67 -24.90 4.63
CA PHE A 1039 11.83 -24.34 5.70
C PHE A 1039 12.10 -24.91 7.11
N ASN A 1040 13.31 -25.39 7.41
CA ASN A 1040 13.63 -26.01 8.71
C ASN A 1040 13.50 -25.11 9.96
N ARG A 1041 13.28 -23.80 9.80
CA ARG A 1041 12.88 -22.88 10.88
C ARG A 1041 11.39 -22.97 11.24
N ASN A 1042 10.54 -23.37 10.29
CA ASN A 1042 9.08 -23.18 10.37
C ASN A 1042 8.29 -24.49 10.41
N VAL A 1043 8.87 -25.61 9.96
CA VAL A 1043 8.23 -26.94 9.97
C VAL A 1043 9.03 -27.97 10.78
N ASP A 1044 8.30 -28.84 11.49
CA ASP A 1044 8.86 -29.91 12.34
C ASP A 1044 9.68 -30.94 11.55
N ILE A 1045 9.35 -31.11 10.26
CA ILE A 1045 10.04 -31.95 9.29
C ILE A 1045 10.54 -31.05 8.15
N ALA A 1046 11.87 -30.87 8.07
CA ALA A 1046 12.47 -30.13 6.97
C ALA A 1046 12.16 -30.81 5.63
N LEU A 1047 11.65 -30.03 4.67
CA LEU A 1047 11.10 -30.55 3.41
C LEU A 1047 12.20 -30.80 2.35
N ASP A 1048 11.77 -31.20 1.16
CA ASP A 1048 12.62 -31.44 -0.01
C ASP A 1048 11.94 -30.88 -1.26
N LEU A 1049 12.44 -29.75 -1.79
CA LEU A 1049 11.81 -29.04 -2.91
C LEU A 1049 11.74 -29.86 -4.20
N ALA A 1050 12.72 -30.75 -4.46
CA ALA A 1050 12.67 -31.64 -5.61
C ALA A 1050 11.53 -32.65 -5.47
N SER A 1051 11.43 -33.26 -4.29
CA SER A 1051 10.34 -34.21 -3.98
C SER A 1051 8.97 -33.55 -4.04
N LEU A 1052 8.82 -32.31 -3.53
CA LEU A 1052 7.58 -31.53 -3.61
C LEU A 1052 7.16 -31.25 -5.07
N ASN A 1053 8.08 -30.90 -5.98
CA ASN A 1053 7.75 -30.63 -7.38
C ASN A 1053 7.31 -31.89 -8.14
N ILE A 1054 7.94 -33.04 -7.87
CA ILE A 1054 7.53 -34.33 -8.43
C ILE A 1054 6.12 -34.71 -7.93
N GLN A 1055 5.87 -34.57 -6.63
CA GLN A 1055 4.58 -34.93 -6.03
C GLN A 1055 3.46 -33.95 -6.47
N ARG A 1056 3.76 -32.65 -6.61
CA ARG A 1056 2.83 -31.64 -7.14
C ARG A 1056 2.47 -31.88 -8.62
N SER A 1057 3.42 -32.33 -9.43
CA SER A 1057 3.16 -32.75 -10.81
C SER A 1057 2.13 -33.90 -10.89
N ARG A 1058 2.15 -34.82 -9.92
CA ARG A 1058 1.23 -35.97 -9.83
C ARG A 1058 -0.14 -35.59 -9.25
N ASP A 1059 -0.17 -34.67 -8.28
CA ASP A 1059 -1.40 -34.12 -7.68
C ASP A 1059 -2.21 -33.26 -8.66
N HIS A 1060 -1.53 -32.48 -9.52
CA HIS A 1060 -2.17 -31.73 -10.61
C HIS A 1060 -2.54 -32.60 -11.83
N GLY A 1061 -2.29 -33.91 -11.79
CA GLY A 1061 -2.63 -34.83 -12.87
C GLY A 1061 -1.96 -34.47 -14.20
N LEU A 1062 -0.69 -34.07 -14.18
CA LEU A 1062 0.04 -33.74 -15.40
C LEU A 1062 0.37 -35.01 -16.21
N PRO A 1063 0.16 -35.00 -17.54
CA PRO A 1063 0.74 -35.96 -18.46
C PRO A 1063 2.26 -36.15 -18.32
N GLY A 1064 2.74 -37.31 -18.76
CA GLY A 1064 4.15 -37.67 -18.71
C GLY A 1064 5.05 -36.80 -19.59
N TYR A 1065 6.36 -36.83 -19.32
CA TYR A 1065 7.39 -36.13 -20.10
C TYR A 1065 7.29 -36.39 -21.62
N ALA A 1066 7.04 -37.65 -22.02
CA ALA A 1066 6.89 -38.04 -23.41
C ALA A 1066 5.68 -37.39 -24.11
N ASP A 1067 4.59 -37.12 -23.38
CA ASP A 1067 3.38 -36.52 -23.94
C ASP A 1067 3.57 -35.03 -24.20
N TYR A 1068 4.24 -34.31 -23.29
CA TYR A 1068 4.57 -32.91 -23.51
C TYR A 1068 5.67 -32.70 -24.57
N ARG A 1069 6.63 -33.64 -24.74
CA ARG A 1069 7.52 -33.62 -25.92
C ARG A 1069 6.76 -33.82 -27.23
N ARG A 1070 5.73 -34.67 -27.25
CA ARG A 1070 4.84 -34.82 -28.42
C ARG A 1070 4.05 -33.55 -28.71
N PHE A 1071 3.51 -32.88 -27.69
CA PHE A 1071 2.85 -31.57 -27.81
C PHE A 1071 3.76 -30.50 -28.44
N CYS A 1072 5.01 -30.42 -27.97
CA CYS A 1072 6.01 -29.49 -28.49
C CYS A 1072 6.62 -29.90 -29.86
N ASN A 1073 6.10 -30.93 -30.53
CA ASN A 1073 6.64 -31.48 -31.78
C ASN A 1073 8.15 -31.87 -31.69
N LEU A 1074 8.58 -32.35 -30.52
CA LEU A 1074 9.94 -32.80 -30.24
C LEU A 1074 10.06 -34.33 -30.37
N SER A 1075 11.29 -34.83 -30.54
CA SER A 1075 11.55 -36.28 -30.56
C SER A 1075 11.04 -36.96 -29.27
N VAL A 1076 10.13 -37.92 -29.43
CA VAL A 1076 9.50 -38.63 -28.31
C VAL A 1076 10.29 -39.92 -28.02
N PRO A 1077 10.82 -40.11 -26.80
CA PRO A 1077 11.54 -41.33 -26.44
C PRO A 1077 10.57 -42.49 -26.22
N VAL A 1078 10.72 -43.56 -26.99
CA VAL A 1078 10.02 -44.84 -26.83
C VAL A 1078 10.94 -45.84 -26.12
N THR A 1079 12.20 -45.87 -26.51
CA THR A 1079 13.26 -46.70 -25.93
C THR A 1079 14.18 -45.89 -25.01
N TRP A 1080 14.98 -46.59 -24.21
CA TRP A 1080 16.04 -45.95 -23.44
C TRP A 1080 17.25 -45.53 -24.27
N THR A 1081 17.40 -46.03 -25.50
CA THR A 1081 18.44 -45.57 -26.45
C THR A 1081 18.07 -44.19 -27.00
N ASP A 1082 16.77 -43.95 -27.25
CA ASP A 1082 16.27 -42.66 -27.70
C ASP A 1082 16.58 -41.56 -26.66
N MET A 1083 16.47 -41.89 -25.37
CA MET A 1083 16.81 -40.99 -24.26
C MET A 1083 18.29 -40.57 -24.25
N GLU A 1084 19.21 -41.43 -24.69
CA GLU A 1084 20.66 -41.13 -24.76
C GLU A 1084 20.97 -40.05 -25.83
N THR A 1085 20.03 -39.82 -26.77
CA THR A 1085 20.13 -38.70 -27.74
C THR A 1085 19.63 -37.36 -27.18
N ILE A 1086 18.76 -37.39 -26.16
CA ILE A 1086 18.09 -36.22 -25.58
C ILE A 1086 18.82 -35.74 -24.30
N ILE A 1087 19.26 -36.67 -23.47
CA ILE A 1087 20.01 -36.45 -22.23
C ILE A 1087 21.46 -36.90 -22.47
N LYS A 1088 22.39 -35.95 -22.52
CA LYS A 1088 23.82 -36.21 -22.78
C LYS A 1088 24.52 -36.98 -21.64
N ASP A 1089 23.95 -36.98 -20.44
CA ASP A 1089 24.55 -37.59 -19.25
C ASP A 1089 24.09 -39.05 -19.10
N ALA A 1090 24.99 -39.99 -19.38
CA ALA A 1090 24.70 -41.42 -19.37
C ALA A 1090 24.43 -41.99 -17.96
N ASP A 1091 24.97 -41.39 -16.89
CA ASP A 1091 24.65 -41.78 -15.52
C ASP A 1091 23.22 -41.36 -15.16
N VAL A 1092 22.82 -40.15 -15.55
CA VAL A 1092 21.42 -39.69 -15.41
C VAL A 1092 20.46 -40.59 -16.18
N VAL A 1093 20.76 -40.98 -17.43
CA VAL A 1093 19.92 -41.94 -18.18
C VAL A 1093 19.88 -43.32 -17.51
N SER A 1094 21.01 -43.83 -17.00
CA SER A 1094 21.07 -45.10 -16.27
C SER A 1094 20.21 -45.08 -14.99
N LYS A 1095 20.25 -43.97 -14.24
CA LYS A 1095 19.42 -43.75 -13.04
C LYS A 1095 17.94 -43.63 -13.39
N LEU A 1096 17.58 -42.88 -14.43
CA LEU A 1096 16.20 -42.80 -14.94
C LEU A 1096 15.68 -44.18 -15.36
N ARG A 1097 16.50 -44.97 -16.06
CA ARG A 1097 16.20 -46.35 -16.47
C ARG A 1097 15.90 -47.24 -15.26
N LYS A 1098 16.72 -47.16 -14.22
CA LYS A 1098 16.57 -47.92 -12.96
C LYS A 1098 15.34 -47.50 -12.13
N LEU A 1099 14.97 -46.21 -12.15
CA LEU A 1099 13.90 -45.65 -11.30
C LEU A 1099 12.51 -45.67 -11.94
N TYR A 1100 12.41 -45.40 -13.25
CA TYR A 1100 11.12 -45.28 -13.94
C TYR A 1100 10.74 -46.51 -14.78
N GLY A 1101 11.71 -47.38 -15.12
CA GLY A 1101 11.53 -48.61 -15.89
C GLY A 1101 11.24 -48.41 -17.38
N HIS A 1102 10.34 -47.47 -17.71
CA HIS A 1102 9.95 -47.09 -19.08
C HIS A 1102 10.04 -45.56 -19.28
N PRO A 1103 10.53 -45.03 -20.43
CA PRO A 1103 10.70 -43.58 -20.62
C PRO A 1103 9.41 -42.76 -20.46
N ALA A 1104 8.28 -43.31 -20.92
CA ALA A 1104 6.97 -42.65 -20.78
C ALA A 1104 6.49 -42.49 -19.32
N ASN A 1105 7.10 -43.19 -18.35
CA ASN A 1105 6.77 -43.03 -16.93
C ASN A 1105 7.41 -41.78 -16.29
N ILE A 1106 8.37 -41.13 -16.94
CA ILE A 1106 9.10 -39.98 -16.37
C ILE A 1106 8.13 -38.81 -16.12
N ASP A 1107 8.12 -38.31 -14.88
CA ASP A 1107 7.31 -37.16 -14.50
C ASP A 1107 7.85 -35.89 -15.20
N VAL A 1108 6.98 -35.06 -15.76
CA VAL A 1108 7.36 -33.96 -16.69
C VAL A 1108 8.42 -33.00 -16.12
N TRP A 1109 8.38 -32.70 -14.81
CA TRP A 1109 9.41 -31.87 -14.17
C TRP A 1109 10.81 -32.49 -14.24
N VAL A 1110 10.92 -33.79 -13.94
CA VAL A 1110 12.21 -34.53 -13.91
C VAL A 1110 12.81 -34.65 -15.30
N GLY A 1111 11.96 -34.93 -16.31
CA GLY A 1111 12.40 -34.96 -17.70
C GLY A 1111 12.91 -33.60 -18.17
N GLY A 1112 12.11 -32.54 -18.01
CA GLY A 1112 12.47 -31.20 -18.49
C GLY A 1112 13.74 -30.60 -17.87
N ILE A 1113 14.02 -30.85 -16.59
CA ILE A 1113 15.27 -30.38 -15.94
C ILE A 1113 16.51 -31.23 -16.30
N THR A 1114 16.34 -32.45 -16.83
CA THR A 1114 17.46 -33.34 -17.20
C THR A 1114 17.83 -33.27 -18.69
N GLU A 1115 17.02 -32.60 -19.52
CA GLU A 1115 17.32 -32.36 -20.94
C GLU A 1115 18.65 -31.64 -21.18
N ARG A 1116 19.27 -31.91 -22.34
CA ARG A 1116 20.35 -31.07 -22.86
C ARG A 1116 19.83 -29.65 -23.14
N ARG A 1117 20.31 -28.68 -22.36
CA ARG A 1117 20.05 -27.24 -22.56
C ARG A 1117 20.50 -26.72 -23.93
N HIS A 1118 19.82 -25.69 -24.40
CA HIS A 1118 20.30 -24.86 -25.52
C HIS A 1118 21.63 -24.17 -25.14
N SER A 1119 22.50 -23.93 -26.11
CA SER A 1119 23.84 -23.35 -25.88
C SER A 1119 23.82 -21.89 -25.40
N GLU A 1120 22.73 -21.17 -25.67
CA GLU A 1120 22.54 -19.77 -25.25
C GLU A 1120 21.63 -19.61 -24.02
N GLY A 1121 21.04 -20.70 -23.50
CA GLY A 1121 19.91 -20.64 -22.57
C GLY A 1121 20.07 -21.49 -21.31
N LEU A 1122 19.10 -21.35 -20.41
CA LEU A 1122 19.06 -22.03 -19.11
C LEU A 1122 18.17 -23.28 -19.10
N VAL A 1123 17.36 -23.50 -20.14
CA VAL A 1123 16.42 -24.64 -20.26
C VAL A 1123 16.72 -25.57 -21.46
N GLY A 1124 16.20 -26.79 -21.39
CA GLY A 1124 16.11 -27.71 -22.53
C GLY A 1124 14.93 -27.43 -23.45
N PRO A 1125 14.90 -27.98 -24.68
CA PRO A 1125 13.87 -27.74 -25.68
C PRO A 1125 12.42 -27.84 -25.19
N LEU A 1126 12.09 -28.79 -24.31
CA LEU A 1126 10.73 -28.95 -23.80
C LEU A 1126 10.28 -27.76 -22.95
N PHE A 1127 11.14 -27.31 -22.04
CA PHE A 1127 10.83 -26.16 -21.21
C PHE A 1127 10.99 -24.85 -21.98
N ALA A 1128 11.87 -24.77 -22.98
CA ALA A 1128 11.90 -23.64 -23.91
C ALA A 1128 10.55 -23.48 -24.63
N CYS A 1129 10.00 -24.56 -25.17
CA CYS A 1129 8.66 -24.61 -25.76
C CYS A 1129 7.57 -24.13 -24.77
N ILE A 1130 7.42 -24.77 -23.61
CA ILE A 1130 6.31 -24.48 -22.67
C ILE A 1130 6.43 -23.07 -22.06
N ILE A 1131 7.65 -22.58 -21.81
CA ILE A 1131 7.86 -21.22 -21.29
C ILE A 1131 7.56 -20.20 -22.40
N ALA A 1132 8.10 -20.36 -23.61
CA ALA A 1132 7.82 -19.44 -24.71
C ALA A 1132 6.32 -19.41 -25.07
N ASP A 1133 5.66 -20.56 -25.09
CA ASP A 1133 4.21 -20.71 -25.26
C ASP A 1133 3.41 -19.89 -24.23
N GLN A 1134 3.74 -19.99 -22.94
CA GLN A 1134 3.05 -19.19 -21.91
C GLN A 1134 3.34 -17.70 -22.05
N PHE A 1135 4.61 -17.28 -22.16
CA PHE A 1135 4.95 -15.86 -22.30
C PHE A 1135 4.38 -15.27 -23.60
N LYS A 1136 4.25 -16.04 -24.68
CA LYS A 1136 3.56 -15.58 -25.89
C LYS A 1136 2.09 -15.27 -25.60
N ARG A 1137 1.39 -16.13 -24.85
CA ARG A 1137 0.00 -15.85 -24.43
C ARG A 1137 -0.12 -14.66 -23.46
N LEU A 1138 0.83 -14.49 -22.55
CA LEU A 1138 0.86 -13.36 -21.62
C LEU A 1138 1.16 -12.01 -22.28
N ARG A 1139 1.77 -12.03 -23.47
CA ARG A 1139 2.06 -10.84 -24.27
C ARG A 1139 0.95 -10.55 -25.29
N ASP A 1140 0.63 -11.54 -26.11
CA ASP A 1140 -0.26 -11.38 -27.27
C ASP A 1140 -1.75 -11.39 -26.83
N GLY A 1141 -2.07 -12.00 -25.67
CA GLY A 1141 -3.40 -12.01 -25.07
C GLY A 1141 -3.64 -10.93 -24.00
N ASP A 1142 -2.72 -9.98 -23.82
CA ASP A 1142 -2.84 -8.87 -22.86
C ASP A 1142 -3.17 -7.54 -23.55
N ARG A 1143 -4.41 -7.07 -23.41
CA ARG A 1143 -4.88 -5.78 -23.99
C ARG A 1143 -4.14 -4.58 -23.41
N PHE A 1144 -3.59 -4.73 -22.21
CA PHE A 1144 -2.81 -3.71 -21.50
C PHE A 1144 -1.29 -3.94 -21.61
N TRP A 1145 -0.83 -4.78 -22.54
CA TRP A 1145 0.59 -4.95 -22.87
C TRP A 1145 1.24 -3.59 -23.18
N TYR A 1146 2.41 -3.31 -22.63
CA TYR A 1146 2.98 -1.96 -22.64
C TYR A 1146 3.33 -1.40 -24.03
N GLU A 1147 3.44 -2.24 -25.06
CA GLU A 1147 3.67 -1.82 -26.46
C GLU A 1147 2.38 -1.81 -27.31
N ASN A 1148 1.22 -2.13 -26.73
CA ASN A 1148 -0.06 -2.03 -27.44
C ASN A 1148 -0.41 -0.53 -27.65
N PRO A 1149 -0.73 -0.06 -28.88
CA PRO A 1149 -0.70 1.38 -29.21
C PRO A 1149 -1.55 2.32 -28.36
N ASP A 1150 -2.65 1.82 -27.78
CA ASP A 1150 -3.57 2.63 -26.97
C ASP A 1150 -3.20 2.69 -25.46
N VAL A 1151 -2.16 1.96 -25.04
CA VAL A 1151 -1.78 1.85 -23.62
C VAL A 1151 -0.86 2.99 -23.18
N PHE A 1152 0.12 3.37 -24.00
CA PHE A 1152 1.03 4.49 -23.77
C PHE A 1152 1.29 5.26 -25.06
N THR A 1153 1.49 6.57 -24.96
CA THR A 1153 1.93 7.35 -26.14
C THR A 1153 3.33 6.90 -26.60
N PRO A 1154 3.71 7.08 -27.88
CA PRO A 1154 5.05 6.72 -28.36
C PRO A 1154 6.19 7.36 -27.55
N MET A 1155 5.99 8.58 -27.05
CA MET A 1155 6.95 9.27 -26.17
C MET A 1155 7.05 8.59 -24.80
N GLN A 1156 5.91 8.27 -24.17
CA GLN A 1156 5.87 7.53 -22.89
C GLN A 1156 6.54 6.17 -23.03
N LEU A 1157 6.22 5.42 -24.09
CA LEU A 1157 6.83 4.13 -24.39
C LEU A 1157 8.35 4.22 -24.59
N GLN A 1158 8.84 5.28 -25.25
CA GLN A 1158 10.27 5.53 -25.40
C GLN A 1158 10.97 5.79 -24.06
N GLN A 1159 10.32 6.45 -23.10
CA GLN A 1159 10.89 6.65 -21.76
C GLN A 1159 10.79 5.39 -20.89
N ILE A 1160 9.71 4.61 -20.99
CA ILE A 1160 9.58 3.30 -20.32
C ILE A 1160 10.67 2.33 -20.79
N LYS A 1161 10.97 2.30 -22.09
CA LYS A 1161 12.06 1.48 -22.67
C LYS A 1161 13.49 1.91 -22.27
N LYS A 1162 13.64 2.90 -21.38
CA LYS A 1162 14.91 3.20 -20.68
C LYS A 1162 15.04 2.43 -19.36
N SER A 1163 13.97 1.84 -18.84
CA SER A 1163 13.98 1.18 -17.53
C SER A 1163 14.84 -0.08 -17.53
N SER A 1164 15.57 -0.30 -16.44
CA SER A 1164 16.38 -1.50 -16.24
C SER A 1164 16.34 -1.88 -14.78
N LEU A 1165 16.57 -3.16 -14.48
CA LEU A 1165 16.74 -3.63 -13.11
C LEU A 1165 17.87 -2.85 -12.39
N SER A 1166 18.95 -2.53 -13.12
CA SER A 1166 20.05 -1.71 -12.62
C SER A 1166 19.63 -0.30 -12.20
N ARG A 1167 18.79 0.39 -12.99
CA ARG A 1167 18.21 1.69 -12.65
C ARG A 1167 17.28 1.58 -11.42
N LEU A 1168 16.41 0.57 -11.40
CA LEU A 1168 15.50 0.28 -10.29
C LEU A 1168 16.25 0.12 -8.95
N LEU A 1169 17.39 -0.57 -8.96
CA LEU A 1169 18.26 -0.75 -7.79
C LEU A 1169 18.94 0.56 -7.36
N CYS A 1170 19.42 1.36 -8.31
CA CYS A 1170 20.03 2.67 -8.05
C CYS A 1170 19.05 3.69 -7.44
N ASP A 1171 17.78 3.69 -7.86
CA ASP A 1171 16.77 4.61 -7.33
C ASP A 1171 16.31 4.22 -5.90
N ASN A 1172 16.26 2.92 -5.61
CA ASN A 1172 15.54 2.40 -4.45
C ASN A 1172 16.40 1.73 -3.39
N GLY A 1173 17.67 1.43 -3.66
CA GLY A 1173 18.67 1.08 -2.63
C GLY A 1173 19.00 2.26 -1.72
N ASP A 1174 19.59 1.98 -0.57
CA ASP A 1174 19.95 2.99 0.45
C ASP A 1174 21.37 3.57 0.22
N ASP A 1175 22.35 2.76 -0.20
CA ASP A 1175 23.72 3.17 -0.60
C ASP A 1175 24.20 2.39 -1.87
N ILE A 1176 23.28 2.13 -2.81
CA ILE A 1176 23.60 1.52 -4.12
C ILE A 1176 24.00 2.64 -5.10
N THR A 1177 25.29 2.97 -5.12
CA THR A 1177 25.88 4.00 -5.99
C THR A 1177 26.51 3.46 -7.28
N ARG A 1178 26.76 2.14 -7.34
CA ARG A 1178 27.35 1.45 -8.51
C ARG A 1178 26.73 0.05 -8.72
N VAL A 1179 26.49 -0.30 -9.98
CA VAL A 1179 25.88 -1.58 -10.43
C VAL A 1179 26.28 -1.83 -11.89
N GLN A 1180 26.16 -3.06 -12.39
CA GLN A 1180 26.40 -3.34 -13.81
C GLN A 1180 25.29 -2.75 -14.67
N ARG A 1181 25.57 -2.38 -15.94
CA ARG A 1181 24.56 -1.90 -16.90
C ARG A 1181 23.38 -2.86 -17.10
N ASN A 1182 23.63 -4.16 -16.93
CA ASN A 1182 22.59 -5.17 -16.80
C ASN A 1182 22.90 -6.04 -15.57
N ALA A 1183 22.14 -5.88 -14.50
CA ALA A 1183 22.32 -6.58 -13.23
C ALA A 1183 22.17 -8.12 -13.32
N PHE A 1184 21.64 -8.66 -14.44
CA PHE A 1184 21.61 -10.10 -14.72
C PHE A 1184 22.98 -10.68 -15.14
N MET A 1185 23.95 -9.82 -15.50
CA MET A 1185 25.28 -10.23 -15.91
C MET A 1185 26.26 -10.24 -14.73
N TYR A 1186 26.98 -11.34 -14.53
CA TYR A 1186 28.02 -11.45 -13.51
C TYR A 1186 29.34 -10.84 -14.02
N PRO A 1187 29.96 -9.86 -13.30
CA PRO A 1187 31.14 -9.13 -13.76
C PRO A 1187 32.47 -9.85 -13.46
N GLY A 1188 32.44 -11.02 -12.81
CA GLY A 1188 33.65 -11.64 -12.28
C GLY A 1188 34.37 -10.70 -11.29
N ASN A 1189 35.70 -10.67 -11.37
CA ASN A 1189 36.53 -9.80 -10.53
C ASN A 1189 36.72 -8.39 -11.14
N SER A 1190 35.99 -8.01 -12.20
CA SER A 1190 36.21 -6.74 -12.90
C SER A 1190 35.45 -5.57 -12.29
N THR A 1191 36.16 -4.73 -11.54
CA THR A 1191 35.65 -3.45 -10.99
C THR A 1191 35.30 -2.41 -12.07
N GLN A 1192 35.70 -2.65 -13.33
CA GLN A 1192 35.36 -1.81 -14.49
C GLN A 1192 33.94 -2.06 -15.01
N LEU A 1193 33.35 -3.23 -14.75
CA LEU A 1193 31.99 -3.58 -15.22
C LEU A 1193 30.86 -3.04 -14.33
N TYR A 1194 31.19 -2.33 -13.25
CA TYR A 1194 30.24 -1.61 -12.41
C TYR A 1194 30.18 -0.14 -12.84
N GLU A 1195 29.14 0.26 -13.54
CA GLU A 1195 28.89 1.67 -13.86
C GLU A 1195 28.42 2.43 -12.62
N LYS A 1196 28.56 3.76 -12.64
CA LYS A 1196 27.91 4.63 -11.67
C LYS A 1196 26.41 4.71 -11.97
N CYS A 1197 25.59 4.81 -10.93
CA CYS A 1197 24.15 5.08 -11.06
C CYS A 1197 23.85 6.38 -11.81
N GLU A 1198 24.73 7.38 -11.75
CA GLU A 1198 24.67 8.64 -12.53
C GLU A 1198 24.68 8.41 -14.06
N ASN A 1199 25.30 7.31 -14.53
CA ASN A 1199 25.48 7.02 -15.96
C ASN A 1199 24.36 6.13 -16.54
N LEU A 1200 23.45 5.62 -15.70
CA LEU A 1200 22.35 4.76 -16.13
C LEU A 1200 21.12 5.60 -16.51
N PRO A 1201 20.51 5.37 -17.70
CA PRO A 1201 19.35 6.13 -18.16
C PRO A 1201 18.22 6.18 -17.13
N GLU A 1202 17.72 7.38 -16.81
CA GLU A 1202 16.44 7.56 -16.12
C GLU A 1202 15.31 7.79 -17.15
N MET A 1203 14.12 7.31 -16.79
CA MET A 1203 12.85 7.59 -17.47
C MET A 1203 12.44 9.05 -17.20
N ASN A 1204 12.40 9.90 -18.23
CA ASN A 1204 11.90 11.27 -18.08
C ASN A 1204 10.37 11.23 -17.88
N LEU A 1205 9.89 11.63 -16.70
CA LEU A 1205 8.46 11.61 -16.39
C LEU A 1205 7.67 12.80 -16.97
N ALA A 1206 8.31 13.82 -17.53
CA ALA A 1206 7.60 14.98 -18.11
C ALA A 1206 6.61 14.57 -19.22
N VAL A 1207 6.85 13.46 -19.93
CA VAL A 1207 5.93 12.93 -20.96
C VAL A 1207 4.63 12.31 -20.38
N PHE A 1208 4.49 12.29 -19.05
CA PHE A 1208 3.28 11.90 -18.32
C PHE A 1208 2.56 13.09 -17.67
N SER A 1209 2.97 14.34 -17.97
CA SER A 1209 2.20 15.54 -17.57
C SER A 1209 0.96 15.72 -18.43
N SER A 1210 -0.16 16.08 -17.82
CA SER A 1210 -1.39 16.50 -18.49
C SER A 1210 -1.40 18.01 -18.71
N CYS A 1211 -1.42 18.43 -19.98
CA CYS A 1211 -1.41 19.84 -20.34
C CYS A 1211 -2.78 20.49 -20.10
N CYS A 1212 -2.88 21.35 -19.08
CA CYS A 1212 -4.06 22.18 -18.81
C CYS A 1212 -3.71 23.67 -18.93
N ASP A 1213 -3.74 24.19 -20.18
CA ASP A 1213 -3.84 25.60 -20.61
C ASP A 1213 -2.93 26.71 -20.01
N ALA A 1214 -2.06 26.42 -19.04
CA ALA A 1214 -1.20 27.41 -18.40
C ALA A 1214 0.30 27.05 -18.45
N GLY A 1215 1.11 27.89 -19.11
CA GLY A 1215 2.50 28.11 -18.67
C GLY A 1215 3.62 27.23 -19.25
N CYS A 1216 3.51 26.63 -20.44
CA CYS A 1216 4.67 26.06 -21.13
C CYS A 1216 5.60 27.15 -21.74
N GLU A 1217 6.09 28.06 -20.90
CA GLU A 1217 7.10 29.08 -21.24
C GLU A 1217 8.12 29.15 -20.08
N GLY A 1218 9.04 28.17 -20.03
CA GLY A 1218 9.93 27.98 -18.86
C GLY A 1218 11.06 26.95 -18.99
N SER A 1219 11.38 26.43 -20.17
CA SER A 1219 12.62 25.67 -20.39
C SER A 1219 13.04 25.71 -21.88
N SER A 1220 14.36 25.70 -22.12
CA SER A 1220 14.97 25.92 -23.43
C SER A 1220 15.07 24.65 -24.27
N VAL A 1221 13.97 24.30 -24.95
CA VAL A 1221 14.00 23.37 -26.09
C VAL A 1221 14.35 24.17 -27.35
N THR A 1222 15.32 23.71 -28.14
CA THR A 1222 15.76 24.37 -29.38
C THR A 1222 14.73 24.22 -30.50
N GLU A 1223 14.67 25.19 -31.42
CA GLU A 1223 13.53 25.40 -32.35
C GLU A 1223 13.25 24.28 -33.37
N GLU A 1224 14.03 23.19 -33.40
CA GLU A 1224 13.82 22.06 -34.32
C GLU A 1224 12.79 21.03 -33.82
N GLU A 1225 12.34 21.09 -32.55
CA GLU A 1225 11.37 20.14 -31.96
C GLU A 1225 9.98 20.74 -31.61
N LEU A 1226 9.38 21.53 -32.53
CA LEU A 1226 8.04 22.14 -32.31
C LEU A 1226 7.01 21.85 -33.42
N PRO A 1227 5.89 21.16 -33.11
CA PRO A 1227 4.68 21.16 -33.94
C PRO A 1227 4.00 22.55 -33.94
N VAL A 1228 3.38 22.92 -35.06
CA VAL A 1228 2.85 24.27 -35.33
C VAL A 1228 1.78 24.73 -34.31
N ARG A 1229 1.99 25.92 -33.74
CA ARG A 1229 1.14 26.59 -32.71
C ARG A 1229 0.11 27.53 -33.40
N ARG A 1230 -0.97 27.92 -32.67
CA ARG A 1230 -1.89 29.08 -32.89
C ARG A 1230 -3.08 28.85 -33.86
N HIS A 1231 -4.26 29.48 -33.72
CA HIS A 1231 -4.79 30.37 -32.65
C HIS A 1231 -6.34 30.36 -32.66
N ARG A 1232 -6.97 30.77 -31.54
CA ARG A 1232 -8.42 31.03 -31.44
C ARG A 1232 -8.76 32.47 -31.87
N ARG A 1233 -9.83 32.67 -32.65
CA ARG A 1233 -10.50 33.98 -32.80
C ARG A 1233 -12.00 33.79 -32.75
N THR A 1234 -12.67 34.48 -31.83
CA THR A 1234 -14.12 34.57 -31.73
C THR A 1234 -14.63 35.80 -32.48
N LEU A 1235 -15.47 35.58 -33.48
CA LEU A 1235 -16.53 36.49 -33.93
C LEU A 1235 -17.76 35.62 -34.24
N GLY A 1236 -18.95 36.19 -34.15
CA GLY A 1236 -20.20 35.43 -34.04
C GLY A 1236 -20.91 35.10 -35.35
N VAL A 1237 -21.88 34.20 -35.22
CA VAL A 1237 -22.95 33.82 -36.16
C VAL A 1237 -22.50 33.11 -37.45
N CYS A 1238 -22.98 31.87 -37.55
CA CYS A 1238 -23.22 31.16 -38.80
C CYS A 1238 -24.63 30.57 -38.67
N GLU A 1239 -25.52 30.84 -39.63
CA GLU A 1239 -26.87 30.26 -39.68
C GLU A 1239 -27.19 29.84 -41.12
N ASP A 1240 -27.28 28.52 -41.32
CA ASP A 1240 -28.26 27.72 -42.08
C ASP A 1240 -28.71 28.13 -43.51
N GLU A 1241 -29.33 27.29 -44.34
CA GLU A 1241 -29.90 25.92 -44.21
C GLU A 1241 -29.28 24.97 -45.26
N GLY A 1242 -29.39 23.63 -45.23
CA GLY A 1242 -30.06 22.67 -44.34
C GLY A 1242 -29.50 21.25 -44.64
N VAL A 1243 -29.93 20.13 -44.05
CA VAL A 1243 -31.25 19.77 -43.52
C VAL A 1243 -31.11 18.81 -42.33
N LYS A 1244 -31.93 18.97 -41.28
CA LYS A 1244 -32.18 17.94 -40.25
C LYS A 1244 -33.17 16.90 -40.78
N HIS A 1245 -33.06 15.65 -40.35
CA HIS A 1245 -34.22 14.75 -40.36
C HIS A 1245 -34.71 14.44 -38.94
N VAL A 1246 -35.99 14.14 -38.82
CA VAL A 1246 -36.78 14.14 -37.57
C VAL A 1246 -37.12 12.70 -37.13
N ASP A 1247 -36.66 11.71 -37.90
CA ASP A 1247 -37.10 10.32 -37.83
C ASP A 1247 -36.09 9.48 -37.03
N GLY A 1248 -36.42 9.18 -35.78
CA GLY A 1248 -35.47 8.59 -34.83
C GLY A 1248 -35.16 7.11 -35.07
N HIS A 1249 -33.93 6.79 -35.48
CA HIS A 1249 -33.12 5.62 -35.11
C HIS A 1249 -31.63 5.84 -35.49
N GLU A 1250 -30.74 4.87 -35.29
CA GLU A 1250 -29.45 5.13 -34.58
C GLU A 1250 -28.24 4.25 -35.04
N TRP A 1251 -26.99 4.68 -34.73
CA TRP A 1251 -25.66 4.00 -34.94
C TRP A 1251 -25.20 3.78 -36.42
N THR A 1252 -23.91 3.63 -36.83
CA THR A 1252 -22.55 3.90 -36.28
C THR A 1252 -21.48 3.96 -37.40
N LYS A 1253 -20.29 4.56 -37.13
CA LYS A 1253 -18.97 3.86 -37.05
C LYS A 1253 -17.75 4.68 -37.55
N ASP A 1254 -16.78 4.82 -36.64
CA ASP A 1254 -15.33 5.10 -36.79
C ASP A 1254 -14.73 5.42 -38.19
N LYS A 1255 -14.39 6.69 -38.45
CA LYS A 1255 -13.00 7.15 -38.67
C LYS A 1255 -12.86 8.66 -38.91
N CYS A 1256 -11.68 9.16 -38.58
CA CYS A 1256 -11.33 10.58 -38.47
C CYS A 1256 -10.91 11.19 -39.82
N THR A 1257 -11.34 12.42 -40.16
CA THR A 1257 -10.49 13.60 -40.56
C THR A 1257 -11.21 14.70 -41.36
N LYS A 1258 -10.63 15.91 -41.28
CA LYS A 1258 -10.68 17.10 -42.16
C LYS A 1258 -11.82 18.12 -42.01
N CYS A 1259 -11.68 19.21 -42.77
CA CYS A 1259 -12.20 20.55 -42.48
C CYS A 1259 -13.10 21.10 -43.60
N LYS A 1260 -14.09 21.92 -43.23
CA LYS A 1260 -14.66 22.93 -44.14
C LYS A 1260 -15.13 24.20 -43.41
N CYS A 1261 -15.23 25.30 -44.16
CA CYS A 1261 -15.92 26.54 -43.78
C CYS A 1261 -16.78 26.99 -44.96
N GLU A 1262 -17.99 27.45 -44.68
CA GLU A 1262 -18.88 28.19 -45.57
C GLU A 1262 -19.89 28.93 -44.68
N GLY A 1263 -20.50 30.02 -45.16
CA GLY A 1263 -21.56 30.76 -44.45
C GLY A 1263 -21.13 31.59 -43.23
N GLY A 1264 -20.10 31.20 -42.48
CA GLY A 1264 -19.62 31.96 -41.31
C GLY A 1264 -18.69 31.24 -40.34
N THR A 1265 -18.66 29.90 -40.30
CA THR A 1265 -17.86 29.14 -39.32
C THR A 1265 -17.02 28.01 -39.94
N VAL A 1266 -15.77 27.89 -39.46
CA VAL A 1266 -14.78 26.88 -39.87
C VAL A 1266 -14.81 25.69 -38.90
N TRP A 1267 -14.93 24.47 -39.42
CA TRP A 1267 -14.95 23.23 -38.62
C TRP A 1267 -13.93 22.21 -39.12
N CYS A 1268 -13.08 21.66 -38.24
CA CYS A 1268 -12.15 20.55 -38.53
C CYS A 1268 -12.06 19.58 -37.34
N ALA A 1269 -11.96 18.28 -37.64
CA ALA A 1269 -11.50 17.24 -36.72
C ALA A 1269 -10.44 16.37 -37.42
N ALA A 1270 -9.65 15.49 -36.80
CA ALA A 1270 -9.50 15.10 -35.40
C ALA A 1270 -7.97 14.86 -35.17
N THR A 1271 -7.44 14.39 -34.03
CA THR A 1271 -7.85 13.23 -33.23
C THR A 1271 -7.47 13.35 -31.76
N CYS A 1272 -8.42 13.06 -30.87
CA CYS A 1272 -8.20 12.32 -29.63
C CYS A 1272 -9.38 11.37 -29.43
N LYS A 1273 -9.13 10.19 -28.87
CA LYS A 1273 -10.08 9.39 -28.09
C LYS A 1273 -9.29 8.68 -26.99
#